data_AF-Q4E4G2-F1
#
_entry.id   AF-Q4E4G2-F1
#
_cell.length_a   1.000
_cell.length_b   1.000
_cell.length_c   1.000
_cell.angle_alpha   90.00
_cell.angle_beta   90.00
_cell.angle_gamma   90.00
#
_symmetry.space_group_name_H-M   'P 1'
#
loop_
_entity.id
_entity.type
_entity.pdbx_description
1 polymer ?
#
loop_
_entity_poly.entity_id
_entity_poly.type
_entity_poly.pdbx_seq_one_letter_code
_entity_poly.pdbx_strand_id
1 'polypeptide(L)'
;MSRATSFHLDSTNEYGEEDHFQHSAAGENRRLSRHKITISHGNAKFLKYQLQESHMFKVVIDGDDGGVDMRKVHERIEAALRMRPRYKKVNGRIQMPPLPSRVRISQENGVYKLSDHDVSPMYSLQSWSTFASDVQHLRLTVGNTTCIKACSHRLNIMQERSRMFFLLNADIEEKHNFRKAGGVFSKATKVDNSVLLSRSTDAQETLDFILDWYSRYPDAPLRLRDGTNSTLREIFEVYEVKDPSRLTVEGLGWRPTPGSVENADFALDSAPLSSELRYSFLHLRGSCAPRFLQKRLQRAEQQVRYVQATEYSIPLYATYPNELADIAMVLNKNNIGPYGRNMWILQVCFMRNPPFGVNYPVSCNTIQDQLDFIFLPLFKATLYPTVPNYATLAWFLEQVGGFVIRPPANVLEADFDEKSPVPSEMPYGTKPNELYYLYYMYANLTVLNSLRKRKGLNTFQLRCSGGYRTSMDGLLAGYLLGDVITRATEIMDYPVLQYLCGLHGVGLTVSPLHDHIQGIVHYQNHPLPNFLHRCLNVAIATEAPLLYHHGSSPLFEEYGTAMKICGLSFLDLTELARNSVMISSFPLETKKEWLGENFNRGVEGNAFELSQVTNVRLAFREESWDLERGMLKDLYINRSLPREAIGSSRWHYISNVKEVEYHTVLDTRVRFPRTVLNGPHKEVKWAVSAARGIARAMDLRFKYIWEPPNPWEVTQQRSVEADFQRKTDSFNEDDWTYAANDAVFISFPKNVVHAWPRQLPTVETFRNDLKELQDICASSDVKDFSQKRLENLEHRFRLHLALNHANEAGTTEDRVSSNRDIYQAVKVDTHIHMAAGMTGRQLLSFVVKKLMYSGDDIATKRGDLIHTLGHFFKKNGITKNLTVDQLNVQADHTLFERFDNFNNKYNPMENPELRSLLLKTDNFMKGRYFAELIQDVFAQYSRDRHTYAENRVSIYGINIREWDNLALWFSTHGMSSKHNKWVIQVPRVYKVFRAQNLIGSFGQYLQNIFQPLWEASLHPSEHPLIHHFLNHMSGFDSVDNEATLDLPFLPVSPWAWTSVENPPYNYYLYYLYANIRTLNEFRASRGFSTFALRPHCGESGSAEHLYGAFLCANSICHGINLRDDFPMQYLFYLSQIGLHVSPLSNNALFLRFLKNPFPEFFRRGLNVSLSTDDPLMFHQTQEPLIEEYSIAARVWGLSPNDLCEIARNSVLQSGFDYVFKRDAIGDQWYMSSSLGNDSLRTHLSDIRVAFRFETYHTEMDILELCSGRPIKRCMLTTNQEEEINEKNFDVGPEKVILSTHDQAIEIMLREVETRREQLRVSRVKVDALRRQQKSLVDKLTELAIHQQEMQEEAERCNRAEALRYERRPPTPPDAAFMTSERATVQRLLRWRPKPLDVLKHTTESSVPLRNPRRLPSLTAPSIGVRRTI
;
A
#
# COMPACT_ATOMS: atom_id res chain seq x y z
N MET A 1 41.23 -10.00 -13.30
CA MET A 1 42.45 -10.30 -14.09
C MET A 1 42.46 -9.47 -15.38
N SER A 2 43.65 -9.18 -15.93
CA SER A 2 43.96 -8.62 -17.27
C SER A 2 43.28 -7.33 -17.81
N ARG A 3 44.08 -6.24 -17.81
CA ARG A 3 44.38 -5.24 -18.89
C ARG A 3 43.20 -4.43 -19.49
N ALA A 4 43.08 -3.09 -19.40
CA ALA A 4 43.98 -1.93 -19.45
C ALA A 4 44.35 -1.40 -20.86
N THR A 5 43.95 -0.14 -21.16
CA THR A 5 44.71 0.90 -21.93
C THR A 5 43.99 2.26 -21.85
N SER A 6 44.75 3.34 -21.72
CA SER A 6 44.30 4.74 -21.69
C SER A 6 45.09 5.58 -22.70
N PHE A 7 44.51 6.65 -23.25
CA PHE A 7 45.24 7.70 -23.96
C PHE A 7 44.60 9.08 -23.75
N HIS A 8 45.44 10.08 -23.43
CA HIS A 8 45.14 11.52 -23.37
C HIS A 8 45.62 12.21 -24.65
N LEU A 9 45.08 13.40 -24.98
CA LEU A 9 45.85 14.61 -25.33
C LEU A 9 44.94 15.83 -25.59
N ASP A 10 45.37 17.01 -25.12
CA ASP A 10 44.73 18.33 -25.32
C ASP A 10 45.31 19.09 -26.53
N SER A 11 44.57 20.06 -27.10
CA SER A 11 45.03 21.46 -27.27
C SER A 11 44.02 22.36 -28.02
N THR A 12 44.16 23.68 -27.85
CA THR A 12 43.23 24.78 -28.17
C THR A 12 43.59 25.56 -29.45
N ASN A 13 42.63 26.26 -30.10
CA ASN A 13 42.61 27.75 -30.22
C ASN A 13 41.55 28.37 -31.18
N GLU A 14 40.80 29.34 -30.65
CA GLU A 14 40.52 30.74 -31.12
C GLU A 14 39.85 31.11 -32.48
N TYR A 15 39.42 32.39 -32.53
CA TYR A 15 38.37 33.03 -33.36
C TYR A 15 38.89 33.93 -34.52
N GLY A 16 38.01 34.40 -35.42
CA GLY A 16 38.30 35.50 -36.36
C GLY A 16 37.16 35.91 -37.33
N GLU A 17 37.03 37.22 -37.59
CA GLU A 17 35.92 37.94 -38.26
C GLU A 17 36.48 39.07 -39.21
N GLU A 18 35.77 39.82 -40.10
CA GLU A 18 34.32 39.98 -40.41
C GLU A 18 34.07 40.56 -41.86
N ASP A 19 32.85 40.33 -42.40
CA ASP A 19 31.98 41.19 -43.25
C ASP A 19 32.22 41.67 -44.73
N HIS A 20 31.06 42.01 -45.36
CA HIS A 20 30.73 42.92 -46.51
C HIS A 20 30.93 42.56 -48.02
N PHE A 21 29.83 42.62 -48.82
CA PHE A 21 29.48 43.73 -49.76
C PHE A 21 28.13 43.56 -50.54
N GLN A 22 27.70 44.63 -51.23
CA GLN A 22 26.31 45.13 -51.49
C GLN A 22 25.53 44.74 -52.80
N HIS A 23 24.21 45.06 -52.76
CA HIS A 23 23.31 45.65 -53.81
C HIS A 23 22.84 44.90 -55.09
N SER A 24 21.51 44.73 -55.24
CA SER A 24 20.62 45.56 -56.10
C SER A 24 19.16 45.03 -56.09
N ALA A 25 18.18 45.74 -56.68
CA ALA A 25 16.75 45.59 -56.36
C ALA A 25 15.80 45.49 -57.58
N ALA A 26 14.64 44.83 -57.39
CA ALA A 26 13.27 45.17 -57.89
C ALA A 26 12.38 43.92 -58.15
N GLY A 27 11.05 44.05 -57.96
CA GLY A 27 10.07 43.22 -58.69
C GLY A 27 9.27 42.15 -57.93
N GLU A 28 8.22 42.58 -57.22
CA GLU A 28 6.90 41.93 -57.08
C GLU A 28 6.67 40.44 -56.70
N ASN A 29 5.66 40.28 -55.83
CA ASN A 29 4.62 39.23 -55.80
C ASN A 29 4.89 37.80 -55.26
N ARG A 30 4.33 37.59 -54.05
CA ARG A 30 3.58 36.40 -53.55
C ARG A 30 4.32 35.21 -52.90
N ARG A 31 3.66 34.76 -51.81
CA ARG A 31 3.75 33.49 -51.05
C ARG A 31 4.83 33.39 -49.95
N LEU A 32 4.35 33.49 -48.71
CA LEU A 32 5.01 33.09 -47.47
C LEU A 32 5.44 31.61 -47.52
N SER A 33 6.73 31.34 -47.59
CA SER A 33 7.32 30.01 -47.43
C SER A 33 7.67 29.75 -45.96
N ARG A 34 7.04 28.73 -45.36
CA ARG A 34 7.48 28.21 -44.05
C ARG A 34 8.88 27.62 -44.21
N HIS A 35 9.81 28.00 -43.33
CA HIS A 35 11.19 27.55 -43.38
C HIS A 35 11.29 26.03 -43.22
N LYS A 36 11.93 25.35 -44.18
CA LYS A 36 12.52 24.04 -43.96
C LYS A 36 13.72 24.22 -43.04
N ILE A 37 13.65 23.69 -41.82
CA ILE A 37 14.85 23.46 -41.01
C ILE A 37 15.52 22.20 -41.57
N THR A 38 16.56 22.41 -42.37
CA THR A 38 17.42 21.33 -42.86
C THR A 38 18.21 20.77 -41.69
N ILE A 39 17.95 19.51 -41.30
CA ILE A 39 18.72 18.84 -40.26
C ILE A 39 20.11 18.53 -40.82
N SER A 40 21.11 19.33 -40.45
CA SER A 40 22.51 18.99 -40.67
C SER A 40 22.92 17.88 -39.70
N HIS A 41 23.54 16.82 -40.23
CA HIS A 41 24.13 15.76 -39.40
C HIS A 41 25.34 16.30 -38.63
N GLY A 42 25.16 16.64 -37.35
CA GLY A 42 26.27 17.07 -36.50
C GLY A 42 25.83 17.78 -35.22
N ASN A 43 25.32 17.06 -34.22
CA ASN A 43 25.15 17.63 -32.87
C ASN A 43 25.13 16.56 -31.75
N ALA A 44 26.32 16.15 -31.30
CA ALA A 44 26.50 15.23 -30.17
C ALA A 44 25.97 15.78 -28.82
N LYS A 45 25.53 17.04 -28.75
CA LYS A 45 24.96 17.66 -27.55
C LYS A 45 23.59 17.08 -27.14
N PHE A 46 22.80 16.49 -28.06
CA PHE A 46 21.43 16.04 -27.75
C PHE A 46 21.33 14.66 -27.09
N LEU A 47 22.26 13.73 -27.37
CA LEU A 47 22.34 12.46 -26.62
C LEU A 47 22.57 12.66 -25.12
N LYS A 48 23.03 13.84 -24.70
CA LYS A 48 23.32 14.19 -23.31
C LYS A 48 22.07 14.41 -22.43
N TYR A 49 20.86 14.36 -23.02
CA TYR A 49 19.59 14.64 -22.32
C TYR A 49 18.66 13.43 -22.16
N GLN A 50 18.98 12.25 -22.72
CA GLN A 50 18.31 11.02 -22.34
C GLN A 50 18.96 10.45 -21.07
N LEU A 51 18.14 10.17 -20.05
CA LEU A 51 18.57 9.43 -18.86
C LEU A 51 19.12 8.06 -19.29
N GLN A 52 20.40 7.81 -19.03
CA GLN A 52 20.98 6.48 -19.21
C GLN A 52 20.50 5.58 -18.08
N GLU A 53 20.13 4.34 -18.40
CA GLU A 53 19.62 3.37 -17.40
C GLU A 53 20.61 3.07 -16.27
N SER A 54 21.91 3.21 -16.51
CA SER A 54 22.97 3.10 -15.51
C SER A 54 22.85 4.10 -14.37
N HIS A 55 22.17 5.23 -14.59
CA HIS A 55 21.98 6.29 -13.61
C HIS A 55 20.58 6.26 -12.94
N MET A 56 19.86 5.14 -12.99
CA MET A 56 18.53 5.00 -12.39
C MET A 56 18.41 3.77 -11.49
N PHE A 57 17.49 3.85 -10.53
CA PHE A 57 17.15 2.73 -9.65
C PHE A 57 16.16 1.80 -10.35
N LYS A 58 16.58 0.56 -10.59
CA LYS A 58 15.72 -0.54 -11.06
C LYS A 58 15.18 -1.31 -9.86
N VAL A 59 13.87 -1.50 -9.82
CA VAL A 59 13.19 -2.35 -8.82
C VAL A 59 12.97 -3.72 -9.44
N VAL A 60 13.88 -4.66 -9.16
CA VAL A 60 13.84 -6.02 -9.72
C VAL A 60 13.18 -6.94 -8.71
N ILE A 61 12.31 -7.83 -9.19
CA ILE A 61 11.74 -8.92 -8.38
C ILE A 61 12.42 -10.20 -8.86
N ASP A 62 13.34 -10.73 -8.05
CA ASP A 62 14.04 -11.97 -8.36
C ASP A 62 13.32 -13.17 -7.72
N GLY A 63 13.22 -14.28 -8.46
CA GLY A 63 12.55 -15.48 -7.96
C GLY A 63 11.01 -15.46 -8.00
N ASP A 64 10.38 -14.54 -8.73
CA ASP A 64 8.90 -14.48 -8.80
C ASP A 64 8.32 -15.75 -9.44
N ASP A 65 7.59 -16.50 -8.62
CA ASP A 65 7.04 -17.82 -8.92
C ASP A 65 5.54 -17.76 -9.30
N GLY A 66 4.96 -16.56 -9.30
CA GLY A 66 3.53 -16.28 -9.46
C GLY A 66 2.70 -16.48 -8.19
N GLY A 67 3.28 -17.02 -7.13
CA GLY A 67 2.59 -17.31 -5.88
C GLY A 67 1.64 -18.52 -5.98
N VAL A 68 0.94 -18.79 -4.88
CA VAL A 68 0.08 -19.98 -4.74
C VAL A 68 -1.21 -19.85 -5.55
N ASP A 69 -1.80 -18.66 -5.64
CA ASP A 69 -3.11 -18.48 -6.28
C ASP A 69 -3.02 -18.36 -7.81
N MET A 70 -1.99 -17.71 -8.37
CA MET A 70 -1.79 -17.69 -9.82
C MET A 70 -1.51 -19.09 -10.35
N ARG A 71 -0.69 -19.89 -9.64
CA ARG A 71 -0.46 -21.31 -9.97
C ARG A 71 -1.75 -22.13 -10.08
N LYS A 72 -2.79 -21.84 -9.29
CA LYS A 72 -4.09 -22.54 -9.38
C LYS A 72 -4.96 -22.13 -10.57
N VAL A 73 -4.74 -20.94 -11.17
CA VAL A 73 -5.64 -20.38 -12.19
C VAL A 73 -4.97 -20.07 -13.53
N HIS A 74 -3.65 -20.17 -13.63
CA HIS A 74 -2.87 -19.75 -14.80
C HIS A 74 -3.42 -20.32 -16.12
N GLU A 75 -3.81 -21.59 -16.18
CA GLU A 75 -4.40 -22.22 -17.37
C GLU A 75 -5.70 -21.55 -17.83
N ARG A 76 -6.52 -21.07 -16.89
CA ARG A 76 -7.80 -20.40 -17.17
C ARG A 76 -7.58 -18.96 -17.65
N ILE A 77 -6.61 -18.26 -17.05
CA ILE A 77 -6.17 -16.94 -17.50
C ILE A 77 -5.56 -17.04 -18.90
N GLU A 78 -4.74 -18.05 -19.17
CA GLU A 78 -4.15 -18.30 -20.48
C GLU A 78 -5.22 -18.66 -21.53
N ALA A 79 -6.23 -19.46 -21.18
CA ALA A 79 -7.37 -19.74 -22.05
C ALA A 79 -8.10 -18.44 -22.45
N ALA A 80 -8.30 -17.50 -21.52
CA ALA A 80 -8.87 -16.18 -21.80
C ALA A 80 -7.96 -15.29 -22.67
N LEU A 81 -6.65 -15.28 -22.40
CA LEU A 81 -5.65 -14.58 -23.24
C LEU A 81 -5.66 -15.09 -24.69
N ARG A 82 -5.84 -16.40 -24.90
CA ARG A 82 -5.92 -17.01 -26.24
C ARG A 82 -7.21 -16.64 -27.01
N MET A 83 -8.19 -15.99 -26.41
CA MET A 83 -9.45 -15.58 -27.09
C MET A 83 -9.27 -14.32 -27.94
N ARG A 84 -8.79 -13.18 -27.39
CA ARG A 84 -8.68 -11.90 -28.14
C ARG A 84 -7.90 -12.03 -29.47
N PRO A 85 -6.77 -12.75 -29.59
CA PRO A 85 -6.06 -12.93 -30.85
C PRO A 85 -6.87 -13.61 -31.96
N ARG A 86 -7.94 -14.36 -31.63
CA ARG A 86 -8.88 -14.96 -32.61
C ARG A 86 -9.73 -13.91 -33.32
N TYR A 87 -9.95 -12.75 -32.69
CA TYR A 87 -10.77 -11.65 -33.20
C TYR A 87 -9.91 -10.47 -33.70
N LYS A 88 -8.80 -10.20 -33.00
CA LYS A 88 -7.83 -9.14 -33.30
C LYS A 88 -6.47 -9.73 -33.67
N LYS A 89 -6.35 -10.26 -34.89
CA LYS A 89 -5.04 -10.63 -35.46
C LYS A 89 -4.17 -9.38 -35.65
N VAL A 90 -2.92 -9.46 -35.20
CA VAL A 90 -1.92 -8.39 -35.36
C VAL A 90 -1.42 -8.35 -36.80
N ASN A 91 -1.11 -7.14 -37.29
CA ASN A 91 -0.87 -6.83 -38.70
C ASN A 91 0.33 -7.58 -39.33
N GLY A 92 0.08 -8.71 -39.98
CA GLY A 92 0.93 -9.20 -41.06
C GLY A 92 0.86 -8.27 -42.28
N ARG A 93 2.01 -8.00 -42.92
CA ARG A 93 2.07 -7.44 -44.28
C ARG A 93 1.75 -8.56 -45.27
N ILE A 94 0.54 -8.56 -45.82
CA ILE A 94 0.11 -9.53 -46.83
C ILE A 94 -0.24 -8.75 -48.10
N GLN A 95 0.52 -8.99 -49.17
CA GLN A 95 0.14 -8.54 -50.50
C GLN A 95 -1.03 -9.39 -50.99
N MET A 96 -2.17 -8.75 -51.21
CA MET A 96 -3.33 -9.36 -51.85
C MET A 96 -3.34 -8.98 -53.35
N PRO A 97 -3.78 -9.86 -54.26
CA PRO A 97 -3.92 -9.51 -55.66
C PRO A 97 -4.90 -8.34 -55.84
N PRO A 98 -4.78 -7.54 -56.92
CA PRO A 98 -5.73 -6.47 -57.22
C PRO A 98 -7.16 -7.01 -57.34
N LEU A 99 -8.15 -6.17 -57.05
CA LEU A 99 -9.56 -6.50 -57.24
C LEU A 99 -9.94 -6.45 -58.72
N PRO A 100 -10.83 -7.33 -59.22
CA PRO A 100 -11.40 -7.19 -60.55
C PRO A 100 -12.25 -5.92 -60.66
N SER A 101 -12.43 -5.41 -61.88
CA SER A 101 -13.16 -4.17 -62.17
C SER A 101 -14.67 -4.22 -61.82
N ARG A 102 -15.22 -5.42 -61.63
CA ARG A 102 -16.59 -5.65 -61.16
C ARG A 102 -16.55 -6.57 -59.94
N VAL A 103 -16.93 -6.04 -58.79
CA VAL A 103 -17.05 -6.79 -57.53
C VAL A 103 -18.53 -6.89 -57.16
N ARG A 104 -19.03 -8.10 -56.91
CA ARG A 104 -20.40 -8.29 -56.39
C ARG A 104 -20.37 -8.16 -54.87
N ILE A 105 -21.24 -7.31 -54.33
CA ILE A 105 -21.55 -7.29 -52.90
C ILE A 105 -22.71 -8.26 -52.66
N SER A 106 -22.58 -9.10 -51.65
CA SER A 106 -23.58 -10.03 -51.16
C SER A 106 -23.62 -9.97 -49.62
N GLN A 107 -24.67 -10.51 -49.02
CA GLN A 107 -24.83 -10.62 -47.57
C GLN A 107 -25.32 -12.03 -47.25
N GLU A 108 -24.77 -12.61 -46.17
CA GLU A 108 -25.14 -13.91 -45.62
C GLU A 108 -25.17 -13.80 -44.10
N ASN A 109 -26.28 -14.21 -43.47
CA ASN A 109 -26.41 -14.29 -41.99
C ASN A 109 -25.97 -13.03 -41.23
N GLY A 110 -26.27 -11.84 -41.73
CA GLY A 110 -25.87 -10.56 -41.12
C GLY A 110 -24.51 -10.01 -41.56
N VAL A 111 -23.72 -10.80 -42.30
CA VAL A 111 -22.34 -10.47 -42.68
C VAL A 111 -22.21 -10.24 -44.18
N TYR A 112 -21.58 -9.14 -44.56
CA TYR A 112 -21.28 -8.80 -45.94
C TYR A 112 -20.13 -9.65 -46.51
N LYS A 113 -20.26 -10.06 -47.77
CA LYS A 113 -19.22 -10.76 -48.56
C LYS A 113 -19.05 -10.10 -49.92
N LEU A 114 -17.81 -10.03 -50.39
CA LEU A 114 -17.46 -9.49 -51.71
C LEU A 114 -16.89 -10.59 -52.60
N SER A 115 -17.31 -10.64 -53.86
CA SER A 115 -16.69 -11.57 -54.82
C SER A 115 -15.20 -11.30 -54.95
N ASP A 116 -14.40 -12.37 -55.10
CA ASP A 116 -12.96 -12.28 -55.33
C ASP A 116 -12.19 -11.58 -54.19
N HIS A 117 -12.76 -11.55 -52.98
CA HIS A 117 -12.15 -11.04 -51.76
C HIS A 117 -12.37 -11.98 -50.57
N ASP A 118 -11.37 -12.83 -50.33
CA ASP A 118 -11.24 -13.51 -49.05
C ASP A 118 -10.67 -12.57 -47.98
N VAL A 119 -11.19 -12.69 -46.77
CA VAL A 119 -10.79 -11.93 -45.57
C VAL A 119 -9.81 -12.75 -44.71
N SER A 120 -9.84 -14.08 -44.83
CA SER A 120 -9.06 -15.06 -44.05
C SER A 120 -7.55 -14.81 -44.00
N PRO A 121 -6.88 -14.27 -45.04
CA PRO A 121 -5.47 -13.91 -44.95
C PRO A 121 -5.21 -12.82 -43.90
N MET A 122 -6.08 -11.82 -43.80
CA MET A 122 -5.89 -10.65 -42.92
C MET A 122 -6.51 -10.82 -41.53
N TYR A 123 -7.69 -11.43 -41.44
CA TYR A 123 -8.47 -11.54 -40.20
C TYR A 123 -9.11 -12.93 -40.09
N SER A 124 -9.35 -13.40 -38.86
CA SER A 124 -10.08 -14.64 -38.61
C SER A 124 -11.51 -14.32 -38.20
N LEU A 125 -12.44 -14.36 -39.16
CA LEU A 125 -13.84 -14.00 -38.88
C LEU A 125 -14.56 -15.18 -38.21
N GLN A 126 -14.76 -15.09 -36.89
CA GLN A 126 -15.49 -16.09 -36.12
C GLN A 126 -17.00 -15.98 -36.35
N SER A 127 -17.72 -17.09 -36.20
CA SER A 127 -19.20 -17.10 -36.26
C SER A 127 -19.83 -16.51 -34.99
N TRP A 128 -21.12 -16.13 -35.07
CA TRP A 128 -21.90 -15.70 -33.91
C TRP A 128 -21.88 -16.74 -32.79
N SER A 129 -22.09 -18.03 -33.13
CA SER A 129 -22.06 -19.13 -32.14
C SER A 129 -20.71 -19.26 -31.43
N THR A 130 -19.61 -19.05 -32.16
CA THR A 130 -18.25 -19.08 -31.61
C THR A 130 -18.00 -17.88 -30.69
N PHE A 131 -18.43 -16.68 -31.10
CA PHE A 131 -18.38 -15.47 -30.28
C PHE A 131 -19.21 -15.59 -29.00
N ALA A 132 -20.43 -16.12 -29.10
CA ALA A 132 -21.29 -16.36 -27.95
C ALA A 132 -20.65 -17.31 -26.93
N SER A 133 -20.06 -18.41 -27.42
CA SER A 133 -19.32 -19.37 -26.59
C SER A 133 -18.07 -18.72 -25.93
N ASP A 134 -17.23 -18.03 -26.70
CA ASP A 134 -16.01 -17.38 -26.16
C ASP A 134 -16.37 -16.27 -25.14
N VAL A 135 -17.44 -15.49 -25.35
CA VAL A 135 -17.95 -14.52 -24.37
C VAL A 135 -18.39 -15.20 -23.08
N GLN A 136 -19.12 -16.31 -23.13
CA GLN A 136 -19.52 -17.05 -21.93
C GLN A 136 -18.31 -17.62 -21.18
N HIS A 137 -17.32 -18.18 -21.88
CA HIS A 137 -16.09 -18.67 -21.27
C HIS A 137 -15.28 -17.53 -20.61
N LEU A 138 -15.24 -16.34 -21.23
CA LEU A 138 -14.61 -15.16 -20.65
C LEU A 138 -15.40 -14.65 -19.43
N ARG A 139 -16.73 -14.51 -19.54
CA ARG A 139 -17.65 -14.13 -18.45
C ARG A 139 -17.47 -15.02 -17.22
N LEU A 140 -17.43 -16.34 -17.42
CA LEU A 140 -17.17 -17.33 -16.37
C LEU A 140 -15.75 -17.25 -15.77
N THR A 141 -14.79 -16.63 -16.46
CA THR A 141 -13.41 -16.46 -15.99
C THR A 141 -13.24 -15.14 -15.24
N VAL A 142 -13.85 -14.07 -15.73
CA VAL A 142 -13.89 -12.76 -15.06
C VAL A 142 -14.64 -12.85 -13.73
N GLY A 143 -15.76 -13.58 -13.68
CA GLY A 143 -16.53 -13.82 -12.45
C GLY A 143 -15.95 -14.88 -11.50
N ASN A 144 -14.81 -15.52 -11.81
CA ASN A 144 -14.25 -16.57 -10.96
C ASN A 144 -13.50 -15.97 -9.76
N THR A 145 -13.96 -16.25 -8.53
CA THR A 145 -13.38 -15.69 -7.29
C THR A 145 -11.88 -15.92 -7.13
N THR A 146 -11.37 -17.07 -7.58
CA THR A 146 -9.93 -17.40 -7.49
C THR A 146 -9.12 -16.61 -8.53
N CYS A 147 -9.66 -16.43 -9.75
CA CYS A 147 -9.06 -15.57 -10.76
C CYS A 147 -9.07 -14.10 -10.34
N ILE A 148 -10.17 -13.61 -9.76
CA ILE A 148 -10.28 -12.23 -9.23
C ILE A 148 -9.20 -11.99 -8.17
N LYS A 149 -9.04 -12.91 -7.21
CA LYS A 149 -7.98 -12.82 -6.18
C LYS A 149 -6.58 -12.83 -6.79
N ALA A 150 -6.28 -13.76 -7.70
CA ALA A 150 -4.97 -13.86 -8.34
C ALA A 150 -4.62 -12.61 -9.17
N CYS A 151 -5.51 -12.18 -10.07
CA CYS A 151 -5.27 -10.99 -10.90
C CYS A 151 -5.22 -9.70 -10.07
N SER A 152 -6.08 -9.54 -9.04
CA SER A 152 -5.99 -8.37 -8.15
C SER A 152 -4.68 -8.35 -7.36
N HIS A 153 -4.18 -9.51 -6.95
CA HIS A 153 -2.90 -9.62 -6.25
C HIS A 153 -1.72 -9.25 -7.16
N ARG A 154 -1.67 -9.78 -8.40
CA ARG A 154 -0.65 -9.40 -9.40
C ARG A 154 -0.70 -7.90 -9.73
N LEU A 155 -1.88 -7.33 -9.98
CA LEU A 155 -2.04 -5.89 -10.23
C LEU A 155 -1.56 -5.03 -9.05
N ASN A 156 -1.73 -5.49 -7.81
CA ASN A 156 -1.22 -4.80 -6.62
C ASN A 156 0.31 -4.89 -6.50
N ILE A 157 0.93 -6.04 -6.86
CA ILE A 157 2.40 -6.17 -6.97
C ILE A 157 2.95 -5.18 -7.99
N MET A 158 2.36 -5.11 -9.19
CA MET A 158 2.75 -4.15 -10.23
C MET A 158 2.62 -2.69 -9.74
N GLN A 159 1.53 -2.38 -9.03
CA GLN A 159 1.26 -1.06 -8.48
C GLN A 159 2.28 -0.63 -7.40
N GLU A 160 2.64 -1.52 -6.46
CA GLU A 160 3.68 -1.21 -5.45
C GLU A 160 5.08 -1.16 -6.07
N ARG A 161 5.41 -2.04 -7.04
CA ARG A 161 6.65 -1.94 -7.83
C ARG A 161 6.76 -0.58 -8.53
N SER A 162 5.67 -0.11 -9.13
CA SER A 162 5.60 1.19 -9.80
C SER A 162 5.76 2.36 -8.84
N ARG A 163 5.13 2.32 -7.65
CA ARG A 163 5.31 3.33 -6.60
C ARG A 163 6.77 3.40 -6.13
N MET A 164 7.38 2.24 -5.86
CA MET A 164 8.77 2.15 -5.43
C MET A 164 9.74 2.67 -6.50
N PHE A 165 9.51 2.35 -7.77
CA PHE A 165 10.29 2.88 -8.89
C PHE A 165 10.22 4.41 -8.96
N PHE A 166 9.02 5.00 -8.83
CA PHE A 166 8.89 6.47 -8.86
C PHE A 166 9.46 7.15 -7.62
N LEU A 167 9.28 6.59 -6.42
CA LEU A 167 9.88 7.12 -5.19
C LEU A 167 11.41 7.22 -5.29
N LEU A 168 12.06 6.16 -5.80
CA LEU A 168 13.52 6.12 -5.92
C LEU A 168 14.07 6.99 -7.06
N ASN A 169 13.28 7.23 -8.11
CA ASN A 169 13.71 7.94 -9.31
C ASN A 169 13.17 9.37 -9.45
N ALA A 170 12.26 9.85 -8.60
CA ALA A 170 11.66 11.18 -8.70
C ALA A 170 12.70 12.30 -8.88
N ASP A 171 13.72 12.36 -8.02
CA ASP A 171 14.80 13.37 -8.12
C ASP A 171 15.62 13.26 -9.41
N ILE A 172 15.69 12.06 -10.01
CA ILE A 172 16.43 11.80 -11.24
C ILE A 172 15.60 12.25 -12.45
N GLU A 173 14.31 11.94 -12.45
CA GLU A 173 13.36 12.30 -13.50
C GLU A 173 12.96 13.78 -13.49
N GLU A 174 12.90 14.44 -12.33
CA GLU A 174 12.47 15.84 -12.17
C GLU A 174 13.62 16.87 -12.07
N LYS A 175 14.87 16.41 -12.05
CA LYS A 175 16.11 17.21 -11.92
C LYS A 175 16.06 18.47 -12.79
N HIS A 176 16.53 19.62 -12.28
CA HIS A 176 16.40 20.93 -12.96
C HIS A 176 16.94 21.01 -14.41
N ASN A 177 17.90 20.16 -14.79
CA ASN A 177 18.35 20.06 -16.18
C ASN A 177 17.28 19.42 -17.08
N PHE A 178 16.53 18.45 -16.56
CA PHE A 178 15.29 17.94 -17.17
C PHE A 178 14.12 18.91 -17.04
N ARG A 179 14.12 19.93 -16.16
CA ARG A 179 13.13 21.03 -16.33
C ARG A 179 13.30 21.83 -17.64
N LYS A 180 14.40 21.64 -18.39
CA LYS A 180 14.53 22.02 -19.82
C LYS A 180 14.36 20.86 -20.80
N ALA A 181 14.46 19.62 -20.33
CA ALA A 181 14.47 18.37 -21.10
C ALA A 181 13.65 17.28 -20.39
N GLY A 182 12.39 17.57 -20.12
CA GLY A 182 11.54 16.85 -19.17
C GLY A 182 10.18 17.55 -19.14
N GLY A 183 9.14 16.74 -19.03
CA GLY A 183 8.12 16.83 -20.05
C GLY A 183 7.39 18.17 -20.14
N VAL A 184 7.68 18.97 -21.18
CA VAL A 184 6.97 20.23 -21.42
C VAL A 184 5.59 19.89 -21.99
N PHE A 185 4.61 19.76 -21.10
CA PHE A 185 3.24 19.33 -21.44
C PHE A 185 2.57 20.18 -22.55
N SER A 186 2.94 21.44 -22.70
CA SER A 186 2.47 22.27 -23.83
C SER A 186 3.03 21.82 -25.18
N LYS A 187 4.28 21.32 -25.25
CA LYS A 187 4.91 20.77 -26.46
C LYS A 187 4.35 19.40 -26.84
N ALA A 188 4.17 18.50 -25.85
CA ALA A 188 3.65 17.16 -26.10
C ALA A 188 2.29 17.22 -26.82
N THR A 189 2.07 16.38 -27.82
CA THR A 189 0.75 16.31 -28.48
C THR A 189 -0.21 15.49 -27.63
N LYS A 190 -1.45 15.98 -27.46
CA LYS A 190 -2.54 15.28 -26.77
C LYS A 190 -3.77 15.22 -27.66
N VAL A 191 -4.47 14.10 -27.59
CA VAL A 191 -5.70 13.82 -28.32
C VAL A 191 -6.84 13.71 -27.31
N ASP A 192 -7.91 14.45 -27.52
CA ASP A 192 -9.16 14.18 -26.80
C ASP A 192 -9.88 13.02 -27.50
N ASN A 193 -9.76 11.82 -26.92
CA ASN A 193 -10.14 10.57 -27.58
C ASN A 193 -11.65 10.24 -27.50
N SER A 194 -12.44 10.97 -26.71
CA SER A 194 -13.89 10.76 -26.59
C SER A 194 -14.57 12.08 -26.31
N VAL A 195 -15.20 12.67 -27.34
CA VAL A 195 -16.00 13.89 -27.22
C VAL A 195 -17.21 13.80 -28.13
N LEU A 196 -18.42 14.01 -27.59
CA LEU A 196 -19.63 14.14 -28.40
C LEU A 196 -19.66 15.51 -29.09
N LEU A 197 -19.79 15.55 -30.43
CA LEU A 197 -19.77 16.80 -31.21
C LEU A 197 -20.76 17.85 -30.69
N SER A 198 -22.00 17.44 -30.39
CA SER A 198 -23.06 18.33 -29.90
C SER A 198 -22.90 18.80 -28.45
N ARG A 199 -21.84 18.35 -27.76
CA ARG A 199 -21.45 18.78 -26.39
C ARG A 199 -19.97 19.17 -26.29
N SER A 200 -19.31 19.37 -27.44
CA SER A 200 -17.86 19.55 -27.56
C SER A 200 -17.32 20.93 -27.17
N THR A 201 -18.20 21.85 -26.82
CA THR A 201 -17.92 23.28 -26.67
C THR A 201 -18.06 23.71 -25.23
N ASP A 202 -17.31 24.73 -24.81
CA ASP A 202 -17.59 25.39 -23.54
C ASP A 202 -18.96 26.09 -23.64
N ALA A 203 -19.70 26.10 -22.52
CA ALA A 203 -21.03 26.68 -22.46
C ALA A 203 -21.00 28.21 -22.63
N GLN A 204 -19.99 28.90 -22.09
CA GLN A 204 -19.87 30.34 -22.25
C GLN A 204 -19.47 30.69 -23.70
N GLU A 205 -18.48 30.00 -24.28
CA GLU A 205 -18.10 30.17 -25.70
C GLU A 205 -19.31 29.96 -26.64
N THR A 206 -20.17 29.00 -26.32
CA THR A 206 -21.39 28.72 -27.09
C THR A 206 -22.40 29.87 -26.96
N LEU A 207 -22.64 30.34 -25.73
CA LEU A 207 -23.53 31.48 -25.46
C LEU A 207 -23.03 32.76 -26.12
N ASP A 208 -21.75 33.09 -25.95
CA ASP A 208 -21.10 34.25 -26.57
C ASP A 208 -21.25 34.23 -28.10
N PHE A 209 -21.14 33.04 -28.73
CA PHE A 209 -21.36 32.91 -30.17
C PHE A 209 -22.82 33.14 -30.57
N ILE A 210 -23.80 32.71 -29.77
CA ILE A 210 -25.22 32.97 -30.03
C ILE A 210 -25.54 34.46 -29.90
N LEU A 211 -24.97 35.15 -28.89
CA LEU A 211 -25.13 36.59 -28.71
C LEU A 211 -24.41 37.40 -29.81
N ASP A 212 -23.21 36.99 -30.20
CA ASP A 212 -22.47 37.51 -31.36
C ASP A 212 -23.27 37.33 -32.65
N TRP A 213 -23.93 36.18 -32.82
CA TRP A 213 -24.78 35.92 -33.98
C TRP A 213 -26.06 36.77 -33.95
N TYR A 214 -26.76 36.84 -32.81
CA TYR A 214 -27.97 37.63 -32.66
C TYR A 214 -27.72 39.12 -32.92
N SER A 215 -26.60 39.67 -32.43
CA SER A 215 -26.26 41.09 -32.67
C SER A 215 -25.97 41.42 -34.14
N ARG A 216 -25.49 40.45 -34.93
CA ARG A 216 -25.14 40.63 -36.35
C ARG A 216 -26.26 40.24 -37.31
N TYR A 217 -27.03 39.21 -36.97
CA TYR A 217 -28.00 38.55 -37.84
C TYR A 217 -29.24 38.05 -37.06
N PRO A 218 -29.99 38.94 -36.38
CA PRO A 218 -31.14 38.56 -35.55
C PRO A 218 -32.26 37.90 -36.39
N ASP A 219 -32.42 38.37 -37.62
CA ASP A 219 -33.45 37.96 -38.59
C ASP A 219 -32.95 36.86 -39.55
N ALA A 220 -31.87 36.16 -39.20
CA ALA A 220 -31.36 35.03 -39.99
C ALA A 220 -32.32 33.84 -39.94
N PRO A 221 -32.61 33.16 -41.07
CA PRO A 221 -33.50 32.01 -41.10
C PRO A 221 -32.89 30.81 -40.37
N LEU A 222 -33.59 30.36 -39.34
CA LEU A 222 -33.31 29.18 -38.54
C LEU A 222 -34.36 28.12 -38.83
N ARG A 223 -33.94 26.86 -38.79
CA ARG A 223 -34.84 25.73 -38.87
C ARG A 223 -34.92 25.06 -37.51
N LEU A 224 -36.11 25.04 -36.92
CA LEU A 224 -36.37 24.43 -35.61
C LEU A 224 -36.35 22.90 -35.72
N ARG A 225 -36.35 22.21 -34.58
CA ARG A 225 -36.31 20.72 -34.53
C ARG A 225 -37.47 20.07 -35.30
N ASP A 226 -38.67 20.64 -35.16
CA ASP A 226 -39.89 20.19 -35.85
C ASP A 226 -39.86 20.44 -37.37
N GLY A 227 -38.87 21.16 -37.87
CA GLY A 227 -38.65 21.46 -39.27
C GLY A 227 -39.31 22.74 -39.78
N THR A 228 -40.00 23.50 -38.91
CA THR A 228 -40.49 24.86 -39.19
C THR A 228 -39.32 25.85 -39.36
N ASN A 229 -39.59 26.96 -40.05
CA ASN A 229 -38.64 28.05 -40.19
C ASN A 229 -39.03 29.19 -39.24
N SER A 230 -38.03 29.79 -38.59
CA SER A 230 -38.20 30.96 -37.72
C SER A 230 -36.93 31.82 -37.76
N THR A 231 -36.86 32.91 -37.01
CA THR A 231 -35.64 33.72 -36.82
C THR A 231 -35.18 33.69 -35.37
N LEU A 232 -33.94 34.12 -35.11
CA LEU A 232 -33.38 34.14 -33.75
C LEU A 232 -34.15 35.13 -32.86
N ARG A 233 -34.61 36.24 -33.46
CA ARG A 233 -35.56 37.19 -32.87
C ARG A 233 -36.87 36.51 -32.48
N GLU A 234 -37.55 35.86 -33.43
CA GLU A 234 -38.83 35.19 -33.17
C GLU A 234 -38.72 34.12 -32.08
N ILE A 235 -37.64 33.32 -32.07
CA ILE A 235 -37.39 32.32 -31.00
C ILE A 235 -37.30 33.03 -29.64
N PHE A 236 -36.54 34.12 -29.53
CA PHE A 236 -36.43 34.88 -28.29
C PHE A 236 -37.73 35.58 -27.89
N GLU A 237 -38.53 36.06 -28.84
CA GLU A 237 -39.86 36.63 -28.59
C GLU A 237 -40.86 35.56 -28.09
N VAL A 238 -40.88 34.38 -28.72
CA VAL A 238 -41.74 33.23 -28.36
C VAL A 238 -41.41 32.69 -26.96
N TYR A 239 -40.13 32.73 -26.56
CA TYR A 239 -39.68 32.30 -25.23
C TYR A 239 -39.47 33.48 -24.24
N GLU A 240 -40.13 34.61 -24.47
CA GLU A 240 -40.18 35.80 -23.58
C GLU A 240 -38.83 36.44 -23.19
N VAL A 241 -37.77 36.21 -23.98
CA VAL A 241 -36.41 36.74 -23.76
C VAL A 241 -36.34 38.21 -24.20
N LYS A 242 -36.83 39.12 -23.34
CA LYS A 242 -36.86 40.58 -23.60
C LYS A 242 -35.50 41.22 -23.87
N ASP A 243 -34.44 40.64 -23.30
CA ASP A 243 -33.07 41.15 -23.41
C ASP A 243 -32.11 39.95 -23.49
N PRO A 244 -31.73 39.53 -24.72
CA PRO A 244 -30.84 38.39 -24.90
C PRO A 244 -29.47 38.54 -24.22
N SER A 245 -29.01 39.77 -23.93
CA SER A 245 -27.75 39.99 -23.20
C SER A 245 -27.80 39.51 -21.74
N ARG A 246 -29.00 39.22 -21.21
CA ARG A 246 -29.22 38.64 -19.88
C ARG A 246 -29.33 37.12 -19.87
N LEU A 247 -29.25 36.45 -21.03
CA LEU A 247 -29.17 35.00 -21.07
C LEU A 247 -27.88 34.55 -20.37
N THR A 248 -28.00 33.53 -19.51
CA THR A 248 -26.85 32.92 -18.82
C THR A 248 -26.82 31.43 -19.13
N VAL A 249 -25.62 30.83 -19.02
CA VAL A 249 -25.42 29.37 -19.14
C VAL A 249 -26.32 28.59 -18.19
N GLU A 250 -26.52 29.12 -16.98
CA GLU A 250 -27.39 28.56 -15.94
C GLU A 250 -28.88 28.67 -16.32
N GLY A 251 -29.33 29.84 -16.80
CA GLY A 251 -30.71 30.03 -17.25
C GLY A 251 -31.09 29.22 -18.49
N LEU A 252 -30.11 28.78 -19.29
CA LEU A 252 -30.28 27.84 -20.40
C LEU A 252 -30.19 26.36 -19.96
N GLY A 253 -29.95 26.07 -18.69
CA GLY A 253 -29.85 24.70 -18.16
C GLY A 253 -28.70 23.89 -18.75
N TRP A 254 -27.64 24.53 -19.25
CA TRP A 254 -26.53 23.84 -19.90
C TRP A 254 -25.52 23.23 -18.91
N ARG A 255 -25.56 23.62 -17.64
CA ARG A 255 -24.85 22.95 -16.55
C ARG A 255 -25.86 22.22 -15.63
N PRO A 256 -25.63 20.94 -15.30
CA PRO A 256 -26.54 20.20 -14.42
C PRO A 256 -26.41 20.69 -12.97
N THR A 257 -27.53 20.72 -12.25
CA THR A 257 -27.54 21.03 -10.82
C THR A 257 -27.09 19.81 -10.01
N PRO A 258 -26.19 19.96 -9.01
CA PRO A 258 -25.76 18.86 -8.16
C PRO A 258 -26.95 18.15 -7.49
N GLY A 259 -27.05 16.84 -7.65
CA GLY A 259 -28.15 16.03 -7.11
C GLY A 259 -29.35 15.83 -8.04
N SER A 260 -29.38 16.46 -9.23
CA SER A 260 -30.35 16.09 -10.27
C SER A 260 -29.96 14.73 -10.87
N VAL A 261 -30.67 13.67 -10.46
CA VAL A 261 -30.47 12.29 -10.96
C VAL A 261 -31.12 12.07 -12.33
N GLU A 262 -31.83 13.07 -12.86
CA GLU A 262 -32.30 13.07 -14.23
C GLU A 262 -31.10 13.21 -15.18
N ASN A 263 -30.71 12.08 -15.78
CA ASN A 263 -29.59 11.95 -16.71
C ASN A 263 -29.42 13.19 -17.60
N ALA A 264 -28.18 13.66 -17.73
CA ALA A 264 -27.86 14.82 -18.56
C ALA A 264 -28.26 14.67 -20.05
N ASP A 265 -28.53 13.43 -20.50
CA ASP A 265 -29.11 13.15 -21.82
C ASP A 265 -30.56 13.65 -21.98
N PHE A 266 -31.37 13.62 -20.91
CA PHE A 266 -32.79 14.04 -20.93
C PHE A 266 -33.01 15.41 -20.27
N ALA A 267 -32.28 15.73 -19.20
CA ALA A 267 -32.44 17.01 -18.49
C ALA A 267 -32.21 18.23 -19.41
N LEU A 268 -31.27 18.13 -20.35
CA LEU A 268 -30.99 19.18 -21.34
C LEU A 268 -32.16 19.43 -22.31
N ASP A 269 -32.97 18.41 -22.62
CA ASP A 269 -34.08 18.49 -23.56
C ASP A 269 -35.39 18.99 -22.89
N SER A 270 -35.41 19.09 -21.56
CA SER A 270 -36.58 19.56 -20.79
C SER A 270 -36.92 21.04 -21.00
N ALA A 271 -35.91 21.89 -21.25
CA ALA A 271 -36.05 23.32 -21.46
C ALA A 271 -36.20 23.64 -22.96
N PRO A 272 -37.38 24.09 -23.45
CA PRO A 272 -37.64 24.21 -24.89
C PRO A 272 -36.66 25.13 -25.61
N LEU A 273 -36.45 26.36 -25.12
CA LEU A 273 -35.47 27.31 -25.66
C LEU A 273 -34.06 26.70 -25.74
N SER A 274 -33.59 26.07 -24.66
CA SER A 274 -32.27 25.41 -24.59
C SER A 274 -32.11 24.37 -25.69
N SER A 275 -33.14 23.56 -25.90
CA SER A 275 -33.13 22.48 -26.90
C SER A 275 -33.20 22.99 -28.35
N GLU A 276 -33.94 24.06 -28.65
CA GLU A 276 -33.91 24.71 -29.97
C GLU A 276 -32.57 25.39 -30.26
N LEU A 277 -31.95 26.05 -29.26
CA LEU A 277 -30.64 26.67 -29.40
C LEU A 277 -29.54 25.61 -29.62
N ARG A 278 -29.51 24.54 -28.81
CA ARG A 278 -28.55 23.43 -29.01
C ARG A 278 -28.75 22.75 -30.36
N TYR A 279 -29.99 22.56 -30.82
CA TYR A 279 -30.23 22.03 -32.17
C TYR A 279 -29.69 22.97 -33.25
N SER A 280 -30.03 24.26 -33.18
CA SER A 280 -29.66 25.27 -34.18
C SER A 280 -28.14 25.47 -34.31
N PHE A 281 -27.41 25.42 -33.19
CA PHE A 281 -25.99 25.78 -33.10
C PHE A 281 -25.00 24.62 -32.90
N LEU A 282 -25.43 23.47 -32.36
CA LEU A 282 -24.52 22.35 -32.02
C LEU A 282 -24.86 21.04 -32.74
N HIS A 283 -26.09 20.86 -33.25
CA HIS A 283 -26.48 19.66 -33.98
C HIS A 283 -26.18 19.82 -35.48
N LEU A 284 -25.65 18.79 -36.15
CA LEU A 284 -25.17 18.90 -37.54
C LEU A 284 -26.25 19.34 -38.56
N ARG A 285 -27.53 19.06 -38.27
CA ARG A 285 -28.69 19.50 -39.08
C ARG A 285 -29.17 20.94 -38.79
N GLY A 286 -28.65 21.60 -37.75
CA GLY A 286 -29.02 22.97 -37.39
C GLY A 286 -28.49 24.01 -38.38
N SER A 287 -29.24 25.08 -38.61
CA SER A 287 -28.89 26.11 -39.61
C SER A 287 -27.56 26.83 -39.33
N CYS A 288 -27.20 27.01 -38.06
CA CYS A 288 -26.00 27.76 -37.65
C CYS A 288 -24.81 26.87 -37.31
N ALA A 289 -25.04 25.61 -36.93
CA ALA A 289 -24.01 24.67 -36.51
C ALA A 289 -22.84 24.52 -37.52
N PRO A 290 -23.06 24.43 -38.84
CA PRO A 290 -21.95 24.32 -39.79
C PRO A 290 -20.95 25.48 -39.72
N ARG A 291 -21.44 26.73 -39.59
CA ARG A 291 -20.60 27.94 -39.52
C ARG A 291 -19.91 28.08 -38.16
N PHE A 292 -20.56 27.62 -37.09
CA PHE A 292 -19.95 27.54 -35.76
C PHE A 292 -18.81 26.51 -35.73
N LEU A 293 -19.06 25.28 -36.19
CA LEU A 293 -18.07 24.20 -36.25
C LEU A 293 -16.88 24.57 -37.15
N GLN A 294 -17.11 25.19 -38.31
CA GLN A 294 -16.05 25.69 -39.17
C GLN A 294 -15.15 26.72 -38.45
N LYS A 295 -15.75 27.72 -37.79
CA LYS A 295 -15.01 28.74 -37.01
C LYS A 295 -14.20 28.11 -35.87
N ARG A 296 -14.75 27.10 -35.18
CA ARG A 296 -14.10 26.36 -34.09
C ARG A 296 -12.92 25.51 -34.58
N LEU A 297 -13.14 24.67 -35.59
CA LEU A 297 -12.10 23.78 -36.14
C LEU A 297 -10.97 24.57 -36.81
N GLN A 298 -11.30 25.64 -37.54
CA GLN A 298 -10.29 26.52 -38.13
C GLN A 298 -9.41 27.19 -37.05
N ARG A 299 -9.98 27.62 -35.92
CA ARG A 299 -9.21 28.13 -34.77
C ARG A 299 -8.29 27.05 -34.17
N ALA A 300 -8.78 25.82 -34.01
CA ALA A 300 -7.99 24.71 -33.48
C ALA A 300 -6.82 24.32 -34.40
N GLU A 301 -7.01 24.36 -35.72
CA GLU A 301 -5.96 24.13 -36.71
C GLU A 301 -4.91 25.28 -36.74
N GLN A 302 -5.36 26.52 -36.55
CA GLN A 302 -4.50 27.72 -36.49
C GLN A 302 -3.69 27.84 -35.18
N GLN A 303 -4.00 27.06 -34.14
CA GLN A 303 -3.34 27.17 -32.83
C GLN A 303 -1.88 26.68 -32.89
N VAL A 304 -0.93 27.61 -33.00
CA VAL A 304 0.51 27.27 -33.12
C VAL A 304 1.17 26.99 -31.76
N ARG A 305 0.64 27.52 -30.65
CA ARG A 305 1.30 27.48 -29.32
C ARG A 305 1.47 26.08 -28.72
N TYR A 306 0.54 25.18 -29.01
CA TYR A 306 0.54 23.79 -28.58
C TYR A 306 -0.28 22.96 -29.57
N VAL A 307 0.05 21.67 -29.71
CA VAL A 307 -0.76 20.75 -30.51
C VAL A 307 -1.76 20.05 -29.59
N GLN A 308 -3.04 20.28 -29.87
CA GLN A 308 -4.16 19.51 -29.34
C GLN A 308 -4.98 19.03 -30.54
N ALA A 309 -5.35 17.75 -30.54
CA ALA A 309 -6.18 17.13 -31.55
C ALA A 309 -7.44 16.53 -30.90
N THR A 310 -8.49 16.28 -31.68
CA THR A 310 -9.78 15.82 -31.14
C THR A 310 -10.48 14.81 -32.05
N GLU A 311 -11.04 13.77 -31.43
CA GLU A 311 -11.83 12.72 -32.08
C GLU A 311 -13.33 12.95 -31.81
N TYR A 312 -13.97 13.76 -32.65
CA TYR A 312 -15.37 14.14 -32.45
C TYR A 312 -16.32 13.01 -32.87
N SER A 313 -17.20 12.63 -31.96
CA SER A 313 -18.26 11.65 -32.20
C SER A 313 -19.50 12.29 -32.83
N ILE A 314 -19.91 11.81 -33.99
CA ILE A 314 -21.16 12.18 -34.67
C ILE A 314 -22.19 11.03 -34.49
N PRO A 315 -23.37 11.28 -33.90
CA PRO A 315 -24.46 10.30 -33.84
C PRO A 315 -24.92 9.85 -35.23
N LEU A 316 -25.08 8.55 -35.41
CA LEU A 316 -25.62 7.89 -36.59
C LEU A 316 -26.71 6.90 -36.14
N TYR A 317 -27.96 7.16 -36.50
CA TYR A 317 -29.10 6.33 -36.08
C TYR A 317 -29.40 5.18 -37.06
N ALA A 318 -28.90 5.30 -38.28
CA ALA A 318 -29.10 4.35 -39.38
C ALA A 318 -30.58 4.04 -39.64
N THR A 319 -31.44 5.06 -39.59
CA THR A 319 -32.90 4.88 -39.78
C THR A 319 -33.33 5.02 -41.24
N TYR A 320 -32.47 5.54 -42.12
CA TYR A 320 -32.73 5.67 -43.55
C TYR A 320 -31.46 5.60 -44.42
N PRO A 321 -31.57 5.18 -45.71
CA PRO A 321 -30.42 4.80 -46.54
C PRO A 321 -29.38 5.92 -46.79
N ASN A 322 -29.80 7.18 -46.69
CA ASN A 322 -28.99 8.34 -47.11
C ASN A 322 -28.33 9.06 -45.92
N GLU A 323 -28.52 8.62 -44.67
CA GLU A 323 -28.05 9.35 -43.48
C GLU A 323 -26.53 9.65 -43.50
N LEU A 324 -25.72 8.66 -43.86
CA LEU A 324 -24.27 8.83 -44.06
C LEU A 324 -23.92 9.80 -45.20
N ALA A 325 -24.70 9.80 -46.28
CA ALA A 325 -24.51 10.69 -47.42
C ALA A 325 -24.91 12.13 -47.07
N ASP A 326 -25.96 12.33 -46.27
CA ASP A 326 -26.39 13.63 -45.76
C ASP A 326 -25.36 14.23 -44.82
N ILE A 327 -24.81 13.44 -43.87
CA ILE A 327 -23.72 13.85 -42.99
C ILE A 327 -22.50 14.30 -43.81
N ALA A 328 -22.07 13.47 -44.76
CA ALA A 328 -20.95 13.79 -45.65
C ALA A 328 -21.22 15.06 -46.50
N MET A 329 -22.44 15.21 -47.03
CA MET A 329 -22.86 16.38 -47.80
C MET A 329 -22.87 17.65 -46.98
N VAL A 330 -23.37 17.63 -45.74
CA VAL A 330 -23.35 18.80 -44.86
C VAL A 330 -21.93 19.23 -44.53
N LEU A 331 -21.04 18.29 -44.19
CA LEU A 331 -19.63 18.60 -43.90
C LEU A 331 -18.91 19.16 -45.14
N ASN A 332 -19.07 18.50 -46.30
CA ASN A 332 -18.41 18.90 -47.54
C ASN A 332 -18.90 20.26 -48.07
N LYS A 333 -20.23 20.46 -48.14
CA LYS A 333 -20.85 21.71 -48.63
C LYS A 333 -20.46 22.94 -47.81
N ASN A 334 -20.21 22.76 -46.51
CA ASN A 334 -19.83 23.85 -45.61
C ASN A 334 -18.31 23.95 -45.38
N ASN A 335 -17.48 23.20 -46.11
CA ASN A 335 -16.02 23.16 -45.95
C ASN A 335 -15.58 22.88 -44.50
N ILE A 336 -16.20 21.87 -43.87
CA ILE A 336 -15.89 21.42 -42.51
C ILE A 336 -14.95 20.22 -42.63
N GLY A 337 -13.66 20.53 -42.77
CA GLY A 337 -12.58 19.56 -43.00
C GLY A 337 -12.12 19.51 -44.47
N PRO A 338 -11.07 18.72 -44.77
CA PRO A 338 -10.23 18.00 -43.81
C PRO A 338 -9.35 18.95 -42.98
N TYR A 339 -9.18 18.64 -41.69
CA TYR A 339 -8.29 19.34 -40.75
C TYR A 339 -7.29 18.34 -40.17
N GLY A 340 -6.00 18.68 -40.08
CA GLY A 340 -4.96 17.75 -39.65
C GLY A 340 -5.09 17.31 -38.19
N ARG A 341 -5.81 18.09 -37.37
CA ARG A 341 -6.00 17.85 -35.93
C ARG A 341 -7.36 17.28 -35.56
N ASN A 342 -8.17 16.85 -36.52
CA ASN A 342 -9.49 16.29 -36.24
C ASN A 342 -9.76 14.99 -37.02
N MET A 343 -10.24 13.98 -36.30
CA MET A 343 -10.87 12.78 -36.87
C MET A 343 -12.32 12.70 -36.42
N TRP A 344 -13.17 12.09 -37.25
CA TRP A 344 -14.56 11.79 -36.92
C TRP A 344 -14.71 10.35 -36.42
N ILE A 345 -15.45 10.16 -35.33
CA ILE A 345 -15.91 8.86 -34.87
C ILE A 345 -17.41 8.77 -35.16
N LEU A 346 -17.86 7.70 -35.81
CA LEU A 346 -19.28 7.49 -36.07
C LEU A 346 -19.90 6.76 -34.87
N GLN A 347 -20.76 7.45 -34.14
CA GLN A 347 -21.42 6.94 -32.95
C GLN A 347 -22.74 6.29 -33.32
N VAL A 348 -22.74 4.96 -33.46
CA VAL A 348 -23.91 4.20 -33.89
C VAL A 348 -24.89 4.07 -32.72
N CYS A 349 -26.07 4.67 -32.89
CA CYS A 349 -27.13 4.75 -31.90
C CYS A 349 -28.27 3.80 -32.28
N PHE A 350 -28.28 2.58 -31.74
CA PHE A 350 -29.36 1.61 -31.97
C PHE A 350 -30.61 1.95 -31.13
N MET A 351 -31.26 3.06 -31.45
CA MET A 351 -32.47 3.55 -30.78
C MET A 351 -33.72 3.27 -31.63
N ARG A 352 -34.81 2.86 -30.97
CA ARG A 352 -36.11 2.63 -31.64
C ARG A 352 -36.65 3.93 -32.27
N ASN A 353 -36.53 5.03 -31.52
CA ASN A 353 -36.92 6.36 -31.93
C ASN A 353 -35.67 7.26 -31.94
N PRO A 354 -35.45 8.07 -32.99
CA PRO A 354 -34.49 9.17 -32.98
C PRO A 354 -34.89 10.25 -31.94
N PRO A 355 -34.00 11.23 -31.63
CA PRO A 355 -34.24 12.22 -30.58
C PRO A 355 -35.57 12.95 -30.71
N PHE A 356 -36.26 13.15 -29.58
CA PHE A 356 -37.62 13.68 -29.56
C PHE A 356 -37.69 15.07 -30.21
N GLY A 357 -38.70 15.26 -31.06
CA GLY A 357 -38.89 16.50 -31.83
C GLY A 357 -38.03 16.65 -33.08
N VAL A 358 -36.98 15.84 -33.30
CA VAL A 358 -36.14 15.95 -34.51
C VAL A 358 -36.64 15.02 -35.61
N ASN A 359 -37.12 15.60 -36.72
CA ASN A 359 -37.69 14.86 -37.86
C ASN A 359 -36.63 14.01 -38.63
N TYR A 360 -36.38 12.80 -38.14
CA TYR A 360 -35.62 11.75 -38.81
C TYR A 360 -36.59 10.72 -39.42
N PRO A 361 -36.50 10.44 -40.74
CA PRO A 361 -37.31 9.39 -41.34
C PRO A 361 -36.85 8.01 -40.87
N VAL A 362 -37.80 7.12 -40.59
CA VAL A 362 -37.54 5.72 -40.19
C VAL A 362 -38.08 4.80 -41.28
N SER A 363 -37.20 3.98 -41.84
CA SER A 363 -37.47 3.11 -43.01
C SER A 363 -36.91 1.68 -42.86
N CYS A 364 -36.57 1.30 -41.63
CA CYS A 364 -36.08 -0.04 -41.28
C CYS A 364 -37.25 -0.95 -40.91
N ASN A 365 -37.31 -2.15 -41.48
CA ASN A 365 -38.26 -3.20 -41.05
C ASN A 365 -37.56 -4.25 -40.16
N THR A 366 -36.25 -4.44 -40.36
CA THR A 366 -35.39 -5.42 -39.67
C THR A 366 -34.09 -4.76 -39.21
N ILE A 367 -33.35 -5.41 -38.31
CA ILE A 367 -32.01 -4.94 -37.92
C ILE A 367 -31.04 -5.03 -39.11
N GLN A 368 -31.24 -5.97 -40.05
CA GLN A 368 -30.50 -6.00 -41.31
C GLN A 368 -30.64 -4.71 -42.11
N ASP A 369 -31.82 -4.07 -42.12
CA ASP A 369 -32.00 -2.83 -42.87
C ASP A 369 -31.17 -1.68 -42.24
N GLN A 370 -31.01 -1.62 -40.90
CA GLN A 370 -30.06 -0.71 -40.25
C GLN A 370 -28.61 -1.02 -40.64
N LEU A 371 -28.21 -2.30 -40.61
CA LEU A 371 -26.87 -2.72 -41.05
C LEU A 371 -26.62 -2.38 -42.53
N ASP A 372 -27.65 -2.47 -43.37
CA ASP A 372 -27.58 -2.11 -44.80
C ASP A 372 -27.41 -0.59 -44.96
N PHE A 373 -28.11 0.23 -44.16
CA PHE A 373 -27.98 1.69 -44.21
C PHE A 373 -26.62 2.20 -43.69
N ILE A 374 -25.91 1.41 -42.88
CA ILE A 374 -24.52 1.66 -42.50
C ILE A 374 -23.56 1.11 -43.55
N PHE A 375 -23.51 -0.22 -43.72
CA PHE A 375 -22.41 -0.87 -44.42
C PHE A 375 -22.52 -0.81 -45.95
N LEU A 376 -23.72 -0.82 -46.53
CA LEU A 376 -23.85 -0.80 -47.99
C LEU A 376 -23.33 0.52 -48.61
N PRO A 377 -23.62 1.72 -48.06
CA PRO A 377 -22.95 2.96 -48.48
C PRO A 377 -21.42 2.91 -48.29
N LEU A 378 -20.92 2.40 -47.16
CA LEU A 378 -19.50 2.31 -46.87
C LEU A 378 -18.74 1.42 -47.85
N PHE A 379 -19.28 0.23 -48.18
CA PHE A 379 -18.73 -0.66 -49.18
C PHE A 379 -18.76 -0.02 -50.58
N LYS A 380 -19.86 0.62 -50.97
CA LYS A 380 -19.99 1.30 -52.28
C LYS A 380 -19.00 2.45 -52.43
N ALA A 381 -18.86 3.32 -51.42
CA ALA A 381 -17.88 4.41 -51.43
C ALA A 381 -16.43 3.90 -51.42
N THR A 382 -16.15 2.81 -50.70
CA THR A 382 -14.82 2.16 -50.70
C THR A 382 -14.50 1.51 -52.06
N LEU A 383 -15.48 0.90 -52.73
CA LEU A 383 -15.28 0.29 -54.06
C LEU A 383 -15.18 1.32 -55.18
N TYR A 384 -16.01 2.36 -55.16
CA TYR A 384 -16.19 3.31 -56.26
C TYR A 384 -16.08 4.78 -55.81
N PRO A 385 -14.94 5.21 -55.22
CA PRO A 385 -14.79 6.54 -54.64
C PRO A 385 -14.86 7.67 -55.67
N THR A 386 -14.62 7.39 -56.96
CA THR A 386 -14.66 8.37 -58.06
C THR A 386 -16.06 8.57 -58.65
N VAL A 387 -17.06 7.76 -58.27
CA VAL A 387 -18.43 7.92 -58.77
C VAL A 387 -19.09 9.11 -58.06
N PRO A 388 -19.69 10.08 -58.77
CA PRO A 388 -20.21 11.32 -58.16
C PRO A 388 -21.15 11.09 -56.96
N ASN A 389 -22.02 10.08 -57.04
CA ASN A 389 -22.96 9.73 -55.96
C ASN A 389 -22.29 9.24 -54.66
N TYR A 390 -21.01 8.84 -54.72
CA TYR A 390 -20.25 8.34 -53.57
C TYR A 390 -18.99 9.17 -53.27
N ALA A 391 -18.59 10.09 -54.15
CA ALA A 391 -17.38 10.90 -53.99
C ALA A 391 -17.37 11.71 -52.69
N THR A 392 -18.50 12.37 -52.37
CA THR A 392 -18.67 13.12 -51.12
C THR A 392 -18.57 12.22 -49.89
N LEU A 393 -19.12 11.01 -49.96
CA LEU A 393 -19.00 10.03 -48.88
C LEU A 393 -17.57 9.49 -48.76
N ALA A 394 -16.90 9.19 -49.86
CA ALA A 394 -15.50 8.75 -49.87
C ALA A 394 -14.57 9.79 -49.23
N TRP A 395 -14.73 11.07 -49.58
CA TRP A 395 -14.05 12.22 -48.96
C TRP A 395 -14.29 12.31 -47.44
N PHE A 396 -15.50 12.00 -46.98
CA PHE A 396 -15.80 11.96 -45.54
C PHE A 396 -15.11 10.75 -44.88
N LEU A 397 -15.10 9.59 -45.52
CA LEU A 397 -14.46 8.37 -45.00
C LEU A 397 -12.93 8.43 -44.89
N GLU A 398 -12.27 9.35 -45.59
CA GLU A 398 -10.85 9.65 -45.38
C GLU A 398 -10.60 10.34 -44.01
N GLN A 399 -11.61 11.02 -43.47
CA GLN A 399 -11.57 11.73 -42.18
C GLN A 399 -12.23 10.96 -41.03
N VAL A 400 -12.87 9.82 -41.31
CA VAL A 400 -13.43 8.93 -40.28
C VAL A 400 -12.33 8.02 -39.73
N GLY A 401 -12.17 7.99 -38.42
CA GLY A 401 -11.16 7.19 -37.74
C GLY A 401 -11.71 5.91 -37.10
N GLY A 402 -13.00 5.86 -36.79
CA GLY A 402 -13.60 4.70 -36.13
C GLY A 402 -15.10 4.79 -35.94
N PHE A 403 -15.64 3.71 -35.36
CA PHE A 403 -17.03 3.60 -34.92
C PHE A 403 -17.06 3.37 -33.42
N VAL A 404 -18.00 4.01 -32.72
CA VAL A 404 -18.32 3.70 -31.32
C VAL A 404 -19.79 3.32 -31.24
N ILE A 405 -20.14 2.28 -30.48
CA ILE A 405 -21.55 1.94 -30.24
C ILE A 405 -22.02 2.71 -29.00
N ARG A 406 -23.18 3.34 -29.08
CA ARG A 406 -23.93 3.83 -27.92
C ARG A 406 -25.12 2.90 -27.69
N PRO A 407 -25.13 2.05 -26.64
CA PRO A 407 -26.35 1.40 -26.20
C PRO A 407 -27.36 2.45 -25.69
N PRO A 408 -28.67 2.19 -25.79
CA PRO A 408 -29.70 3.12 -25.37
C PRO A 408 -29.69 3.30 -23.84
N ALA A 409 -29.50 4.53 -23.36
CA ALA A 409 -29.61 4.85 -21.94
C ALA A 409 -31.02 4.50 -21.39
N ASN A 410 -31.07 4.08 -20.13
CA ASN A 410 -32.30 3.78 -19.35
C ASN A 410 -33.17 2.62 -19.90
N VAL A 411 -32.56 1.54 -20.39
CA VAL A 411 -33.27 0.31 -20.71
C VAL A 411 -32.58 -0.86 -20.03
N LEU A 412 -33.35 -1.70 -19.30
CA LEU A 412 -32.89 -3.03 -18.88
C LEU A 412 -32.41 -3.79 -20.12
N GLU A 413 -31.12 -4.10 -20.19
CA GLU A 413 -30.58 -4.90 -21.29
C GLU A 413 -31.25 -6.27 -21.31
N ALA A 414 -31.52 -6.78 -22.51
CA ALA A 414 -31.98 -8.15 -22.66
C ALA A 414 -30.87 -9.12 -22.26
N ASP A 415 -31.26 -10.24 -21.66
CA ASP A 415 -30.34 -11.35 -21.40
C ASP A 415 -29.66 -11.79 -22.70
N PHE A 416 -28.39 -12.20 -22.57
CA PHE A 416 -27.61 -12.65 -23.71
C PHE A 416 -28.11 -14.02 -24.22
N ASP A 417 -28.79 -14.03 -25.37
CA ASP A 417 -29.25 -15.24 -26.04
C ASP A 417 -28.30 -15.69 -27.16
N GLU A 418 -27.59 -16.78 -26.91
CA GLU A 418 -26.71 -17.46 -27.87
C GLU A 418 -27.44 -17.90 -29.15
N LYS A 419 -28.75 -18.15 -29.07
CA LYS A 419 -29.62 -18.59 -30.18
C LYS A 419 -30.37 -17.45 -30.86
N SER A 420 -29.98 -16.20 -30.60
CA SER A 420 -30.53 -15.02 -31.27
C SER A 420 -30.61 -15.22 -32.80
N PRO A 421 -31.77 -14.94 -33.43
CA PRO A 421 -31.93 -15.09 -34.89
C PRO A 421 -31.02 -14.11 -35.65
N VAL A 422 -30.80 -14.37 -36.94
CA VAL A 422 -29.96 -13.51 -37.79
C VAL A 422 -30.59 -12.13 -38.01
N PRO A 423 -29.82 -11.06 -38.33
CA PRO A 423 -30.36 -9.69 -38.40
C PRO A 423 -31.50 -9.48 -39.41
N SER A 424 -31.59 -10.33 -40.43
CA SER A 424 -32.68 -10.30 -41.44
C SER A 424 -34.01 -10.88 -40.95
N GLU A 425 -33.98 -11.63 -39.85
CA GLU A 425 -35.17 -12.23 -39.21
C GLU A 425 -35.58 -11.47 -37.95
N MET A 426 -34.70 -10.63 -37.40
CA MET A 426 -34.98 -9.81 -36.21
C MET A 426 -35.66 -8.47 -36.59
N PRO A 427 -36.91 -8.19 -36.16
CA PRO A 427 -37.63 -6.97 -36.51
C PRO A 427 -36.95 -5.71 -35.95
N TYR A 428 -37.08 -4.59 -36.67
CA TYR A 428 -36.64 -3.27 -36.19
C TYR A 428 -37.42 -2.88 -34.92
N GLY A 429 -36.70 -2.38 -33.91
CA GLY A 429 -37.26 -2.06 -32.59
C GLY A 429 -37.28 -3.22 -31.60
N THR A 430 -36.90 -4.44 -32.01
CA THR A 430 -36.52 -5.51 -31.07
C THR A 430 -35.26 -5.08 -30.32
N LYS A 431 -35.12 -5.48 -29.04
CA LYS A 431 -34.01 -5.09 -28.17
C LYS A 431 -33.11 -6.30 -27.85
N PRO A 432 -32.23 -6.76 -28.76
CA PRO A 432 -31.22 -7.73 -28.40
C PRO A 432 -30.17 -7.11 -27.45
N ASN A 433 -29.44 -7.97 -26.74
CA ASN A 433 -28.31 -7.60 -25.88
C ASN A 433 -27.23 -6.82 -26.65
N GLU A 434 -26.46 -5.93 -25.99
CA GLU A 434 -25.43 -5.09 -26.64
C GLU A 434 -24.40 -5.91 -27.44
N LEU A 435 -24.03 -7.10 -26.95
CA LEU A 435 -23.09 -8.03 -27.59
C LEU A 435 -23.52 -8.42 -29.01
N TYR A 436 -24.83 -8.48 -29.28
CA TYR A 436 -25.38 -8.77 -30.60
C TYR A 436 -25.03 -7.65 -31.59
N TYR A 437 -25.29 -6.40 -31.22
CA TYR A 437 -24.93 -5.24 -32.04
C TYR A 437 -23.41 -5.13 -32.22
N LEU A 438 -22.64 -5.32 -31.14
CA LEU A 438 -21.19 -5.30 -31.14
C LEU A 438 -20.58 -6.35 -32.08
N TYR A 439 -21.11 -7.58 -32.09
CA TYR A 439 -20.66 -8.64 -33.00
C TYR A 439 -20.93 -8.30 -34.47
N TYR A 440 -22.17 -7.93 -34.84
CA TYR A 440 -22.48 -7.65 -36.25
C TYR A 440 -21.80 -6.38 -36.77
N MET A 441 -21.57 -5.39 -35.91
CA MET A 441 -20.70 -4.24 -36.22
C MET A 441 -19.25 -4.68 -36.42
N TYR A 442 -18.67 -5.45 -35.49
CA TYR A 442 -17.30 -5.98 -35.61
C TYR A 442 -17.12 -6.81 -36.89
N ALA A 443 -18.03 -7.74 -37.18
CA ALA A 443 -17.91 -8.66 -38.30
C ALA A 443 -17.90 -7.91 -39.64
N ASN A 444 -18.85 -7.02 -39.85
CA ASN A 444 -18.94 -6.22 -41.06
C ASN A 444 -17.82 -5.16 -41.16
N LEU A 445 -17.41 -4.56 -40.05
CA LEU A 445 -16.28 -3.64 -40.01
C LEU A 445 -14.95 -4.35 -40.30
N THR A 446 -14.80 -5.61 -39.91
CA THR A 446 -13.63 -6.45 -40.23
C THR A 446 -13.54 -6.73 -41.74
N VAL A 447 -14.66 -7.09 -42.38
CA VAL A 447 -14.73 -7.23 -43.86
C VAL A 447 -14.43 -5.91 -44.56
N LEU A 448 -15.02 -4.80 -44.08
CA LEU A 448 -14.78 -3.46 -44.63
C LEU A 448 -13.32 -3.02 -44.48
N ASN A 449 -12.71 -3.25 -43.32
CA ASN A 449 -11.30 -2.94 -43.07
C ASN A 449 -10.36 -3.80 -43.91
N SER A 450 -10.68 -5.08 -44.13
CA SER A 450 -9.93 -5.94 -45.05
C SER A 450 -9.94 -5.38 -46.48
N LEU A 451 -11.11 -4.93 -46.95
CA LEU A 451 -11.27 -4.29 -48.26
C LEU A 451 -10.51 -2.96 -48.35
N ARG A 452 -10.64 -2.10 -47.34
CA ARG A 452 -9.95 -0.79 -47.28
C ARG A 452 -8.44 -0.97 -47.26
N LYS A 453 -7.93 -1.89 -46.44
CA LYS A 453 -6.50 -2.26 -46.38
C LYS A 453 -5.99 -2.82 -47.72
N ARG A 454 -6.77 -3.67 -48.41
CA ARG A 454 -6.45 -4.15 -49.77
C ARG A 454 -6.39 -3.02 -50.82
N LYS A 455 -7.12 -1.92 -50.60
CA LYS A 455 -7.11 -0.72 -51.44
C LYS A 455 -6.13 0.38 -50.99
N GLY A 456 -5.38 0.17 -49.90
CA GLY A 456 -4.48 1.21 -49.35
C GLY A 456 -5.20 2.37 -48.65
N LEU A 457 -6.47 2.21 -48.28
CA LEU A 457 -7.27 3.20 -47.56
C LEU A 457 -7.14 3.03 -46.04
N ASN A 458 -7.36 4.10 -45.27
CA ASN A 458 -7.39 4.09 -43.80
C ASN A 458 -8.43 3.08 -43.27
N THR A 459 -8.03 2.24 -42.32
CA THR A 459 -8.92 1.32 -41.60
C THR A 459 -9.51 1.98 -40.37
N PHE A 460 -10.75 1.63 -40.04
CA PHE A 460 -11.51 2.19 -38.93
C PHE A 460 -11.33 1.38 -37.64
N GLN A 461 -11.14 2.03 -36.50
CA GLN A 461 -11.20 1.40 -35.18
C GLN A 461 -12.64 1.04 -34.79
N LEU A 462 -12.79 0.00 -33.95
CA LEU A 462 -14.02 -0.25 -33.19
C LEU A 462 -13.79 0.17 -31.73
N ARG A 463 -14.65 1.05 -31.22
CA ARG A 463 -14.65 1.49 -29.82
C ARG A 463 -15.89 0.97 -29.11
N CYS A 464 -15.70 0.47 -27.89
CA CYS A 464 -16.76 -0.04 -27.03
C CYS A 464 -16.81 0.84 -25.77
N SER A 465 -17.98 1.02 -25.15
CA SER A 465 -18.11 1.92 -24.01
C SER A 465 -18.42 1.16 -22.72
N GLY A 466 -17.69 1.43 -21.64
CA GLY A 466 -17.81 0.75 -20.35
C GLY A 466 -18.61 1.48 -19.28
N GLY A 467 -19.24 2.62 -19.62
CA GLY A 467 -19.85 3.54 -18.65
C GLY A 467 -21.37 3.47 -18.58
N TYR A 468 -21.95 2.27 -18.50
CA TYR A 468 -23.39 2.09 -18.26
C TYR A 468 -23.63 1.09 -17.13
N ARG A 469 -24.07 1.62 -15.98
CA ARG A 469 -24.30 0.88 -14.74
C ARG A 469 -25.05 -0.43 -15.01
N THR A 470 -24.50 -1.53 -14.50
CA THR A 470 -25.01 -2.93 -14.48
C THR A 470 -24.64 -3.87 -15.64
N SER A 471 -23.95 -3.43 -16.70
CA SER A 471 -23.54 -4.34 -17.79
C SER A 471 -22.03 -4.62 -17.83
N MET A 472 -21.63 -5.84 -17.44
CA MET A 472 -20.26 -6.33 -17.67
C MET A 472 -19.98 -6.58 -19.17
N ASP A 473 -21.02 -6.69 -19.99
CA ASP A 473 -20.92 -7.16 -21.38
C ASP A 473 -20.22 -6.17 -22.30
N GLY A 474 -20.45 -4.87 -22.14
CA GLY A 474 -19.71 -3.82 -22.86
C GLY A 474 -18.20 -3.87 -22.61
N LEU A 475 -17.78 -4.25 -21.39
CA LEU A 475 -16.36 -4.46 -21.05
C LEU A 475 -15.79 -5.77 -21.64
N LEU A 476 -16.57 -6.87 -21.62
CA LEU A 476 -16.18 -8.14 -22.24
C LEU A 476 -15.95 -8.00 -23.75
N ALA A 477 -16.89 -7.35 -24.45
CA ALA A 477 -16.75 -7.07 -25.87
C ALA A 477 -15.71 -5.97 -26.15
N GLY A 478 -15.52 -4.99 -25.26
CA GLY A 478 -14.39 -4.08 -25.30
C GLY A 478 -13.04 -4.81 -25.32
N TYR A 479 -12.89 -5.84 -24.48
CA TYR A 479 -11.69 -6.68 -24.46
C TYR A 479 -11.58 -7.64 -25.66
N LEU A 480 -12.67 -8.23 -26.18
CA LEU A 480 -12.58 -9.17 -27.31
C LEU A 480 -12.52 -8.47 -28.68
N LEU A 481 -13.37 -7.46 -28.88
CA LEU A 481 -13.65 -6.83 -30.18
C LEU A 481 -13.18 -5.36 -30.27
N GLY A 482 -13.01 -4.67 -29.14
CA GLY A 482 -12.60 -3.27 -29.10
C GLY A 482 -11.11 -3.03 -29.40
N ASP A 483 -10.81 -1.90 -30.02
CA ASP A 483 -9.46 -1.31 -30.08
C ASP A 483 -9.22 -0.39 -28.88
N VAL A 484 -10.26 0.35 -28.47
CA VAL A 484 -10.29 1.23 -27.30
C VAL A 484 -11.59 1.02 -26.53
N ILE A 485 -11.51 0.96 -25.19
CA ILE A 485 -12.65 1.00 -24.28
C ILE A 485 -12.81 2.44 -23.78
N THR A 486 -13.91 3.10 -24.12
CA THR A 486 -14.22 4.46 -23.65
C THR A 486 -15.04 4.45 -22.38
N ARG A 487 -14.88 5.45 -21.51
CA ARG A 487 -15.49 5.50 -20.16
C ARG A 487 -15.17 4.23 -19.37
N ALA A 488 -13.89 3.87 -19.33
CA ALA A 488 -13.40 2.61 -18.79
C ALA A 488 -13.37 2.54 -17.25
N THR A 489 -13.95 3.51 -16.54
CA THR A 489 -13.84 3.66 -15.08
C THR A 489 -14.37 2.44 -14.31
N GLU A 490 -15.47 1.83 -14.76
CA GLU A 490 -16.03 0.59 -14.17
C GLU A 490 -15.11 -0.64 -14.31
N ILE A 491 -14.07 -0.61 -15.17
CA ILE A 491 -13.12 -1.74 -15.28
C ILE A 491 -12.35 -1.98 -13.96
N MET A 492 -12.31 -0.98 -13.06
CA MET A 492 -11.68 -1.07 -11.75
C MET A 492 -12.22 -2.23 -10.90
N ASP A 493 -13.51 -2.54 -11.05
CA ASP A 493 -14.19 -3.62 -10.31
C ASP A 493 -13.95 -5.02 -10.91
N TYR A 494 -13.29 -5.10 -12.07
CA TYR A 494 -12.98 -6.34 -12.77
C TYR A 494 -11.45 -6.57 -12.92
N PRO A 495 -10.74 -6.98 -11.86
CA PRO A 495 -9.28 -7.19 -11.89
C PRO A 495 -8.80 -8.15 -12.99
N VAL A 496 -9.60 -9.17 -13.32
CA VAL A 496 -9.29 -10.10 -14.41
C VAL A 496 -9.28 -9.36 -15.75
N LEU A 497 -10.25 -8.49 -16.03
CA LEU A 497 -10.27 -7.69 -17.26
C LEU A 497 -9.16 -6.66 -17.31
N GLN A 498 -8.83 -5.99 -16.19
CA GLN A 498 -7.67 -5.10 -16.12
C GLN A 498 -6.37 -5.82 -16.50
N TYR A 499 -6.12 -7.00 -15.90
CA TYR A 499 -4.92 -7.80 -16.15
C TYR A 499 -4.84 -8.28 -17.61
N LEU A 500 -5.97 -8.76 -18.15
CA LEU A 500 -6.07 -9.16 -19.56
C LEU A 500 -5.90 -7.98 -20.54
N CYS A 501 -6.49 -6.82 -20.26
CA CYS A 501 -6.34 -5.60 -21.04
C CYS A 501 -4.89 -5.10 -21.05
N GLY A 502 -4.22 -5.14 -19.89
CA GLY A 502 -2.82 -4.76 -19.74
C GLY A 502 -1.86 -5.65 -20.54
N LEU A 503 -1.99 -6.97 -20.41
CA LEU A 503 -1.17 -7.94 -21.17
C LEU A 503 -1.30 -7.79 -22.69
N HIS A 504 -2.45 -7.33 -23.19
CA HIS A 504 -2.70 -7.04 -24.61
C HIS A 504 -2.59 -5.56 -25.01
N GLY A 505 -2.24 -4.65 -24.09
CA GLY A 505 -2.10 -3.21 -24.35
C GLY A 505 -3.39 -2.50 -24.80
N VAL A 506 -4.57 -3.00 -24.43
CA VAL A 506 -5.88 -2.44 -24.82
C VAL A 506 -6.00 -1.00 -24.32
N GLY A 507 -6.33 -0.07 -25.21
CA GLY A 507 -6.46 1.35 -24.88
C GLY A 507 -7.71 1.62 -24.03
N LEU A 508 -7.55 2.42 -22.98
CA LEU A 508 -8.62 2.83 -22.07
C LEU A 508 -8.76 4.36 -22.06
N THR A 509 -9.97 4.90 -22.16
CA THR A 509 -10.21 6.33 -21.90
C THR A 509 -11.09 6.53 -20.67
N VAL A 510 -10.73 7.50 -19.84
CA VAL A 510 -11.48 7.90 -18.64
C VAL A 510 -11.77 9.40 -18.68
N SER A 511 -12.83 9.83 -17.99
CA SER A 511 -13.29 11.22 -18.00
C SER A 511 -13.62 11.68 -16.57
N PRO A 512 -12.60 11.99 -15.75
CA PRO A 512 -12.75 12.19 -14.31
C PRO A 512 -13.80 13.23 -13.87
N LEU A 513 -13.94 14.38 -14.55
CA LEU A 513 -14.96 15.38 -14.24
C LEU A 513 -16.38 14.88 -14.59
N HIS A 514 -16.52 14.18 -15.72
CA HIS A 514 -17.79 13.57 -16.12
C HIS A 514 -18.22 12.49 -15.10
N ASP A 515 -17.31 11.58 -14.75
CA ASP A 515 -17.58 10.49 -13.80
C ASP A 515 -17.94 11.03 -12.40
N HIS A 516 -17.31 12.13 -11.98
CA HIS A 516 -17.64 12.81 -10.73
C HIS A 516 -19.04 13.41 -10.74
N ILE A 517 -19.42 14.14 -11.81
CA ILE A 517 -20.71 14.84 -11.88
C ILE A 517 -21.86 13.88 -12.18
N GLN A 518 -21.62 12.76 -12.87
CA GLN A 518 -22.60 11.65 -13.00
C GLN A 518 -22.69 10.74 -11.76
N GLY A 519 -21.97 11.07 -10.67
CA GLY A 519 -22.01 10.31 -9.43
C GLY A 519 -21.57 8.86 -9.59
N ILE A 520 -20.64 8.58 -10.51
CA ILE A 520 -20.03 7.26 -10.73
C ILE A 520 -18.93 7.05 -9.69
N VAL A 521 -17.99 8.01 -9.58
CA VAL A 521 -16.94 8.00 -8.56
C VAL A 521 -16.56 9.44 -8.20
N HIS A 522 -16.35 9.74 -6.92
CA HIS A 522 -15.83 11.05 -6.51
C HIS A 522 -14.42 11.28 -7.07
N TYR A 523 -14.10 12.50 -7.53
CA TYR A 523 -12.82 12.80 -8.20
C TYR A 523 -11.59 12.38 -7.36
N GLN A 524 -11.63 12.61 -6.04
CA GLN A 524 -10.56 12.21 -5.11
C GLN A 524 -10.31 10.69 -5.07
N ASN A 525 -11.31 9.88 -5.40
CA ASN A 525 -11.27 8.42 -5.41
C ASN A 525 -11.20 7.85 -6.84
N HIS A 526 -11.00 8.69 -7.86
CA HIS A 526 -11.00 8.26 -9.26
C HIS A 526 -9.82 7.29 -9.54
N PRO A 527 -10.04 6.16 -10.24
CA PRO A 527 -9.02 5.12 -10.39
C PRO A 527 -7.85 5.46 -11.34
N LEU A 528 -7.82 6.64 -11.96
CA LEU A 528 -6.75 7.06 -12.88
C LEU A 528 -5.31 6.81 -12.36
N PRO A 529 -4.94 7.17 -11.11
CA PRO A 529 -3.60 6.89 -10.59
C PRO A 529 -3.34 5.39 -10.42
N ASN A 530 -4.36 4.61 -10.04
CA ASN A 530 -4.23 3.15 -9.94
C ASN A 530 -3.99 2.54 -11.33
N PHE A 531 -4.70 2.99 -12.37
CA PHE A 531 -4.48 2.52 -13.74
C PHE A 531 -3.07 2.86 -14.25
N LEU A 532 -2.57 4.06 -13.95
CA LEU A 532 -1.21 4.47 -14.31
C LEU A 532 -0.13 3.66 -13.58
N HIS A 533 -0.25 3.46 -12.27
CA HIS A 533 0.68 2.61 -11.51
C HIS A 533 0.59 1.13 -11.88
N ARG A 534 -0.59 0.64 -12.26
CA ARG A 534 -0.80 -0.71 -12.84
C ARG A 534 -0.31 -0.82 -14.29
N CYS A 535 0.34 0.22 -14.83
CA CYS A 535 0.93 0.25 -16.17
C CYS A 535 -0.10 0.00 -17.30
N LEU A 536 -1.37 0.34 -17.09
CA LEU A 536 -2.41 0.22 -18.11
C LEU A 536 -2.31 1.35 -19.15
N ASN A 537 -2.68 1.06 -20.39
CA ASN A 537 -2.66 2.00 -21.52
C ASN A 537 -3.85 2.98 -21.46
N VAL A 538 -3.81 3.90 -20.48
CA VAL A 538 -4.89 4.85 -20.17
C VAL A 538 -4.61 6.25 -20.72
N ALA A 539 -5.67 6.94 -21.13
CA ALA A 539 -5.68 8.36 -21.50
C ALA A 539 -6.91 9.09 -20.91
N ILE A 540 -6.80 10.41 -20.78
CA ILE A 540 -7.91 11.28 -20.33
C ILE A 540 -8.67 11.84 -21.54
N ALA A 541 -10.00 11.83 -21.49
CA ALA A 541 -10.90 12.42 -22.47
C ALA A 541 -11.99 13.26 -21.78
N THR A 542 -12.61 14.22 -22.48
CA THR A 542 -13.56 15.17 -21.83
C THR A 542 -15.05 14.76 -21.90
N GLU A 543 -15.41 13.84 -22.80
CA GLU A 543 -16.76 13.31 -23.11
C GLU A 543 -17.82 14.36 -23.51
N ALA A 544 -18.11 15.33 -22.64
CA ALA A 544 -19.10 16.39 -22.86
C ALA A 544 -18.70 17.74 -22.19
N PRO A 545 -17.69 18.45 -22.74
CA PRO A 545 -17.29 19.81 -22.32
C PRO A 545 -18.41 20.76 -21.90
N LEU A 546 -19.49 20.82 -22.69
CA LEU A 546 -20.63 21.74 -22.50
C LEU A 546 -21.23 21.70 -21.10
N LEU A 547 -21.16 20.55 -20.42
CA LEU A 547 -21.88 20.28 -19.19
C LEU A 547 -21.04 20.50 -17.94
N TYR A 548 -19.73 20.32 -18.04
CA TYR A 548 -18.87 20.04 -16.88
C TYR A 548 -17.63 20.95 -16.80
N HIS A 549 -17.25 21.58 -17.89
CA HIS A 549 -16.01 22.33 -18.00
C HIS A 549 -16.27 23.84 -17.95
N HIS A 550 -15.25 24.58 -17.55
CA HIS A 550 -15.28 26.04 -17.39
C HIS A 550 -14.21 26.75 -18.24
N GLY A 551 -13.19 26.03 -18.69
CA GLY A 551 -12.12 26.55 -19.53
C GLY A 551 -12.44 26.47 -21.02
N SER A 552 -11.95 27.47 -21.78
CA SER A 552 -11.92 27.46 -23.25
C SER A 552 -11.01 26.36 -23.87
N SER A 553 -10.46 25.48 -23.04
CA SER A 553 -9.61 24.34 -23.42
C SER A 553 -9.89 23.18 -22.44
N PRO A 554 -11.05 22.50 -22.59
CA PRO A 554 -11.56 21.55 -21.58
C PRO A 554 -10.60 20.39 -21.29
N LEU A 555 -9.85 19.92 -22.29
CA LEU A 555 -8.83 18.88 -22.09
C LEU A 555 -7.69 19.36 -21.16
N PHE A 556 -7.27 20.63 -21.25
CA PHE A 556 -6.26 21.18 -20.34
C PHE A 556 -6.79 21.35 -18.91
N GLU A 557 -8.09 21.63 -18.76
CA GLU A 557 -8.76 21.68 -17.46
C GLU A 557 -8.79 20.30 -16.79
N GLU A 558 -9.12 19.23 -17.54
CA GLU A 558 -9.03 17.85 -17.02
C GLU A 558 -7.60 17.46 -16.62
N TYR A 559 -6.60 17.62 -17.50
CA TYR A 559 -5.21 17.29 -17.15
C TYR A 559 -4.69 18.12 -15.97
N GLY A 560 -5.04 19.42 -15.90
CA GLY A 560 -4.65 20.30 -14.80
C GLY A 560 -5.37 20.00 -13.47
N THR A 561 -6.59 19.49 -13.53
CA THR A 561 -7.36 19.07 -12.34
C THR A 561 -6.88 17.71 -11.84
N ALA A 562 -6.65 16.76 -12.73
CA ALA A 562 -6.04 15.46 -12.43
C ALA A 562 -4.66 15.63 -11.79
N MET A 563 -3.82 16.52 -12.33
CA MET A 563 -2.52 16.84 -11.73
C MET A 563 -2.63 17.28 -10.26
N LYS A 564 -3.54 18.22 -9.98
CA LYS A 564 -3.68 18.84 -8.64
C LYS A 564 -4.36 17.93 -7.63
N ILE A 565 -5.43 17.22 -8.01
CA ILE A 565 -6.23 16.42 -7.08
C ILE A 565 -5.62 15.03 -6.89
N CYS A 566 -5.05 14.44 -7.95
CA CYS A 566 -4.47 13.10 -7.89
C CYS A 566 -2.94 13.09 -7.65
N GLY A 567 -2.29 14.25 -7.51
CA GLY A 567 -0.86 14.35 -7.21
C GLY A 567 0.07 13.85 -8.32
N LEU A 568 -0.34 13.98 -9.60
CA LEU A 568 0.43 13.48 -10.75
C LEU A 568 1.58 14.44 -11.11
N SER A 569 2.74 13.88 -11.49
CA SER A 569 3.89 14.67 -11.97
C SER A 569 3.67 15.18 -13.40
N PHE A 570 4.51 16.13 -13.84
CA PHE A 570 4.51 16.56 -15.24
C PHE A 570 4.81 15.41 -16.22
N LEU A 571 5.64 14.44 -15.82
CA LEU A 571 5.95 13.28 -16.65
C LEU A 571 4.75 12.35 -16.81
N ASP A 572 3.95 12.16 -15.76
CA ASP A 572 2.70 11.40 -15.82
C ASP A 572 1.71 12.05 -16.80
N LEU A 573 1.58 13.37 -16.79
CA LEU A 573 0.75 14.09 -17.77
C LEU A 573 1.26 13.90 -19.21
N THR A 574 2.59 13.90 -19.44
CA THR A 574 3.14 13.61 -20.76
C THR A 574 3.01 12.15 -21.17
N GLU A 575 3.03 11.21 -20.22
CA GLU A 575 2.75 9.79 -20.47
C GLU A 575 1.30 9.59 -20.92
N LEU A 576 0.34 10.19 -20.20
CA LEU A 576 -1.08 10.20 -20.57
C LEU A 576 -1.31 10.87 -21.94
N ALA A 577 -0.63 11.98 -22.22
CA ALA A 577 -0.68 12.65 -23.53
C ALA A 577 -0.13 11.75 -24.66
N ARG A 578 1.04 11.12 -24.45
CA ARG A 578 1.61 10.15 -25.39
C ARG A 578 0.64 8.99 -25.64
N ASN A 579 0.05 8.43 -24.58
CA ASN A 579 -0.90 7.33 -24.68
C ASN A 579 -2.16 7.74 -25.45
N SER A 580 -2.66 8.96 -25.27
CA SER A 580 -3.79 9.50 -26.06
C SER A 580 -3.53 9.49 -27.57
N VAL A 581 -2.30 9.80 -28.00
CA VAL A 581 -1.87 9.69 -29.40
C VAL A 581 -1.75 8.22 -29.82
N MET A 582 -1.16 7.36 -28.99
CA MET A 582 -1.01 5.92 -29.26
C MET A 582 -2.36 5.26 -29.56
N ILE A 583 -3.36 5.45 -28.70
CA ILE A 583 -4.68 4.82 -28.83
C ILE A 583 -5.58 5.46 -29.90
N SER A 584 -5.30 6.71 -30.30
CA SER A 584 -6.10 7.45 -31.28
C SER A 584 -6.22 6.75 -32.64
N SER A 585 -7.17 7.20 -33.44
CA SER A 585 -7.47 6.74 -34.80
C SER A 585 -6.78 7.52 -35.91
N PHE A 586 -5.93 8.50 -35.56
CA PHE A 586 -5.19 9.30 -36.54
C PHE A 586 -4.28 8.43 -37.45
N PRO A 587 -4.09 8.83 -38.73
CA PRO A 587 -3.24 8.12 -39.67
C PRO A 587 -1.81 7.90 -39.15
N LEU A 588 -1.16 6.83 -39.64
CA LEU A 588 0.21 6.48 -39.24
C LEU A 588 1.19 7.64 -39.44
N GLU A 589 1.10 8.35 -40.57
CA GLU A 589 1.96 9.50 -40.89
C GLU A 589 1.76 10.67 -39.91
N THR A 590 0.53 10.93 -39.47
CA THR A 590 0.25 11.92 -38.42
C THR A 590 0.82 11.50 -37.08
N LYS A 591 0.74 10.22 -36.72
CA LYS A 591 1.36 9.71 -35.47
C LYS A 591 2.90 9.78 -35.52
N LYS A 592 3.51 9.53 -36.68
CA LYS A 592 4.96 9.71 -36.88
C LYS A 592 5.38 11.18 -36.73
N GLU A 593 4.59 12.13 -37.23
CA GLU A 593 4.83 13.56 -37.02
C GLU A 593 4.79 13.92 -35.52
N TRP A 594 3.86 13.32 -34.75
CA TRP A 594 3.63 13.66 -33.34
C TRP A 594 4.48 12.87 -32.33
N LEU A 595 5.02 11.69 -32.68
CA LEU A 595 5.78 10.81 -31.78
C LEU A 595 7.12 10.31 -32.34
N GLY A 596 7.43 10.57 -33.62
CA GLY A 596 8.62 10.09 -34.33
C GLY A 596 8.37 8.87 -35.21
N GLU A 597 9.18 8.69 -36.25
CA GLU A 597 9.02 7.64 -37.30
C GLU A 597 8.87 6.20 -36.75
N ASN A 598 9.55 5.88 -35.66
CA ASN A 598 9.63 4.53 -35.09
C ASN A 598 8.75 4.33 -33.85
N PHE A 599 7.79 5.22 -33.55
CA PHE A 599 7.03 5.24 -32.28
C PHE A 599 6.39 3.91 -31.84
N ASN A 600 6.21 2.98 -32.77
CA ASN A 600 5.64 1.65 -32.56
C ASN A 600 6.66 0.57 -32.12
N ARG A 601 7.94 0.90 -31.95
CA ARG A 601 9.02 -0.01 -31.50
C ARG A 601 9.32 0.08 -29.99
N GLY A 602 8.30 0.20 -29.14
CA GLY A 602 8.50 0.32 -27.70
C GLY A 602 9.42 1.48 -27.31
N VAL A 603 10.39 1.22 -26.43
CA VAL A 603 11.40 2.22 -25.99
C VAL A 603 12.30 2.70 -27.14
N GLU A 604 12.79 1.80 -28.00
CA GLU A 604 13.68 2.15 -29.13
C GLU A 604 13.06 3.18 -30.09
N GLY A 605 11.72 3.19 -30.13
CA GLY A 605 10.93 4.07 -30.97
C GLY A 605 10.71 5.50 -30.45
N ASN A 606 11.08 5.79 -29.20
CA ASN A 606 10.63 7.01 -28.51
C ASN A 606 11.46 8.26 -28.88
N ALA A 607 10.87 9.16 -29.66
CA ALA A 607 11.45 10.48 -29.91
C ALA A 607 11.14 11.44 -28.75
N PHE A 608 12.04 11.50 -27.76
CA PHE A 608 11.89 12.31 -26.54
C PHE A 608 11.47 13.77 -26.79
N GLU A 609 12.04 14.43 -27.81
CA GLU A 609 11.71 15.81 -28.17
C GLU A 609 10.21 16.03 -28.46
N LEU A 610 9.52 15.00 -28.97
CA LEU A 610 8.12 15.03 -29.35
C LEU A 610 7.21 14.46 -28.26
N SER A 611 7.54 13.26 -27.76
CA SER A 611 6.74 12.57 -26.74
C SER A 611 6.85 13.22 -25.36
N GLN A 612 7.99 13.83 -25.06
CA GLN A 612 8.34 14.44 -23.77
C GLN A 612 8.37 13.44 -22.58
N VAL A 613 8.30 12.13 -22.87
CA VAL A 613 8.36 11.03 -21.88
C VAL A 613 9.75 10.38 -21.90
N THR A 614 10.35 10.16 -20.72
CA THR A 614 11.66 9.53 -20.55
C THR A 614 11.66 8.07 -21.05
N ASN A 615 12.76 7.65 -21.68
CA ASN A 615 12.91 6.26 -22.17
C ASN A 615 12.80 5.24 -21.03
N VAL A 616 13.35 5.56 -19.86
CA VAL A 616 13.36 4.63 -18.71
C VAL A 616 11.96 4.45 -18.09
N ARG A 617 11.10 5.48 -18.11
CA ARG A 617 9.68 5.32 -17.73
C ARG A 617 8.97 4.34 -18.67
N LEU A 618 9.18 4.48 -19.99
CA LEU A 618 8.63 3.54 -20.96
C LEU A 618 9.20 2.12 -20.81
N ALA A 619 10.51 2.00 -20.55
CA ALA A 619 11.17 0.72 -20.31
C ALA A 619 10.58 0.01 -19.08
N PHE A 620 10.35 0.74 -17.99
CA PHE A 620 9.69 0.21 -16.80
C PHE A 620 8.27 -0.31 -17.08
N ARG A 621 7.49 0.37 -17.94
CA ARG A 621 6.15 -0.09 -18.35
C ARG A 621 6.22 -1.38 -19.18
N GLU A 622 7.15 -1.45 -20.13
CA GLU A 622 7.35 -2.60 -21.03
C GLU A 622 7.82 -3.83 -20.24
N GLU A 623 8.89 -3.66 -19.45
CA GLU A 623 9.43 -4.68 -18.54
C GLU A 623 8.39 -5.20 -17.54
N SER A 624 7.55 -4.33 -16.97
CA SER A 624 6.50 -4.75 -16.01
C SER A 624 5.51 -5.75 -16.62
N TRP A 625 5.14 -5.60 -17.88
CA TRP A 625 4.27 -6.57 -18.57
C TRP A 625 5.05 -7.78 -19.12
N ASP A 626 6.34 -7.63 -19.45
CA ASP A 626 7.18 -8.75 -19.84
C ASP A 626 7.50 -9.70 -18.69
N LEU A 627 7.63 -9.20 -17.45
CA LEU A 627 7.74 -10.04 -16.26
C LEU A 627 6.49 -10.90 -16.05
N GLU A 628 5.29 -10.32 -16.17
CA GLU A 628 4.02 -11.06 -16.11
C GLU A 628 3.89 -12.10 -17.24
N ARG A 629 4.32 -11.76 -18.46
CA ARG A 629 4.39 -12.70 -19.60
C ARG A 629 5.39 -13.84 -19.36
N GLY A 630 6.56 -13.53 -18.80
CA GLY A 630 7.60 -14.50 -18.45
C GLY A 630 7.10 -15.49 -17.40
N MET A 631 6.59 -14.99 -16.27
CA MET A 631 5.97 -15.79 -15.22
C MET A 631 4.87 -16.72 -15.76
N LEU A 632 3.94 -16.21 -16.57
CA LEU A 632 2.89 -17.04 -17.19
C LEU A 632 3.45 -18.15 -18.09
N LYS A 633 4.49 -17.84 -18.87
CA LYS A 633 5.17 -18.81 -19.75
C LYS A 633 5.89 -19.88 -18.94
N ASP A 634 6.57 -19.52 -17.86
CA ASP A 634 7.30 -20.46 -17.00
C ASP A 634 6.34 -21.37 -16.23
N LEU A 635 5.19 -20.85 -15.78
CA LEU A 635 4.12 -21.68 -15.21
C LEU A 635 3.59 -22.70 -16.22
N TYR A 636 3.39 -22.30 -17.49
CA TYR A 636 2.90 -23.20 -18.54
C TYR A 636 3.91 -24.29 -18.92
N ILE A 637 5.20 -23.94 -19.04
CA ILE A 637 6.27 -24.90 -19.39
C ILE A 637 6.42 -25.98 -18.31
N ASN A 638 6.27 -25.62 -17.03
CA ASN A 638 6.48 -26.53 -15.90
C ASN A 638 5.29 -27.48 -15.60
N ARG A 639 4.33 -27.61 -16.52
CA ARG A 639 3.15 -28.49 -16.41
C ARG A 639 3.42 -29.96 -16.09
N SER A 640 4.63 -30.47 -16.37
CA SER A 640 4.94 -31.91 -16.39
C SER A 640 5.95 -32.39 -15.34
N LEU A 641 6.39 -31.54 -14.40
CA LEU A 641 7.34 -31.94 -13.35
C LEU A 641 6.62 -32.55 -12.12
N PRO A 642 7.05 -33.72 -11.60
CA PRO A 642 6.47 -34.33 -10.41
C PRO A 642 6.57 -33.41 -9.19
N ARG A 643 5.48 -33.29 -8.41
CA ARG A 643 5.38 -32.37 -7.25
C ARG A 643 6.53 -32.49 -6.25
N GLU A 644 7.11 -33.68 -6.11
CA GLU A 644 8.13 -34.01 -5.10
C GLU A 644 9.55 -33.56 -5.50
N ALA A 645 9.80 -33.25 -6.78
CA ALA A 645 11.12 -32.80 -7.27
C ALA A 645 11.31 -31.27 -7.25
N ILE A 646 10.28 -30.50 -6.85
CA ILE A 646 10.17 -29.07 -7.14
C ILE A 646 10.98 -28.18 -6.16
N GLY A 647 11.40 -28.70 -5.01
CA GLY A 647 12.05 -27.91 -3.96
C GLY A 647 13.43 -27.33 -4.32
N SER A 648 14.34 -28.15 -4.84
CA SER A 648 15.77 -27.77 -4.93
C SER A 648 16.19 -27.19 -6.29
N SER A 649 15.67 -27.69 -7.41
CA SER A 649 16.14 -27.31 -8.76
C SER A 649 15.54 -25.99 -9.27
N ARG A 650 14.32 -25.65 -8.87
CA ARG A 650 13.54 -24.56 -9.47
C ARG A 650 14.20 -23.18 -9.36
N TRP A 651 14.94 -22.93 -8.28
CA TRP A 651 15.56 -21.63 -8.01
C TRP A 651 16.73 -21.28 -8.95
N HIS A 652 17.51 -22.27 -9.39
CA HIS A 652 18.63 -22.04 -10.33
C HIS A 652 18.17 -21.62 -11.75
N TYR A 653 16.89 -21.78 -12.08
CA TYR A 653 16.35 -21.42 -13.39
C TYR A 653 15.53 -20.11 -13.41
N ILE A 654 15.18 -19.55 -12.24
CA ILE A 654 14.32 -18.35 -12.16
C ILE A 654 15.14 -17.08 -11.87
N SER A 655 16.32 -17.19 -11.24
CA SER A 655 17.14 -16.01 -10.98
C SER A 655 17.77 -15.49 -12.28
N ASN A 656 17.37 -14.28 -12.69
CA ASN A 656 17.93 -13.59 -13.86
C ASN A 656 19.05 -12.62 -13.48
N VAL A 657 19.30 -12.42 -12.18
CA VAL A 657 20.26 -11.44 -11.66
C VAL A 657 21.61 -12.10 -11.42
N LYS A 658 22.52 -12.02 -12.40
CA LYS A 658 23.85 -12.65 -12.35
C LYS A 658 24.87 -12.01 -11.40
N GLU A 659 24.57 -10.83 -10.85
CA GLU A 659 25.58 -9.95 -10.22
C GLU A 659 25.16 -9.43 -8.82
N VAL A 660 24.14 -10.03 -8.18
CA VAL A 660 23.74 -9.67 -6.81
C VAL A 660 24.00 -10.84 -5.88
N GLU A 661 25.15 -10.80 -5.23
CA GLU A 661 25.31 -11.44 -3.93
C GLU A 661 24.35 -10.74 -2.97
N TYR A 662 23.31 -11.44 -2.57
CA TYR A 662 22.51 -11.02 -1.41
C TYR A 662 23.42 -10.96 -0.18
N HIS A 663 23.00 -10.24 0.87
CA HIS A 663 23.43 -10.56 2.24
C HIS A 663 22.84 -11.94 2.56
N THR A 664 23.47 -12.97 2.01
CA THR A 664 22.93 -14.30 1.96
C THR A 664 22.80 -14.76 3.39
N VAL A 665 21.56 -15.02 3.78
CA VAL A 665 21.33 -15.71 5.04
C VAL A 665 21.90 -17.11 4.85
N LEU A 666 22.85 -17.49 5.71
CA LEU A 666 23.54 -18.80 5.72
C LEU A 666 22.55 -19.97 5.70
N ASP A 667 21.34 -19.71 6.17
CA ASP A 667 20.21 -20.60 6.16
C ASP A 667 19.70 -20.90 4.74
N THR A 668 20.31 -21.90 4.10
CA THR A 668 19.92 -22.42 2.78
C THR A 668 18.47 -22.95 2.71
N ARG A 669 17.80 -23.12 3.87
CA ARG A 669 16.37 -23.47 3.97
C ARG A 669 15.46 -22.32 3.53
N VAL A 670 15.92 -21.06 3.57
CA VAL A 670 15.08 -19.87 3.38
C VAL A 670 15.17 -19.34 1.94
N ARG A 671 14.22 -19.78 1.10
CA ARG A 671 14.10 -19.34 -0.30
C ARG A 671 12.74 -18.70 -0.56
N PHE A 672 12.74 -17.42 -0.94
CA PHE A 672 11.56 -16.61 -1.20
C PHE A 672 11.83 -15.55 -2.28
N PRO A 673 10.82 -15.11 -3.06
CA PRO A 673 10.94 -13.99 -3.99
C PRO A 673 11.49 -12.71 -3.32
N ARG A 674 12.55 -12.12 -3.86
CA ARG A 674 13.25 -10.98 -3.28
C ARG A 674 13.05 -9.71 -4.10
N THR A 675 12.82 -8.59 -3.41
CA THR A 675 12.91 -7.25 -4.01
C THR A 675 14.35 -6.76 -3.95
N VAL A 676 14.95 -6.58 -5.12
CA VAL A 676 16.32 -6.10 -5.31
C VAL A 676 16.30 -4.69 -5.87
N LEU A 677 17.11 -3.80 -5.30
CA LEU A 677 17.27 -2.42 -5.74
C LEU A 677 18.66 -2.22 -6.33
N ASN A 678 18.73 -1.99 -7.65
CA ASN A 678 19.99 -1.75 -8.35
C ASN A 678 20.01 -0.30 -8.85
N GLY A 679 20.97 0.53 -8.42
CA GLY A 679 21.11 1.91 -8.93
C GLY A 679 22.27 2.73 -8.33
N PRO A 680 22.46 3.97 -8.78
CA PRO A 680 23.67 4.77 -8.54
C PRO A 680 23.66 5.50 -7.20
N HIS A 681 23.69 4.77 -6.09
CA HIS A 681 23.67 5.31 -4.73
C HIS A 681 24.73 6.42 -4.47
N LYS A 682 25.90 6.38 -5.12
CA LYS A 682 26.99 7.37 -4.94
C LYS A 682 26.76 8.75 -5.58
N GLU A 683 25.86 8.90 -6.54
CA GLU A 683 25.79 10.11 -7.39
C GLU A 683 24.89 11.23 -6.83
N VAL A 684 24.21 10.96 -5.71
CA VAL A 684 23.23 11.87 -5.11
C VAL A 684 23.92 12.76 -4.06
N LYS A 685 24.36 13.96 -4.47
CA LYS A 685 25.16 14.89 -3.62
C LYS A 685 24.57 15.13 -2.22
N TRP A 686 23.26 15.34 -2.13
CA TRP A 686 22.58 15.63 -0.85
C TRP A 686 22.50 14.37 0.03
N ALA A 687 22.40 13.17 -0.54
CA ALA A 687 22.49 11.91 0.20
C ALA A 687 23.89 11.66 0.78
N VAL A 688 24.96 12.10 0.09
CA VAL A 688 26.35 12.05 0.63
C VAL A 688 26.51 12.98 1.85
N SER A 689 25.89 14.17 1.80
CA SER A 689 25.83 15.11 2.94
C SER A 689 25.08 14.48 4.12
N ALA A 690 23.85 14.01 3.88
CA ALA A 690 22.99 13.40 4.88
C ALA A 690 23.58 12.13 5.52
N ALA A 691 24.12 11.21 4.71
CA ALA A 691 24.69 9.95 5.19
C ALA A 691 25.91 10.16 6.11
N ARG A 692 26.68 11.23 5.93
CA ARG A 692 27.77 11.59 6.86
C ARG A 692 27.23 12.05 8.21
N GLY A 693 26.15 12.83 8.22
CA GLY A 693 25.43 13.23 9.44
C GLY A 693 24.87 12.01 10.18
N ILE A 694 24.13 11.14 9.49
CA ILE A 694 23.59 9.89 10.05
C ILE A 694 24.72 8.98 10.60
N ALA A 695 25.81 8.79 9.85
CA ALA A 695 26.94 8.00 10.31
C ALA A 695 27.60 8.60 11.57
N ARG A 696 27.67 9.94 11.67
CA ARG A 696 28.18 10.63 12.86
C ARG A 696 27.24 10.47 14.06
N ALA A 697 25.92 10.57 13.86
CA ALA A 697 24.93 10.29 14.91
C ALA A 697 25.01 8.83 15.42
N MET A 698 25.25 7.85 14.54
CA MET A 698 25.51 6.47 14.96
C MET A 698 26.79 6.37 15.83
N ASP A 699 27.90 7.01 15.44
CA ASP A 699 29.12 7.05 16.28
C ASP A 699 28.84 7.68 17.66
N LEU A 700 28.01 8.74 17.72
CA LEU A 700 27.62 9.38 18.97
C LEU A 700 26.88 8.38 19.88
N ARG A 701 25.95 7.57 19.37
CA ARG A 701 25.32 6.51 20.19
C ARG A 701 26.33 5.46 20.68
N PHE A 702 27.22 4.96 19.80
CA PHE A 702 28.21 3.96 20.18
C PHE A 702 29.26 4.46 21.20
N LYS A 703 29.40 5.77 21.39
CA LYS A 703 30.21 6.37 22.47
C LYS A 703 29.60 6.21 23.87
N TYR A 704 28.27 6.04 23.96
CA TYR A 704 27.53 5.95 25.23
C TYR A 704 27.18 4.51 25.60
N ILE A 705 26.67 3.72 24.64
CA ILE A 705 26.17 2.37 24.93
C ILE A 705 27.31 1.43 25.36
N TRP A 706 27.19 0.88 26.56
CA TRP A 706 28.05 -0.18 27.07
C TRP A 706 27.61 -1.55 26.54
N GLU A 707 28.57 -2.37 26.12
CA GLU A 707 28.35 -3.70 25.56
C GLU A 707 28.63 -4.77 26.65
N PRO A 708 27.64 -5.57 27.07
CA PRO A 708 27.86 -6.67 28.01
C PRO A 708 28.59 -7.85 27.33
N PRO A 709 29.16 -8.79 28.11
CA PRO A 709 29.76 -10.02 27.56
C PRO A 709 28.80 -10.78 26.65
N ASN A 710 29.31 -11.36 25.54
CA ASN A 710 28.45 -11.94 24.53
C ASN A 710 27.74 -13.22 25.03
N PRO A 711 26.47 -13.49 24.64
CA PRO A 711 25.75 -14.67 25.10
C PRO A 711 26.43 -16.01 24.81
N TRP A 712 27.23 -16.11 23.74
CA TRP A 712 27.98 -17.31 23.37
C TRP A 712 29.30 -17.49 24.14
N GLU A 713 29.78 -16.47 24.86
CA GLU A 713 30.98 -16.55 25.71
C GLU A 713 30.65 -17.00 27.14
N VAL A 714 29.40 -16.79 27.59
CA VAL A 714 28.95 -17.08 28.96
C VAL A 714 28.68 -18.58 29.13
N THR A 715 29.72 -19.32 29.53
CA THR A 715 29.71 -20.79 29.66
C THR A 715 29.46 -21.33 31.07
N GLN A 716 29.51 -20.49 32.11
CA GLN A 716 29.40 -20.94 33.51
C GLN A 716 28.11 -20.45 34.20
N GLN A 717 27.33 -21.40 34.71
CA GLN A 717 26.28 -21.11 35.70
C GLN A 717 26.95 -20.92 37.06
N ARG A 718 26.95 -19.67 37.56
CA ARG A 718 27.42 -19.34 38.91
C ARG A 718 26.38 -19.80 39.94
N SER A 719 26.81 -20.52 40.97
CA SER A 719 25.96 -20.88 42.11
C SER A 719 25.71 -19.65 42.99
N VAL A 720 24.47 -19.44 43.45
CA VAL A 720 24.09 -18.31 44.34
C VAL A 720 24.98 -18.24 45.61
N GLU A 721 25.45 -19.37 46.11
CA GLU A 721 26.38 -19.46 47.24
C GLU A 721 27.74 -18.77 46.97
N ALA A 722 28.18 -18.73 45.71
CA ALA A 722 29.41 -18.06 45.30
C ALA A 722 29.26 -16.53 45.24
N ASP A 723 28.04 -15.99 45.28
CA ASP A 723 27.80 -14.55 45.30
C ASP A 723 28.11 -13.94 46.68
N PHE A 724 27.92 -14.73 47.74
CA PHE A 724 28.18 -14.35 49.13
C PHE A 724 29.62 -14.64 49.61
N GLN A 725 30.48 -15.15 48.73
CA GLN A 725 31.90 -15.38 49.04
C GLN A 725 32.69 -14.07 48.92
N ARG A 726 33.07 -13.50 50.08
CA ARG A 726 33.92 -12.28 50.19
C ARG A 726 35.21 -12.36 49.38
N LYS A 727 35.75 -13.57 49.21
CA LYS A 727 36.89 -13.88 48.35
C LYS A 727 36.58 -15.09 47.46
N THR A 728 36.78 -14.91 46.16
CA THR A 728 36.68 -15.91 45.10
C THR A 728 37.98 -15.90 44.29
N ASP A 729 38.19 -16.88 43.40
CA ASP A 729 39.41 -16.97 42.58
C ASP A 729 39.61 -15.76 41.65
N SER A 730 38.53 -15.07 41.27
CA SER A 730 38.55 -13.91 40.37
C SER A 730 38.36 -12.55 41.06
N PHE A 731 37.88 -12.52 42.31
CA PHE A 731 37.51 -11.28 42.98
C PHE A 731 37.62 -11.37 44.51
N ASN A 732 38.16 -10.32 45.13
CA ASN A 732 38.30 -10.17 46.59
C ASN A 732 37.71 -8.83 47.02
N GLU A 733 36.64 -8.84 47.83
CA GLU A 733 35.94 -7.62 48.27
C GLU A 733 36.85 -6.66 49.05
N ASP A 734 37.82 -7.20 49.79
CA ASP A 734 38.72 -6.40 50.61
C ASP A 734 39.68 -5.53 49.79
N ASP A 735 39.89 -5.82 48.50
CA ASP A 735 40.78 -5.05 47.62
C ASP A 735 40.07 -3.87 46.93
N TRP A 736 38.74 -3.79 46.99
CA TRP A 736 37.92 -2.83 46.24
C TRP A 736 37.17 -1.84 47.14
N THR A 737 36.94 -0.64 46.61
CA THR A 737 36.11 0.39 47.23
C THR A 737 35.38 1.18 46.14
N TYR A 738 34.43 2.03 46.50
CA TYR A 738 33.80 2.99 45.59
C TYR A 738 33.89 4.42 46.12
N ALA A 739 33.68 5.40 45.24
CA ALA A 739 33.48 6.80 45.59
C ALA A 739 32.45 7.44 44.64
N ALA A 740 31.72 8.44 45.13
CA ALA A 740 30.83 9.25 44.32
C ALA A 740 31.58 10.49 43.79
N ASN A 741 31.84 10.53 42.49
CA ASN A 741 32.42 11.69 41.81
C ASN A 741 31.32 12.42 41.05
N ASP A 742 31.01 13.65 41.44
CA ASP A 742 29.89 14.43 40.91
C ASP A 742 28.53 13.68 40.93
N ALA A 743 28.30 12.91 41.99
CA ALA A 743 27.15 11.99 42.16
C ALA A 743 27.05 10.85 41.12
N VAL A 744 28.14 10.56 40.40
CA VAL A 744 28.35 9.29 39.69
C VAL A 744 29.26 8.39 40.51
N PHE A 745 28.75 7.22 40.90
CA PHE A 745 29.46 6.25 41.73
C PHE A 745 30.37 5.37 40.87
N ILE A 746 31.63 5.23 41.27
CA ILE A 746 32.68 4.51 40.54
C ILE A 746 33.46 3.62 41.53
N SER A 747 33.62 2.34 41.20
CA SER A 747 34.51 1.41 41.92
C SER A 747 35.96 1.50 41.44
N PHE A 748 36.89 1.32 42.36
CA PHE A 748 38.32 1.22 42.07
C PHE A 748 39.02 0.32 43.12
N PRO A 749 40.12 -0.35 42.74
CA PRO A 749 40.98 -1.03 43.71
C PRO A 749 41.58 -0.03 44.71
N LYS A 750 41.67 -0.39 46.00
CA LYS A 750 42.14 0.50 47.08
C LYS A 750 43.59 0.98 46.91
N ASN A 751 44.38 0.32 46.07
CA ASN A 751 45.76 0.70 45.71
C ASN A 751 45.85 1.63 44.48
N VAL A 752 44.74 2.01 43.86
CA VAL A 752 44.68 2.90 42.68
C VAL A 752 44.05 4.24 43.07
N VAL A 753 44.59 5.35 42.53
CA VAL A 753 43.98 6.67 42.69
C VAL A 753 42.67 6.73 41.91
N HIS A 754 41.57 7.00 42.60
CA HIS A 754 40.27 7.26 41.99
C HIS A 754 40.38 8.36 40.90
N ALA A 755 39.91 8.02 39.70
CA ALA A 755 39.86 8.92 38.55
C ALA A 755 38.59 8.64 37.73
N TRP A 756 38.13 9.63 36.97
CA TRP A 756 36.99 9.45 36.07
C TRP A 756 37.31 8.40 34.98
N PRO A 757 36.43 7.40 34.71
CA PRO A 757 36.69 6.38 33.70
C PRO A 757 36.85 7.00 32.31
N ARG A 758 37.99 6.74 31.64
CA ARG A 758 38.31 7.34 30.32
C ARG A 758 37.28 7.04 29.23
N GLN A 759 36.51 5.96 29.39
CA GLN A 759 35.49 5.50 28.44
C GLN A 759 34.09 6.05 28.75
N LEU A 760 33.90 6.72 29.89
CA LEU A 760 32.61 7.28 30.32
C LEU A 760 32.55 8.77 29.94
N PRO A 761 31.64 9.20 29.04
CA PRO A 761 31.48 10.62 28.71
C PRO A 761 31.06 11.45 29.94
N THR A 762 31.59 12.66 30.08
CA THR A 762 31.19 13.60 31.14
C THR A 762 29.90 14.34 30.80
N VAL A 763 29.28 15.03 31.78
CA VAL A 763 28.05 15.81 31.55
C VAL A 763 28.24 16.93 30.53
N GLU A 764 29.42 17.56 30.52
CA GLU A 764 29.80 18.55 29.51
C GLU A 764 29.95 17.90 28.12
N THR A 765 30.53 16.70 28.05
CA THR A 765 30.62 15.93 26.80
C THR A 765 29.22 15.59 26.27
N PHE A 766 28.32 15.13 27.15
CA PHE A 766 26.94 14.83 26.81
C PHE A 766 26.15 16.05 26.33
N ARG A 767 26.33 17.22 26.94
CA ARG A 767 25.73 18.47 26.43
C ARG A 767 26.17 18.78 25.00
N ASN A 768 27.45 18.62 24.71
CA ASN A 768 28.01 18.94 23.40
C ASN A 768 27.62 17.91 22.33
N ASP A 769 27.65 16.61 22.68
CA ASP A 769 27.20 15.53 21.79
C ASP A 769 25.67 15.58 21.53
N LEU A 770 24.87 15.93 22.54
CA LEU A 770 23.42 16.15 22.41
C LEU A 770 23.13 17.30 21.42
N LYS A 771 23.88 18.40 21.54
CA LYS A 771 23.78 19.52 20.60
C LYS A 771 24.23 19.14 19.18
N GLU A 772 25.32 18.39 19.04
CA GLU A 772 25.77 17.91 17.72
C GLU A 772 24.70 17.02 17.07
N LEU A 773 24.05 16.14 17.84
CA LEU A 773 22.94 15.31 17.36
C LEU A 773 21.72 16.15 16.95
N GLN A 774 21.37 17.18 17.73
CA GLN A 774 20.32 18.16 17.38
C GLN A 774 20.64 18.87 16.06
N ASP A 775 21.85 19.40 15.90
CA ASP A 775 22.29 20.12 14.70
C ASP A 775 22.27 19.19 13.46
N ILE A 776 22.63 17.90 13.62
CA ILE A 776 22.51 16.87 12.57
C ILE A 776 21.04 16.64 12.19
N CYS A 777 20.15 16.41 13.17
CA CYS A 777 18.75 16.11 12.91
C CYS A 777 17.95 17.33 12.43
N ALA A 778 18.40 18.55 12.73
CA ALA A 778 17.81 19.79 12.23
C ALA A 778 18.03 20.01 10.73
N SER A 779 19.10 19.44 10.14
CA SER A 779 19.49 19.62 8.74
C SER A 779 18.41 19.15 7.76
N SER A 780 18.07 19.99 6.77
CA SER A 780 17.10 19.67 5.71
C SER A 780 17.54 18.45 4.89
N ASP A 781 18.83 18.34 4.56
CA ASP A 781 19.38 17.21 3.82
C ASP A 781 19.13 15.89 4.58
N VAL A 782 19.28 15.90 5.90
CA VAL A 782 19.12 14.73 6.78
C VAL A 782 17.65 14.37 6.94
N LYS A 783 16.76 15.37 7.06
CA LYS A 783 15.30 15.16 7.13
C LYS A 783 14.75 14.53 5.85
N ASP A 784 15.01 15.15 4.70
CA ASP A 784 14.55 14.67 3.39
C ASP A 784 15.11 13.27 3.08
N PHE A 785 16.37 13.01 3.47
CA PHE A 785 16.99 11.70 3.32
C PHE A 785 16.30 10.64 4.17
N SER A 786 16.18 10.91 5.46
CA SER A 786 15.61 9.95 6.41
C SER A 786 14.17 9.63 6.04
N GLN A 787 13.35 10.63 5.70
CA GLN A 787 11.98 10.42 5.22
C GLN A 787 11.95 9.51 3.99
N LYS A 788 12.73 9.82 2.93
CA LYS A 788 12.79 8.99 1.71
C LYS A 788 13.27 7.55 1.98
N ARG A 789 14.21 7.33 2.93
CA ARG A 789 14.63 5.98 3.35
C ARG A 789 13.51 5.24 4.10
N LEU A 790 12.83 5.91 5.02
CA LEU A 790 11.72 5.36 5.81
C LEU A 790 10.50 5.00 4.96
N GLU A 791 10.15 5.83 3.97
CA GLU A 791 9.12 5.52 2.96
C GLU A 791 9.54 4.32 2.09
N ASN A 792 10.81 4.25 1.67
CA ASN A 792 11.33 3.12 0.91
C ASN A 792 11.30 1.80 1.71
N LEU A 793 11.62 1.83 3.01
CA LEU A 793 11.50 0.68 3.91
C LEU A 793 10.06 0.17 4.00
N GLU A 794 9.10 1.09 4.16
CA GLU A 794 7.68 0.75 4.21
C GLU A 794 7.18 0.15 2.89
N HIS A 795 7.53 0.72 1.73
CA HIS A 795 7.17 0.16 0.42
C HIS A 795 7.86 -1.18 0.15
N ARG A 796 9.13 -1.36 0.56
CA ARG A 796 9.85 -2.64 0.46
C ARG A 796 9.16 -3.74 1.27
N PHE A 797 8.69 -3.43 2.48
CA PHE A 797 7.91 -4.38 3.30
C PHE A 797 6.52 -4.65 2.71
N ARG A 798 5.81 -3.64 2.18
CA ARG A 798 4.53 -3.85 1.48
C ARG A 798 4.67 -4.73 0.25
N LEU A 799 5.71 -4.53 -0.56
CA LEU A 799 6.02 -5.36 -1.73
C LEU A 799 6.45 -6.78 -1.31
N HIS A 800 7.22 -6.91 -0.23
CA HIS A 800 7.52 -8.21 0.37
C HIS A 800 6.26 -8.95 0.82
N LEU A 801 5.33 -8.32 1.54
CA LEU A 801 4.04 -8.93 1.87
C LEU A 801 3.23 -9.27 0.60
N ALA A 802 3.24 -8.40 -0.41
CA ALA A 802 2.55 -8.65 -1.67
C ALA A 802 3.13 -9.83 -2.46
N LEU A 803 4.41 -10.16 -2.31
CA LEU A 803 5.04 -11.33 -2.94
C LEU A 803 4.99 -12.58 -2.05
N ASN A 804 5.15 -12.40 -0.74
CA ASN A 804 5.54 -13.45 0.19
C ASN A 804 4.52 -13.75 1.28
N HIS A 805 3.45 -12.99 1.50
CA HIS A 805 2.48 -13.31 2.57
C HIS A 805 1.92 -14.76 2.47
N ALA A 806 1.75 -15.28 1.25
CA ALA A 806 1.34 -16.68 1.04
C ALA A 806 2.47 -17.69 1.31
N ASN A 807 3.72 -17.34 0.97
CA ASN A 807 4.91 -18.17 1.20
C ASN A 807 5.29 -18.19 2.68
N GLU A 808 5.24 -17.02 3.32
CA GLU A 808 5.34 -16.86 4.76
C GLU A 808 4.32 -17.77 5.43
N ALA A 809 3.03 -17.66 5.13
CA ALA A 809 1.99 -18.48 5.77
C ALA A 809 2.13 -20.01 5.57
N GLY A 810 3.07 -20.48 4.75
CA GLY A 810 3.41 -21.90 4.60
C GLY A 810 2.36 -22.76 3.89
N THR A 811 2.77 -23.98 3.51
CA THR A 811 1.85 -25.02 3.05
C THR A 811 0.95 -25.50 4.18
N THR A 812 -0.09 -26.29 3.87
CA THR A 812 -0.97 -26.87 4.90
C THR A 812 -0.19 -27.78 5.86
N GLU A 813 0.86 -28.47 5.39
CA GLU A 813 1.72 -29.30 6.22
C GLU A 813 2.59 -28.45 7.15
N ASP A 814 3.20 -27.38 6.63
CA ASP A 814 3.97 -26.42 7.45
C ASP A 814 3.11 -25.77 8.52
N ARG A 815 1.83 -25.48 8.22
CA ARG A 815 0.88 -24.93 9.20
C ARG A 815 0.53 -25.94 10.29
N VAL A 816 0.46 -27.23 10.00
CA VAL A 816 0.22 -28.25 11.04
C VAL A 816 1.45 -28.42 11.95
N SER A 817 2.66 -28.29 11.41
CA SER A 817 3.89 -28.43 12.21
C SER A 817 4.32 -27.15 12.96
N SER A 818 4.13 -25.97 12.36
CA SER A 818 4.50 -24.67 12.95
C SER A 818 3.34 -23.91 13.61
N ASN A 819 2.09 -24.41 13.46
CA ASN A 819 0.83 -23.92 14.02
C ASN A 819 0.88 -22.48 14.53
N ARG A 820 0.93 -21.52 13.60
CA ARG A 820 1.35 -20.14 13.89
C ARG A 820 0.32 -19.41 14.71
N ASP A 821 0.59 -19.36 16.01
CA ASP A 821 -0.39 -19.07 17.02
C ASP A 821 0.23 -18.19 18.11
N ILE A 822 -0.31 -16.98 18.24
CA ILE A 822 0.09 -15.99 19.24
C ILE A 822 -0.21 -16.46 20.68
N TYR A 823 -1.08 -17.45 20.85
CA TYR A 823 -1.32 -18.08 22.15
C TYR A 823 -0.19 -19.05 22.54
N GLN A 824 0.60 -19.55 21.58
CA GLN A 824 1.74 -20.45 21.82
C GLN A 824 3.11 -19.74 21.69
N ALA A 825 3.18 -18.63 20.97
CA ALA A 825 4.34 -17.74 21.01
C ALA A 825 4.51 -17.14 22.41
N VAL A 826 5.75 -17.14 22.93
CA VAL A 826 6.08 -16.45 24.19
C VAL A 826 6.06 -14.95 23.95
N LYS A 827 5.32 -14.20 24.78
CA LYS A 827 5.28 -12.73 24.77
C LYS A 827 5.56 -12.17 26.17
N VAL A 828 6.21 -11.02 26.20
CA VAL A 828 6.54 -10.27 27.43
C VAL A 828 5.81 -8.93 27.40
N ASP A 829 5.07 -8.61 28.46
CA ASP A 829 4.63 -7.24 28.70
C ASP A 829 5.84 -6.41 29.17
N THR A 830 6.43 -5.65 28.25
CA THR A 830 7.66 -4.88 28.48
C THR A 830 7.43 -3.56 29.22
N HIS A 831 6.17 -3.16 29.41
CA HIS A 831 5.82 -1.91 30.10
C HIS A 831 4.45 -2.02 30.78
N ILE A 832 4.51 -2.21 32.10
CA ILE A 832 3.34 -2.27 32.98
C ILE A 832 3.68 -1.68 34.36
N HIS A 833 2.86 -0.74 34.82
CA HIS A 833 2.98 -0.11 36.13
C HIS A 833 2.24 -0.95 37.18
N MET A 834 2.96 -1.62 38.09
CA MET A 834 2.32 -2.59 39.01
C MET A 834 1.27 -1.94 39.93
N ALA A 835 1.37 -0.64 40.22
CA ALA A 835 0.36 0.11 40.98
C ALA A 835 -1.02 0.17 40.29
N ALA A 836 -1.09 -0.19 39.01
CA ALA A 836 -2.29 -0.34 38.19
C ALA A 836 -2.22 -1.59 37.27
N GLY A 837 -1.36 -2.56 37.60
CA GLY A 837 -1.12 -3.76 36.77
C GLY A 837 -2.22 -4.83 36.87
N MET A 838 -3.22 -4.60 37.73
CA MET A 838 -4.44 -5.40 37.84
C MET A 838 -5.62 -4.69 37.17
N THR A 839 -6.56 -5.46 36.64
CA THR A 839 -7.81 -4.91 36.08
C THR A 839 -8.74 -4.36 37.16
N GLY A 840 -9.64 -3.44 36.79
CA GLY A 840 -10.66 -2.90 37.72
C GLY A 840 -11.56 -3.98 38.35
N ARG A 841 -11.80 -5.09 37.64
CA ARG A 841 -12.54 -6.25 38.14
C ARG A 841 -11.75 -7.05 39.19
N GLN A 842 -10.43 -7.19 39.03
CA GLN A 842 -9.57 -7.83 40.03
C GLN A 842 -9.50 -6.99 41.30
N LEU A 843 -9.27 -5.68 41.19
CA LEU A 843 -9.27 -4.77 42.33
C LEU A 843 -10.61 -4.81 43.08
N LEU A 844 -11.74 -4.78 42.36
CA LEU A 844 -13.06 -4.90 42.97
C LEU A 844 -13.23 -6.22 43.73
N SER A 845 -12.90 -7.34 43.08
CA SER A 845 -12.99 -8.68 43.68
C SER A 845 -12.15 -8.79 44.94
N PHE A 846 -10.94 -8.20 44.94
CA PHE A 846 -10.06 -8.14 46.09
C PHE A 846 -10.67 -7.30 47.24
N VAL A 847 -11.16 -6.09 46.97
CA VAL A 847 -11.79 -5.22 47.98
C VAL A 847 -13.02 -5.89 48.60
N VAL A 848 -13.89 -6.53 47.79
CA VAL A 848 -15.07 -7.24 48.30
C VAL A 848 -14.68 -8.47 49.13
N LYS A 849 -13.69 -9.25 48.70
CA LYS A 849 -13.12 -10.39 49.46
C LYS A 849 -12.60 -9.92 50.82
N LYS A 850 -11.85 -8.81 50.85
CA LYS A 850 -11.31 -8.23 52.09
C LYS A 850 -12.39 -7.66 53.01
N LEU A 851 -13.44 -7.04 52.47
CA LEU A 851 -14.61 -6.60 53.23
C LEU A 851 -15.33 -7.80 53.89
N MET A 852 -15.43 -8.93 53.21
CA MET A 852 -16.14 -10.11 53.71
C MET A 852 -15.34 -10.92 54.74
N TYR A 853 -14.01 -11.04 54.58
CA TYR A 853 -13.20 -12.02 55.32
C TYR A 853 -12.02 -11.43 56.11
N SER A 854 -11.78 -10.11 56.02
CA SER A 854 -10.61 -9.45 56.64
C SER A 854 -10.98 -8.16 57.37
N GLY A 855 -12.22 -8.05 57.86
CA GLY A 855 -12.72 -6.83 58.54
C GLY A 855 -11.97 -6.45 59.81
N ASP A 856 -11.31 -7.40 60.48
CA ASP A 856 -10.59 -7.16 61.74
C ASP A 856 -9.09 -6.83 61.55
N ASP A 857 -8.56 -6.96 60.33
CA ASP A 857 -7.15 -6.61 60.02
C ASP A 857 -6.90 -5.12 60.35
N ILE A 858 -5.81 -4.80 61.04
CA ILE A 858 -5.48 -3.42 61.43
C ILE A 858 -4.91 -2.67 60.23
N ALA A 859 -5.71 -1.78 59.65
CA ALA A 859 -5.34 -1.01 58.46
C ALA A 859 -4.41 0.17 58.80
N THR A 860 -4.70 0.91 59.88
CA THR A 860 -3.87 2.04 60.34
C THR A 860 -3.92 2.22 61.87
N LYS A 861 -2.90 2.86 62.44
CA LYS A 861 -2.86 3.33 63.83
C LYS A 861 -2.49 4.81 63.86
N ARG A 862 -3.30 5.65 64.53
CA ARG A 862 -3.02 7.09 64.76
C ARG A 862 -2.98 7.37 66.25
N GLY A 863 -1.79 7.58 66.81
CA GLY A 863 -1.61 7.59 68.26
C GLY A 863 -2.03 6.23 68.84
N ASP A 864 -2.90 6.25 69.85
CA ASP A 864 -3.47 5.01 70.42
C ASP A 864 -4.69 4.48 69.67
N LEU A 865 -5.26 5.24 68.73
CA LEU A 865 -6.45 4.84 67.99
C LEU A 865 -6.11 3.84 66.87
N ILE A 866 -6.67 2.64 66.98
CA ILE A 866 -6.55 1.55 66.01
C ILE A 866 -7.77 1.59 65.08
N HIS A 867 -7.55 1.69 63.77
CA HIS A 867 -8.60 1.54 62.76
C HIS A 867 -8.49 0.18 62.07
N THR A 868 -9.47 -0.69 62.30
CA THR A 868 -9.60 -1.96 61.57
C THR A 868 -10.07 -1.70 60.13
N LEU A 869 -9.86 -2.67 59.25
CA LEU A 869 -10.28 -2.59 57.85
C LEU A 869 -11.80 -2.41 57.73
N GLY A 870 -12.59 -3.11 58.53
CA GLY A 870 -14.05 -3.00 58.56
C GLY A 870 -14.51 -1.61 58.97
N HIS A 871 -13.82 -0.98 59.94
CA HIS A 871 -14.06 0.42 60.29
C HIS A 871 -13.67 1.37 59.14
N PHE A 872 -12.50 1.15 58.53
CA PHE A 872 -11.99 1.96 57.41
C PHE A 872 -12.90 1.87 56.17
N PHE A 873 -13.36 0.68 55.80
CA PHE A 873 -14.29 0.44 54.70
C PHE A 873 -15.67 1.06 55.00
N LYS A 874 -16.20 0.89 56.23
CA LYS A 874 -17.45 1.53 56.65
C LYS A 874 -17.37 3.07 56.60
N LYS A 875 -16.25 3.65 57.03
CA LYS A 875 -15.98 5.10 56.97
C LYS A 875 -15.97 5.63 55.54
N ASN A 876 -15.41 4.86 54.60
CA ASN A 876 -15.28 5.23 53.18
C ASN A 876 -16.45 4.74 52.30
N GLY A 877 -17.57 4.29 52.88
CA GLY A 877 -18.77 3.89 52.13
C GLY A 877 -18.64 2.58 51.33
N ILE A 878 -17.60 1.78 51.58
CA ILE A 878 -17.37 0.49 50.88
C ILE A 878 -18.38 -0.54 51.37
N THR A 879 -19.17 -1.09 50.44
CA THR A 879 -20.20 -2.10 50.71
C THR A 879 -20.01 -3.35 49.85
N LYS A 880 -20.79 -4.41 50.13
CA LYS A 880 -20.79 -5.65 49.33
C LYS A 880 -21.30 -5.46 47.90
N ASN A 881 -21.96 -4.34 47.61
CA ASN A 881 -22.52 -4.00 46.30
C ASN A 881 -21.63 -3.00 45.53
N LEU A 882 -20.37 -2.83 45.93
CA LEU A 882 -19.40 -1.98 45.25
C LEU A 882 -19.27 -2.40 43.77
N THR A 883 -19.16 -1.43 42.86
CA THR A 883 -18.95 -1.66 41.42
C THR A 883 -17.59 -1.13 40.95
N VAL A 884 -17.15 -1.51 39.75
CA VAL A 884 -15.91 -0.99 39.15
C VAL A 884 -16.03 0.51 38.87
N ASP A 885 -17.21 0.96 38.44
CA ASP A 885 -17.56 2.37 38.26
C ASP A 885 -17.38 3.18 39.56
N GLN A 886 -17.88 2.66 40.69
CA GLN A 886 -17.72 3.30 42.00
C GLN A 886 -16.27 3.34 42.51
N LEU A 887 -15.38 2.47 42.01
CA LEU A 887 -13.95 2.59 42.29
C LEU A 887 -13.32 3.81 41.60
N ASN A 888 -13.94 4.38 40.56
CA ASN A 888 -13.44 5.51 39.76
C ASN A 888 -11.98 5.34 39.30
N VAL A 889 -11.60 4.12 38.90
CA VAL A 889 -10.23 3.80 38.45
C VAL A 889 -10.09 3.66 36.93
N GLN A 890 -11.21 3.52 36.20
CA GLN A 890 -11.17 3.36 34.74
C GLN A 890 -11.02 4.70 34.03
N ALA A 891 -10.36 4.67 32.87
CA ALA A 891 -10.22 5.82 31.99
C ALA A 891 -11.56 6.23 31.38
N ASP A 892 -11.77 7.54 31.26
CA ASP A 892 -12.92 8.16 30.62
C ASP A 892 -12.47 9.31 29.69
N HIS A 893 -13.43 10.04 29.13
CA HIS A 893 -13.16 11.12 28.17
C HIS A 893 -12.46 12.35 28.76
N THR A 894 -12.33 12.45 30.10
CA THR A 894 -11.73 13.59 30.80
C THR A 894 -10.23 13.48 31.05
N LEU A 895 -9.61 12.32 30.75
CA LEU A 895 -8.16 12.11 30.90
C LEU A 895 -7.34 12.66 29.72
N PHE A 896 -7.95 12.84 28.56
CA PHE A 896 -7.26 13.25 27.33
C PHE A 896 -6.57 14.62 27.55
N GLU A 897 -5.25 14.66 27.38
CA GLU A 897 -4.37 15.82 27.69
C GLU A 897 -4.43 16.32 29.16
N ARG A 898 -5.01 15.53 30.09
CA ARG A 898 -5.22 15.90 31.51
C ARG A 898 -4.51 14.92 32.45
N PHE A 899 -3.20 15.09 32.54
CA PHE A 899 -2.32 14.27 33.39
C PHE A 899 -2.63 14.39 34.90
N ASP A 900 -3.31 15.45 35.32
CA ASP A 900 -3.85 15.61 36.67
C ASP A 900 -5.02 14.64 36.95
N ASN A 901 -5.96 14.52 36.00
CA ASN A 901 -7.04 13.55 36.07
C ASN A 901 -6.52 12.11 36.01
N PHE A 902 -5.56 11.83 35.13
CA PHE A 902 -4.87 10.52 35.06
C PHE A 902 -4.22 10.14 36.40
N ASN A 903 -3.43 11.04 37.01
CA ASN A 903 -2.82 10.79 38.32
C ASN A 903 -3.83 10.51 39.44
N ASN A 904 -5.02 11.12 39.35
CA ASN A 904 -6.10 10.91 40.32
C ASN A 904 -6.76 9.53 40.19
N LYS A 905 -6.79 8.91 38.99
CA LYS A 905 -7.36 7.56 38.79
C LYS A 905 -6.60 6.44 39.50
N TYR A 906 -5.34 6.66 39.89
CA TYR A 906 -4.63 5.77 40.81
C TYR A 906 -5.16 5.80 42.26
N ASN A 907 -6.06 6.72 42.62
CA ASN A 907 -6.69 6.79 43.94
C ASN A 907 -8.09 6.12 43.86
N PRO A 908 -8.26 4.86 44.29
CA PRO A 908 -9.57 4.20 44.23
C PRO A 908 -10.57 4.96 45.10
N MET A 909 -11.78 5.16 44.59
CA MET A 909 -12.82 6.01 45.19
C MET A 909 -12.33 7.45 45.48
N GLU A 910 -11.40 7.95 44.65
CA GLU A 910 -10.69 9.23 44.83
C GLU A 910 -9.94 9.36 46.17
N ASN A 911 -9.68 8.23 46.85
CA ASN A 911 -9.18 8.22 48.22
C ASN A 911 -7.67 7.86 48.29
N PRO A 912 -6.79 8.82 48.66
CA PRO A 912 -5.35 8.55 48.76
C PRO A 912 -4.97 7.66 49.95
N GLU A 913 -5.78 7.60 51.03
CA GLU A 913 -5.58 6.63 52.11
C GLU A 913 -5.83 5.20 51.60
N LEU A 914 -6.83 5.01 50.72
CA LEU A 914 -7.14 3.71 50.12
C LEU A 914 -6.06 3.28 49.11
N ARG A 915 -5.51 4.22 48.31
CA ARG A 915 -4.31 3.97 47.47
C ARG A 915 -3.11 3.56 48.30
N SER A 916 -2.83 4.26 49.40
CA SER A 916 -1.71 3.92 50.29
C SER A 916 -1.87 2.52 50.89
N LEU A 917 -3.08 2.16 51.31
CA LEU A 917 -3.38 0.84 51.89
C LEU A 917 -3.28 -0.32 50.87
N LEU A 918 -3.78 -0.12 49.64
CA LEU A 918 -3.94 -1.19 48.65
C LEU A 918 -2.82 -1.26 47.59
N LEU A 919 -2.21 -0.14 47.22
CA LEU A 919 -1.39 0.02 46.01
C LEU A 919 0.01 0.62 46.29
N LYS A 920 0.52 0.45 47.51
CA LYS A 920 1.89 0.83 47.91
C LYS A 920 2.59 -0.30 48.65
N THR A 921 3.90 -0.39 48.43
CA THR A 921 4.82 -1.33 49.10
C THR A 921 5.11 -0.91 50.54
N ASP A 922 5.27 0.40 50.78
CA ASP A 922 5.46 0.99 52.10
C ASP A 922 4.14 1.60 52.62
N ASN A 923 3.59 1.00 53.67
CA ASN A 923 2.42 1.47 54.40
C ASN A 923 2.38 0.80 55.80
N PHE A 924 1.39 1.12 56.64
CA PHE A 924 1.27 0.55 57.99
C PHE A 924 1.23 -0.99 58.03
N MET A 925 0.63 -1.63 57.01
CA MET A 925 0.57 -3.08 56.85
C MET A 925 1.78 -3.66 56.07
N LYS A 926 2.86 -2.88 55.91
CA LYS A 926 4.07 -3.23 55.14
C LYS A 926 3.74 -3.80 53.75
N GLY A 927 2.81 -3.15 53.04
CA GLY A 927 2.44 -3.49 51.67
C GLY A 927 1.80 -4.86 51.46
N ARG A 928 1.32 -5.53 52.53
CA ARG A 928 0.73 -6.87 52.48
C ARG A 928 -0.38 -7.00 51.43
N TYR A 929 -1.36 -6.10 51.42
CA TYR A 929 -2.47 -6.19 50.47
C TYR A 929 -2.06 -5.95 49.02
N PHE A 930 -1.07 -5.08 48.79
CA PHE A 930 -0.53 -4.89 47.44
C PHE A 930 0.15 -6.17 46.96
N ALA A 931 0.94 -6.81 47.82
CA ALA A 931 1.59 -8.09 47.52
C ALA A 931 0.57 -9.24 47.29
N GLU A 932 -0.46 -9.37 48.12
CA GLU A 932 -1.53 -10.38 47.91
C GLU A 932 -2.27 -10.15 46.58
N LEU A 933 -2.51 -8.89 46.20
CA LEU A 933 -3.15 -8.54 44.92
C LEU A 933 -2.22 -8.80 43.71
N ILE A 934 -0.90 -8.60 43.87
CA ILE A 934 0.10 -8.97 42.87
C ILE A 934 0.17 -10.50 42.71
N GLN A 935 0.03 -11.28 43.78
CA GLN A 935 -0.04 -12.74 43.70
C GLN A 935 -1.26 -13.21 42.89
N ASP A 936 -2.42 -12.57 43.02
CA ASP A 936 -3.59 -12.86 42.18
C ASP A 936 -3.29 -12.59 40.67
N VAL A 937 -2.47 -11.57 40.35
CA VAL A 937 -2.00 -11.28 38.98
C VAL A 937 -0.95 -12.30 38.50
N PHE A 938 0.02 -12.67 39.34
CA PHE A 938 1.02 -13.71 39.01
C PHE A 938 0.38 -15.09 38.83
N ALA A 939 -0.67 -15.41 39.60
CA ALA A 939 -1.47 -16.60 39.43
C ALA A 939 -2.21 -16.60 38.07
N GLN A 940 -2.57 -15.42 37.55
CA GLN A 940 -3.10 -15.30 36.21
C GLN A 940 -2.03 -15.49 35.13
N TYR A 941 -0.86 -14.83 35.23
CA TYR A 941 0.24 -15.07 34.28
C TYR A 941 0.62 -16.55 34.24
N SER A 942 0.56 -17.25 35.37
CA SER A 942 0.85 -18.68 35.46
C SER A 942 -0.19 -19.59 34.77
N ARG A 943 -1.37 -19.06 34.41
CA ARG A 943 -2.39 -19.80 33.62
C ARG A 943 -2.06 -19.78 32.13
N ASP A 944 -1.61 -18.65 31.57
CA ASP A 944 -1.00 -18.61 30.25
C ASP A 944 0.51 -18.84 30.37
N ARG A 945 0.92 -20.10 30.19
CA ARG A 945 2.31 -20.55 30.14
C ARG A 945 3.24 -19.68 29.26
N HIS A 946 2.69 -18.95 28.29
CA HIS A 946 3.40 -18.15 27.29
C HIS A 946 3.36 -16.63 27.55
N THR A 947 2.72 -16.15 28.62
CA THR A 947 2.71 -14.73 29.01
C THR A 947 3.67 -14.45 30.17
N TYR A 948 4.48 -13.41 30.00
CA TYR A 948 5.49 -12.93 30.95
C TYR A 948 5.38 -11.40 31.08
N ALA A 949 5.96 -10.79 32.12
CA ALA A 949 5.91 -9.35 32.35
C ALA A 949 7.21 -8.78 32.96
N GLU A 950 7.42 -7.47 32.78
CA GLU A 950 8.45 -6.67 33.44
C GLU A 950 7.80 -5.56 34.29
N ASN A 951 7.22 -5.96 35.43
CA ASN A 951 6.43 -5.08 36.29
C ASN A 951 7.26 -3.98 36.97
N ARG A 952 6.68 -2.76 37.01
CA ARG A 952 7.36 -1.57 37.56
C ARG A 952 6.94 -1.24 38.98
N VAL A 953 7.94 -0.98 39.83
CA VAL A 953 7.79 -0.48 41.21
C VAL A 953 8.69 0.72 41.46
N SER A 954 8.24 1.65 42.32
CA SER A 954 8.93 2.93 42.52
C SER A 954 10.01 2.88 43.60
N ILE A 955 11.14 3.52 43.29
CA ILE A 955 12.04 4.14 44.28
C ILE A 955 11.97 5.65 44.04
N TYR A 956 11.75 6.42 45.10
CA TYR A 956 11.51 7.87 45.04
C TYR A 956 12.77 8.70 45.31
N GLY A 957 13.81 8.14 45.93
CA GLY A 957 15.06 8.86 46.22
C GLY A 957 14.94 9.89 47.36
N ILE A 958 13.93 9.75 48.22
CA ILE A 958 13.72 10.55 49.43
C ILE A 958 14.72 10.15 50.51
N ASN A 959 14.94 8.84 50.69
CA ASN A 959 15.85 8.32 51.72
C ASN A 959 16.59 7.05 51.28
N ILE A 960 17.76 6.82 51.88
CA ILE A 960 18.65 5.70 51.55
C ILE A 960 18.06 4.31 51.89
N ARG A 961 17.09 4.23 52.81
CA ARG A 961 16.46 2.97 53.27
C ARG A 961 15.29 2.50 52.41
N GLU A 962 14.94 3.22 51.34
CA GLU A 962 13.86 2.79 50.43
C GLU A 962 14.15 1.42 49.80
N TRP A 963 15.43 1.14 49.48
CA TRP A 963 15.86 -0.16 48.97
C TRP A 963 15.73 -1.28 50.02
N ASP A 964 16.09 -1.03 51.28
CA ASP A 964 15.89 -2.00 52.37
C ASP A 964 14.40 -2.30 52.56
N ASN A 965 13.55 -1.27 52.58
CA ASN A 965 12.10 -1.42 52.72
C ASN A 965 11.50 -2.22 51.55
N LEU A 966 11.91 -1.92 50.31
CA LEU A 966 11.42 -2.61 49.12
C LEU A 966 11.91 -4.06 49.04
N ALA A 967 13.19 -4.31 49.34
CA ALA A 967 13.77 -5.65 49.36
C ALA A 967 13.18 -6.52 50.48
N LEU A 968 12.90 -5.93 51.65
CA LEU A 968 12.18 -6.58 52.74
C LEU A 968 10.74 -6.90 52.34
N TRP A 969 10.01 -5.98 51.70
CA TRP A 969 8.66 -6.22 51.17
C TRP A 969 8.65 -7.37 50.16
N PHE A 970 9.56 -7.33 49.17
CA PHE A 970 9.72 -8.35 48.13
C PHE A 970 9.94 -9.74 48.74
N SER A 971 10.86 -9.84 49.70
CA SER A 971 11.26 -11.10 50.32
C SER A 971 10.22 -11.62 51.31
N THR A 972 9.59 -10.74 52.09
CA THR A 972 8.59 -11.11 53.12
C THR A 972 7.34 -11.71 52.50
N HIS A 973 6.88 -11.18 51.37
CA HIS A 973 5.63 -11.62 50.73
C HIS A 973 5.84 -12.57 49.56
N GLY A 974 7.09 -12.95 49.24
CA GLY A 974 7.38 -13.89 48.15
C GLY A 974 7.06 -13.33 46.76
N MET A 975 7.56 -12.14 46.44
CA MET A 975 7.33 -11.45 45.15
C MET A 975 8.22 -11.93 43.99
N SER A 976 8.86 -13.10 44.14
CA SER A 976 9.57 -13.79 43.06
C SER A 976 8.58 -14.63 42.24
N SER A 977 8.66 -14.53 40.91
CA SER A 977 7.86 -15.33 39.99
C SER A 977 8.66 -15.62 38.72
N LYS A 978 8.56 -16.85 38.20
CA LYS A 978 9.16 -17.21 36.91
C LYS A 978 8.62 -16.37 35.75
N HIS A 979 7.37 -15.90 35.86
CA HIS A 979 6.70 -15.10 34.84
C HIS A 979 7.00 -13.61 34.93
N ASN A 980 7.81 -13.14 35.89
CA ASN A 980 8.03 -11.72 36.14
C ASN A 980 9.51 -11.35 36.41
N LYS A 981 9.97 -10.28 35.76
CA LYS A 981 11.12 -9.48 36.23
C LYS A 981 10.64 -8.11 36.71
N TRP A 982 11.43 -7.43 37.52
CA TRP A 982 11.09 -6.11 38.07
C TRP A 982 11.90 -5.00 37.40
N VAL A 983 11.25 -3.87 37.11
CA VAL A 983 11.90 -2.64 36.65
C VAL A 983 11.67 -1.54 37.69
N ILE A 984 12.72 -0.82 38.06
CA ILE A 984 12.62 0.26 39.05
C ILE A 984 12.34 1.58 38.36
N GLN A 985 11.13 2.09 38.55
CA GLN A 985 10.75 3.41 38.04
C GLN A 985 11.17 4.50 39.03
N VAL A 986 11.88 5.51 38.52
CA VAL A 986 12.35 6.68 39.26
C VAL A 986 11.54 7.90 38.79
N PRO A 987 10.54 8.36 39.57
CA PRO A 987 9.71 9.49 39.17
C PRO A 987 10.48 10.81 39.26
N ARG A 988 10.35 11.66 38.24
CA ARG A 988 11.03 12.97 38.11
C ARG A 988 10.45 14.05 39.06
N VAL A 989 10.25 13.70 40.33
CA VAL A 989 9.53 14.51 41.33
C VAL A 989 10.44 15.19 42.36
N TYR A 990 11.74 15.35 42.08
CA TYR A 990 12.72 16.04 42.95
C TYR A 990 12.16 17.35 43.53
N LYS A 991 11.50 18.18 42.69
CA LYS A 991 10.88 19.45 43.10
C LYS A 991 9.93 19.33 44.30
N VAL A 992 9.19 18.22 44.41
CA VAL A 992 8.21 17.98 45.47
C VAL A 992 8.93 17.74 46.80
N PHE A 993 9.91 16.85 46.81
CA PHE A 993 10.68 16.52 48.02
C PHE A 993 11.61 17.66 48.44
N ARG A 994 12.11 18.43 47.47
CA ARG A 994 12.91 19.63 47.71
C ARG A 994 12.06 20.74 48.33
N ALA A 995 10.86 21.02 47.81
CA ALA A 995 9.92 21.97 48.41
C ALA A 995 9.49 21.57 49.83
N GLN A 996 9.42 20.27 50.12
CA GLN A 996 9.14 19.72 51.45
C GLN A 996 10.37 19.68 52.39
N ASN A 997 11.54 20.14 51.93
CA ASN A 997 12.82 20.07 52.65
C ASN A 997 13.26 18.65 53.08
N LEU A 998 12.80 17.61 52.39
CA LEU A 998 13.20 16.21 52.66
C LEU A 998 14.58 15.89 52.11
N ILE A 999 15.03 16.61 51.08
CA ILE A 999 16.33 16.44 50.40
C ILE A 999 17.06 17.78 50.20
N GLY A 1000 18.39 17.75 50.32
CA GLY A 1000 19.24 18.94 50.26
C GLY A 1000 19.62 19.43 48.85
N SER A 1001 19.80 18.48 47.92
CA SER A 1001 20.25 18.73 46.54
C SER A 1001 19.90 17.55 45.64
N PHE A 1002 20.04 17.70 44.32
CA PHE A 1002 19.89 16.58 43.40
C PHE A 1002 20.98 15.51 43.59
N GLY A 1003 22.17 15.88 44.08
CA GLY A 1003 23.22 14.95 44.49
C GLY A 1003 22.77 14.01 45.62
N GLN A 1004 22.06 14.53 46.62
CA GLN A 1004 21.46 13.71 47.69
C GLN A 1004 20.40 12.74 47.14
N TYR A 1005 19.59 13.21 46.20
CA TYR A 1005 18.56 12.39 45.54
C TYR A 1005 19.18 11.21 44.77
N LEU A 1006 20.24 11.46 43.97
CA LEU A 1006 20.99 10.40 43.29
C LEU A 1006 21.72 9.48 44.28
N GLN A 1007 22.28 10.00 45.37
CA GLN A 1007 22.90 9.20 46.43
C GLN A 1007 21.91 8.21 47.04
N ASN A 1008 20.69 8.66 47.39
CA ASN A 1008 19.64 7.81 47.96
C ASN A 1008 19.23 6.67 47.01
N ILE A 1009 19.33 6.89 45.70
CA ILE A 1009 19.00 5.88 44.67
C ILE A 1009 20.16 4.90 44.45
N PHE A 1010 21.39 5.39 44.29
CA PHE A 1010 22.51 4.57 43.80
C PHE A 1010 23.45 4.03 44.87
N GLN A 1011 23.58 4.68 46.03
CA GLN A 1011 24.50 4.20 47.08
C GLN A 1011 24.14 2.78 47.58
N PRO A 1012 22.87 2.45 47.93
CA PRO A 1012 22.52 1.10 48.39
C PRO A 1012 22.78 0.00 47.37
N LEU A 1013 22.74 0.34 46.07
CA LEU A 1013 23.03 -0.58 44.98
C LEU A 1013 24.52 -0.91 44.90
N TRP A 1014 25.38 0.07 45.16
CA TRP A 1014 26.82 -0.14 45.25
C TRP A 1014 27.20 -0.92 46.51
N GLU A 1015 26.60 -0.59 47.66
CA GLU A 1015 26.77 -1.34 48.91
C GLU A 1015 26.38 -2.82 48.73
N ALA A 1016 25.20 -3.12 48.17
CA ALA A 1016 24.77 -4.51 47.91
C ALA A 1016 25.46 -5.22 46.73
N SER A 1017 26.20 -4.49 45.89
CA SER A 1017 26.99 -5.05 44.79
C SER A 1017 28.45 -5.29 45.19
N LEU A 1018 28.99 -4.50 46.13
CA LEU A 1018 30.32 -4.69 46.68
C LEU A 1018 30.31 -5.65 47.87
N HIS A 1019 29.31 -5.58 48.76
CA HIS A 1019 29.18 -6.40 49.97
C HIS A 1019 27.82 -7.14 50.02
N PRO A 1020 27.57 -8.11 49.12
CA PRO A 1020 26.33 -8.87 49.06
C PRO A 1020 26.00 -9.62 50.36
N SER A 1021 27.00 -10.03 51.14
CA SER A 1021 26.81 -10.67 52.45
C SER A 1021 26.28 -9.71 53.52
N GLU A 1022 26.50 -8.41 53.37
CA GLU A 1022 26.04 -7.39 54.32
C GLU A 1022 24.61 -6.90 53.95
N HIS A 1023 24.24 -6.97 52.66
CA HIS A 1023 22.92 -6.57 52.15
C HIS A 1023 22.19 -7.71 51.40
N PRO A 1024 21.98 -8.89 52.01
CA PRO A 1024 21.51 -10.08 51.30
C PRO A 1024 20.10 -9.94 50.71
N LEU A 1025 19.20 -9.20 51.37
CA LEU A 1025 17.85 -8.95 50.86
C LEU A 1025 17.87 -8.08 49.60
N ILE A 1026 18.68 -7.01 49.59
CA ILE A 1026 18.83 -6.14 48.41
C ILE A 1026 19.46 -6.95 47.29
N HIS A 1027 20.55 -7.68 47.54
CA HIS A 1027 21.19 -8.52 46.53
C HIS A 1027 20.22 -9.55 45.92
N HIS A 1028 19.41 -10.22 46.75
CA HIS A 1028 18.37 -11.14 46.28
C HIS A 1028 17.32 -10.45 45.39
N PHE A 1029 16.87 -9.26 45.74
CA PHE A 1029 15.95 -8.47 44.90
C PHE A 1029 16.60 -8.05 43.56
N LEU A 1030 17.88 -7.64 43.58
CA LEU A 1030 18.62 -7.25 42.37
C LEU A 1030 18.78 -8.39 41.35
N ASN A 1031 18.78 -9.65 41.78
CA ASN A 1031 18.79 -10.80 40.87
C ASN A 1031 17.42 -11.03 40.17
N HIS A 1032 16.35 -10.38 40.65
CA HIS A 1032 15.02 -10.34 40.04
C HIS A 1032 14.71 -9.04 39.29
N MET A 1033 15.60 -8.04 39.36
CA MET A 1033 15.50 -6.78 38.63
C MET A 1033 16.11 -6.90 37.23
N SER A 1034 15.51 -6.23 36.23
CA SER A 1034 15.98 -6.19 34.85
C SER A 1034 16.35 -4.81 34.33
N GLY A 1035 15.91 -3.73 34.99
CA GLY A 1035 16.18 -2.37 34.51
C GLY A 1035 15.67 -1.23 35.38
N PHE A 1036 15.91 -0.03 34.88
CA PHE A 1036 15.43 1.24 35.43
C PHE A 1036 14.63 2.01 34.39
N ASP A 1037 13.64 2.76 34.86
CA ASP A 1037 12.76 3.62 34.08
C ASP A 1037 12.72 5.02 34.72
N SER A 1038 12.53 6.06 33.92
CA SER A 1038 12.33 7.43 34.38
C SER A 1038 10.92 7.86 33.98
N VAL A 1039 10.11 8.24 34.98
CA VAL A 1039 8.65 8.47 34.82
C VAL A 1039 8.22 9.86 35.32
N ASP A 1040 6.94 10.18 35.18
CA ASP A 1040 6.25 11.49 35.44
C ASP A 1040 6.03 12.33 34.16
N ASN A 1041 5.16 13.34 34.22
CA ASN A 1041 4.62 14.09 33.08
C ASN A 1041 5.68 14.68 32.14
N GLU A 1042 5.87 14.07 30.96
CA GLU A 1042 6.78 14.54 29.91
C GLU A 1042 6.38 15.92 29.34
N ALA A 1043 5.10 16.30 29.37
CA ALA A 1043 4.64 17.61 28.92
C ALA A 1043 5.03 18.79 29.85
N THR A 1044 5.75 18.52 30.95
CA THR A 1044 6.33 19.57 31.79
C THR A 1044 7.43 20.31 31.03
N LEU A 1045 7.41 21.65 31.02
CA LEU A 1045 8.46 22.44 30.40
C LEU A 1045 9.81 22.23 31.13
N ASP A 1046 10.83 21.84 30.37
CA ASP A 1046 12.19 21.68 30.86
C ASP A 1046 12.92 23.02 31.04
N LEU A 1047 13.82 23.07 32.02
CA LEU A 1047 14.81 24.14 32.14
C LEU A 1047 15.95 23.97 31.13
N PRO A 1048 16.69 25.03 30.76
CA PRO A 1048 17.89 24.89 29.93
C PRO A 1048 18.89 23.88 30.52
N PHE A 1049 19.42 22.97 29.69
CA PHE A 1049 20.42 22.00 30.13
C PHE A 1049 21.74 22.70 30.48
N LEU A 1050 22.05 22.78 31.78
CA LEU A 1050 23.29 23.33 32.30
C LEU A 1050 24.15 22.23 32.93
N PRO A 1051 25.47 22.18 32.65
CA PRO A 1051 26.41 21.17 33.15
C PRO A 1051 26.85 21.51 34.59
N VAL A 1052 25.88 21.74 35.48
CA VAL A 1052 26.10 22.02 36.90
C VAL A 1052 26.18 20.70 37.67
N SER A 1053 27.04 20.63 38.68
CA SER A 1053 27.14 19.49 39.59
C SER A 1053 25.79 19.17 40.27
N PRO A 1054 25.37 17.90 40.40
CA PRO A 1054 24.17 17.52 41.15
C PRO A 1054 24.16 18.03 42.59
N TRP A 1055 25.34 18.12 43.22
CA TRP A 1055 25.50 18.66 44.58
C TRP A 1055 25.23 20.16 44.65
N ALA A 1056 25.53 20.89 43.57
CA ALA A 1056 25.23 22.32 43.43
C ALA A 1056 23.78 22.58 42.98
N TRP A 1057 23.07 21.58 42.44
CA TRP A 1057 21.64 21.69 42.13
C TRP A 1057 20.79 21.66 43.40
N THR A 1058 20.66 22.84 44.03
CA THR A 1058 19.89 23.06 45.26
C THR A 1058 18.58 23.83 45.03
N SER A 1059 18.30 24.21 43.78
CA SER A 1059 17.02 24.83 43.36
C SER A 1059 15.83 23.95 43.74
N VAL A 1060 14.66 24.57 43.95
CA VAL A 1060 13.38 23.86 44.10
C VAL A 1060 12.88 23.33 42.76
N GLU A 1061 13.25 23.97 41.65
CA GLU A 1061 12.86 23.51 40.32
C GLU A 1061 13.54 22.19 39.93
N ASN A 1062 12.81 21.38 39.16
CA ASN A 1062 13.31 20.13 38.62
C ASN A 1062 14.48 20.38 37.66
N PRO A 1063 15.55 19.56 37.69
CA PRO A 1063 16.46 19.42 36.56
C PRO A 1063 15.71 18.99 35.30
N PRO A 1064 16.19 19.36 34.10
CA PRO A 1064 15.54 18.97 32.86
C PRO A 1064 15.64 17.45 32.60
N TYR A 1065 14.73 16.92 31.80
CA TYR A 1065 14.62 15.49 31.46
C TYR A 1065 15.97 14.85 31.10
N ASN A 1066 16.73 15.48 30.20
CA ASN A 1066 18.03 14.96 29.75
C ASN A 1066 19.10 14.95 30.87
N TYR A 1067 18.96 15.78 31.90
CA TYR A 1067 19.86 15.81 33.05
C TYR A 1067 19.59 14.62 33.98
N TYR A 1068 18.31 14.33 34.28
CA TYR A 1068 17.93 13.07 34.94
C TYR A 1068 18.48 11.87 34.17
N LEU A 1069 18.25 11.83 32.86
CA LEU A 1069 18.62 10.70 32.02
C LEU A 1069 20.14 10.46 32.02
N TYR A 1070 20.97 11.51 31.89
CA TYR A 1070 22.43 11.38 31.94
C TYR A 1070 22.92 10.80 33.28
N TYR A 1071 22.45 11.31 34.42
CA TYR A 1071 22.92 10.83 35.73
C TYR A 1071 22.38 9.44 36.09
N LEU A 1072 21.19 9.06 35.60
CA LEU A 1072 20.72 7.68 35.64
C LEU A 1072 21.64 6.77 34.80
N TYR A 1073 21.87 7.12 33.54
CA TYR A 1073 22.76 6.39 32.61
C TYR A 1073 24.16 6.19 33.19
N ALA A 1074 24.81 7.26 33.65
CA ALA A 1074 26.20 7.21 34.09
C ALA A 1074 26.37 6.27 35.29
N ASN A 1075 25.46 6.32 36.26
CA ASN A 1075 25.45 5.44 37.43
C ASN A 1075 25.06 4.00 37.10
N ILE A 1076 24.05 3.78 36.23
CA ILE A 1076 23.66 2.43 35.79
C ILE A 1076 24.80 1.78 35.02
N ARG A 1077 25.51 2.53 34.15
CA ARG A 1077 26.63 2.04 33.37
C ARG A 1077 27.80 1.62 34.25
N THR A 1078 28.28 2.48 35.17
CA THR A 1078 29.41 2.11 36.05
C THR A 1078 29.04 0.95 36.99
N LEU A 1079 27.80 0.92 37.48
CA LEU A 1079 27.29 -0.19 38.28
C LEU A 1079 27.22 -1.50 37.47
N ASN A 1080 26.78 -1.45 36.21
CA ASN A 1080 26.75 -2.61 35.32
C ASN A 1080 28.14 -3.10 34.95
N GLU A 1081 29.08 -2.22 34.62
CA GLU A 1081 30.49 -2.56 34.37
C GLU A 1081 31.07 -3.33 35.57
N PHE A 1082 30.83 -2.86 36.80
CA PHE A 1082 31.25 -3.56 38.02
C PHE A 1082 30.51 -4.89 38.25
N ARG A 1083 29.17 -4.88 38.21
CA ARG A 1083 28.35 -6.08 38.45
C ARG A 1083 28.63 -7.19 37.43
N ALA A 1084 28.83 -6.85 36.16
CA ALA A 1084 29.23 -7.79 35.13
C ALA A 1084 30.63 -8.39 35.38
N SER A 1085 31.59 -7.60 35.89
CA SER A 1085 32.91 -8.13 36.28
C SER A 1085 32.84 -9.12 37.47
N ARG A 1086 31.82 -8.99 38.33
CA ARG A 1086 31.47 -10.00 39.35
C ARG A 1086 30.56 -11.13 38.84
N GLY A 1087 30.08 -11.09 37.59
CA GLY A 1087 29.12 -12.06 37.04
C GLY A 1087 27.71 -11.96 37.63
N PHE A 1088 27.34 -10.81 38.20
CA PHE A 1088 26.00 -10.53 38.74
C PHE A 1088 25.05 -9.99 37.65
N SER A 1089 23.74 -9.94 37.93
CA SER A 1089 22.74 -9.37 37.02
C SER A 1089 23.03 -7.89 36.69
N THR A 1090 22.71 -7.47 35.47
CA THR A 1090 22.86 -6.09 34.99
C THR A 1090 21.50 -5.48 34.63
N PHE A 1091 21.43 -4.15 34.55
CA PHE A 1091 20.18 -3.40 34.47
C PHE A 1091 20.13 -2.54 33.21
N ALA A 1092 19.08 -2.71 32.39
CA ALA A 1092 18.86 -1.85 31.24
C ALA A 1092 18.24 -0.50 31.64
N LEU A 1093 18.64 0.59 30.98
CA LEU A 1093 17.96 1.90 31.10
C LEU A 1093 16.86 2.01 30.03
N ARG A 1094 15.61 2.14 30.48
CA ARG A 1094 14.38 2.07 29.67
C ARG A 1094 13.36 3.16 30.05
N PRO A 1095 13.68 4.45 29.83
CA PRO A 1095 12.81 5.54 30.26
C PRO A 1095 11.49 5.58 29.46
N HIS A 1096 10.45 6.12 30.07
CA HIS A 1096 9.38 6.78 29.32
C HIS A 1096 9.97 7.94 28.55
N CYS A 1097 9.80 7.93 27.23
CA CYS A 1097 10.36 8.95 26.37
C CYS A 1097 9.55 9.13 25.09
N GLY A 1098 9.11 10.36 24.82
CA GLY A 1098 8.40 10.69 23.60
C GLY A 1098 7.00 10.10 23.54
N GLU A 1099 6.36 9.93 24.70
CA GLU A 1099 4.90 9.84 24.79
C GLU A 1099 4.27 11.23 24.61
N SER A 1100 4.84 12.22 25.29
CA SER A 1100 4.54 13.63 25.08
C SER A 1100 5.84 14.43 25.17
N GLY A 1101 5.81 15.64 25.73
CA GLY A 1101 7.02 16.43 25.95
C GLY A 1101 7.76 16.89 24.70
N SER A 1102 9.06 17.13 24.89
CA SER A 1102 9.94 17.73 23.87
C SER A 1102 10.60 16.66 23.01
N ALA A 1103 10.80 16.95 21.72
CA ALA A 1103 11.66 16.14 20.86
C ALA A 1103 13.10 16.00 21.42
N GLU A 1104 13.54 16.94 22.27
CA GLU A 1104 14.83 16.86 22.95
C GLU A 1104 15.00 15.62 23.84
N HIS A 1105 13.90 15.05 24.36
CA HIS A 1105 13.92 13.83 25.17
C HIS A 1105 14.44 12.64 24.35
N LEU A 1106 14.04 12.55 23.08
CA LEU A 1106 14.40 11.48 22.15
C LEU A 1106 15.89 11.53 21.78
N TYR A 1107 16.50 12.71 21.65
CA TYR A 1107 17.95 12.83 21.40
C TYR A 1107 18.77 12.29 22.58
N GLY A 1108 18.38 12.63 23.82
CA GLY A 1108 19.04 12.11 25.02
C GLY A 1108 18.86 10.60 25.17
N ALA A 1109 17.64 10.10 24.95
CA ALA A 1109 17.34 8.67 25.01
C ALA A 1109 18.07 7.86 23.92
N PHE A 1110 18.22 8.40 22.71
CA PHE A 1110 18.99 7.77 21.65
C PHE A 1110 20.47 7.59 22.01
N LEU A 1111 21.08 8.52 22.75
CA LEU A 1111 22.45 8.35 23.24
C LEU A 1111 22.51 7.35 24.41
N CYS A 1112 21.65 7.52 25.41
CA CYS A 1112 21.83 6.89 26.72
C CYS A 1112 21.03 5.59 26.97
N ALA A 1113 19.91 5.36 26.27
CA ALA A 1113 18.96 4.29 26.60
C ALA A 1113 19.16 3.00 25.78
N ASN A 1114 18.80 1.87 26.38
CA ASN A 1114 18.77 0.56 25.74
C ASN A 1114 17.49 0.35 24.92
N SER A 1115 16.36 0.77 25.46
CA SER A 1115 15.04 0.86 24.83
C SER A 1115 14.28 2.07 25.42
N ILE A 1116 13.11 2.42 24.88
CA ILE A 1116 12.23 3.44 25.45
C ILE A 1116 10.77 2.96 25.51
N CYS A 1117 9.99 3.61 26.36
CA CYS A 1117 8.54 3.41 26.43
C CYS A 1117 7.83 4.49 25.61
N HIS A 1118 6.76 4.09 24.92
CA HIS A 1118 5.99 4.81 23.91
C HIS A 1118 6.76 5.21 22.64
N GLY A 1119 7.62 6.23 22.69
CA GLY A 1119 8.34 6.74 21.50
C GLY A 1119 7.45 7.24 20.36
N ILE A 1120 6.16 7.49 20.59
CA ILE A 1120 5.17 7.87 19.57
C ILE A 1120 5.50 9.20 18.87
N ASN A 1121 6.20 10.12 19.55
CA ASN A 1121 6.68 11.38 18.98
C ASN A 1121 7.82 11.19 17.95
N LEU A 1122 8.39 9.99 17.78
CA LEU A 1122 9.30 9.68 16.66
C LEU A 1122 8.63 9.86 15.29
N ARG A 1123 7.29 9.86 15.20
CA ARG A 1123 6.56 10.15 13.96
C ARG A 1123 6.82 11.57 13.43
N ASP A 1124 7.17 12.50 14.32
CA ASP A 1124 7.33 13.93 14.05
C ASP A 1124 8.81 14.33 13.79
N ASP A 1125 9.77 13.39 13.95
CA ASP A 1125 11.20 13.54 13.66
C ASP A 1125 11.73 12.33 12.84
N PHE A 1126 11.71 12.44 11.51
CA PHE A 1126 12.18 11.38 10.60
C PHE A 1126 13.66 11.00 10.80
N PRO A 1127 14.63 11.93 10.96
CA PRO A 1127 16.00 11.60 11.35
C PRO A 1127 16.07 10.68 12.57
N MET A 1128 15.34 11.00 13.64
CA MET A 1128 15.34 10.17 14.84
C MET A 1128 14.67 8.82 14.62
N GLN A 1129 13.53 8.77 13.92
CA GLN A 1129 12.88 7.51 13.57
C GLN A 1129 13.82 6.59 12.77
N TYR A 1130 14.61 7.15 11.84
CA TYR A 1130 15.57 6.40 11.05
C TYR A 1130 16.78 5.96 11.88
N LEU A 1131 17.31 6.80 12.77
CA LEU A 1131 18.37 6.43 13.70
C LEU A 1131 17.93 5.32 14.68
N PHE A 1132 16.69 5.34 15.15
CA PHE A 1132 16.10 4.27 15.96
C PHE A 1132 15.99 2.94 15.18
N TYR A 1133 15.64 2.99 13.89
CA TYR A 1133 15.69 1.82 13.00
C TYR A 1133 17.11 1.28 12.82
N LEU A 1134 18.08 2.13 12.48
CA LEU A 1134 19.49 1.73 12.27
C LEU A 1134 20.14 1.19 13.55
N SER A 1135 19.73 1.70 14.71
CA SER A 1135 20.23 1.28 16.02
C SER A 1135 19.42 0.14 16.67
N GLN A 1136 18.31 -0.28 16.05
CA GLN A 1136 17.38 -1.32 16.54
C GLN A 1136 16.94 -1.14 18.00
N ILE A 1137 16.76 0.13 18.43
CA ILE A 1137 16.34 0.49 19.79
C ILE A 1137 14.92 -0.01 20.02
N GLY A 1138 14.69 -0.73 21.12
CA GLY A 1138 13.37 -1.23 21.50
C GLY A 1138 12.38 -0.10 21.77
N LEU A 1139 11.17 -0.23 21.23
CA LEU A 1139 10.03 0.67 21.48
C LEU A 1139 8.89 -0.13 22.13
N HIS A 1140 8.63 0.12 23.41
CA HIS A 1140 7.51 -0.49 24.14
C HIS A 1140 6.27 0.39 23.99
N VAL A 1141 5.37 0.04 23.06
CA VAL A 1141 4.22 0.90 22.72
C VAL A 1141 2.95 0.36 23.37
N SER A 1142 2.16 1.26 23.96
CA SER A 1142 0.91 0.92 24.66
C SER A 1142 -0.31 1.63 24.01
N PRO A 1143 -0.85 1.11 22.88
CA PRO A 1143 -1.83 1.81 22.06
C PRO A 1143 -3.14 2.22 22.74
N LEU A 1144 -3.67 1.44 23.69
CA LEU A 1144 -4.91 1.79 24.41
C LEU A 1144 -4.69 2.92 25.41
N SER A 1145 -3.57 2.92 26.15
CA SER A 1145 -3.15 4.03 27.01
C SER A 1145 -3.00 5.33 26.21
N ASN A 1146 -2.18 5.26 25.17
CA ASN A 1146 -1.96 6.33 24.21
C ASN A 1146 -3.30 6.87 23.62
N ASN A 1147 -4.28 6.00 23.35
CA ASN A 1147 -5.62 6.37 22.89
C ASN A 1147 -6.48 7.11 23.93
N ALA A 1148 -6.30 6.82 25.22
CA ALA A 1148 -6.97 7.53 26.30
C ALA A 1148 -6.33 8.89 26.61
N LEU A 1149 -5.00 9.00 26.48
CA LEU A 1149 -4.23 10.15 26.97
C LEU A 1149 -3.83 11.18 25.88
N PHE A 1150 -3.34 10.75 24.72
CA PHE A 1150 -2.58 11.65 23.81
C PHE A 1150 -2.97 11.59 22.32
N LEU A 1151 -3.35 10.43 21.77
CA LEU A 1151 -3.68 10.29 20.34
C LEU A 1151 -4.62 9.12 20.07
N ARG A 1152 -5.71 9.39 19.33
CA ARG A 1152 -6.71 8.37 18.94
C ARG A 1152 -6.05 7.14 18.29
N PHE A 1153 -6.53 5.94 18.61
CA PHE A 1153 -5.94 4.65 18.22
C PHE A 1153 -5.57 4.54 16.72
N LEU A 1154 -6.44 5.02 15.81
CA LEU A 1154 -6.19 5.00 14.36
C LEU A 1154 -5.08 5.96 13.89
N LYS A 1155 -4.63 6.89 14.74
CA LYS A 1155 -3.50 7.81 14.51
C LYS A 1155 -2.23 7.37 15.26
N ASN A 1156 -2.26 6.25 15.99
CA ASN A 1156 -1.05 5.72 16.62
C ASN A 1156 -0.06 5.24 15.54
N PRO A 1157 1.24 5.58 15.63
CA PRO A 1157 2.20 5.27 14.57
C PRO A 1157 2.77 3.85 14.61
N PHE A 1158 2.39 3.00 15.59
CA PHE A 1158 2.82 1.60 15.68
C PHE A 1158 2.79 0.81 14.36
N PRO A 1159 1.68 0.78 13.57
CA PRO A 1159 1.64 0.02 12.32
C PRO A 1159 2.60 0.58 11.24
N GLU A 1160 2.97 1.85 11.32
CA GLU A 1160 3.96 2.49 10.44
C GLU A 1160 5.39 2.12 10.88
N PHE A 1161 5.68 2.23 12.19
CA PHE A 1161 6.94 1.81 12.79
C PHE A 1161 7.23 0.33 12.53
N PHE A 1162 6.23 -0.53 12.71
CA PHE A 1162 6.31 -1.97 12.41
C PHE A 1162 6.60 -2.25 10.94
N ARG A 1163 5.91 -1.60 10.00
CA ARG A 1163 6.18 -1.79 8.56
C ARG A 1163 7.60 -1.36 8.19
N ARG A 1164 8.08 -0.25 8.74
CA ARG A 1164 9.46 0.25 8.55
C ARG A 1164 10.55 -0.61 9.19
N GLY A 1165 10.19 -1.52 10.10
CA GLY A 1165 11.14 -2.43 10.75
C GLY A 1165 11.84 -1.84 11.97
N LEU A 1166 11.22 -0.85 12.63
CA LEU A 1166 11.63 -0.46 13.97
C LEU A 1166 11.34 -1.60 14.95
N ASN A 1167 12.18 -1.75 15.97
CA ASN A 1167 12.09 -2.83 16.95
C ASN A 1167 10.96 -2.55 17.97
N VAL A 1168 9.72 -2.77 17.56
CA VAL A 1168 8.51 -2.48 18.36
C VAL A 1168 8.01 -3.72 19.12
N SER A 1169 7.52 -3.50 20.35
CA SER A 1169 6.68 -4.42 21.13
C SER A 1169 5.36 -3.74 21.51
N LEU A 1170 4.33 -4.55 21.82
CA LEU A 1170 3.08 -4.09 22.44
C LEU A 1170 3.14 -4.33 23.96
N SER A 1171 2.62 -3.37 24.73
CA SER A 1171 2.58 -3.37 26.19
C SER A 1171 1.28 -2.76 26.73
N THR A 1172 0.98 -2.93 28.02
CA THR A 1172 -0.35 -2.60 28.59
C THR A 1172 -0.42 -1.35 29.45
N ASP A 1173 0.73 -0.86 29.93
CA ASP A 1173 0.86 0.36 30.73
C ASP A 1173 0.10 0.30 32.09
N ASP A 1174 -1.16 0.75 32.13
CA ASP A 1174 -2.05 0.64 33.29
C ASP A 1174 -3.32 -0.21 32.97
N PRO A 1175 -3.26 -1.55 33.07
CA PRO A 1175 -4.41 -2.45 32.99
C PRO A 1175 -5.64 -2.05 33.80
N LEU A 1176 -5.46 -1.41 34.95
CA LEU A 1176 -6.54 -0.90 35.80
C LEU A 1176 -7.41 0.12 35.09
N MET A 1177 -6.80 0.98 34.28
CA MET A 1177 -7.43 2.14 33.66
C MET A 1177 -7.96 1.82 32.26
N PHE A 1178 -7.18 1.09 31.46
CA PHE A 1178 -7.40 1.00 30.02
C PHE A 1178 -8.02 -0.32 29.52
N HIS A 1179 -8.01 -1.38 30.33
CA HIS A 1179 -8.35 -2.73 29.86
C HIS A 1179 -9.65 -3.27 30.50
N GLN A 1180 -10.36 -4.15 29.77
CA GLN A 1180 -11.67 -4.68 30.18
C GLN A 1180 -11.71 -6.21 30.26
N THR A 1181 -10.85 -6.89 29.53
CA THR A 1181 -10.72 -8.35 29.59
C THR A 1181 -10.01 -8.79 30.88
N GLN A 1182 -9.89 -10.10 31.10
CA GLN A 1182 -8.99 -10.58 32.15
C GLN A 1182 -7.52 -10.42 31.73
N GLU A 1183 -7.18 -10.68 30.46
CA GLU A 1183 -5.81 -10.82 29.94
C GLU A 1183 -5.38 -9.58 29.15
N PRO A 1184 -4.80 -8.55 29.79
CA PRO A 1184 -4.72 -7.20 29.21
C PRO A 1184 -3.81 -7.15 27.97
N LEU A 1185 -2.69 -7.88 28.01
CA LEU A 1185 -1.76 -7.97 26.89
C LEU A 1185 -2.40 -8.64 25.66
N ILE A 1186 -3.25 -9.66 25.86
CA ILE A 1186 -3.97 -10.32 24.76
C ILE A 1186 -5.03 -9.39 24.15
N GLU A 1187 -5.64 -8.50 24.95
CA GLU A 1187 -6.56 -7.47 24.48
C GLU A 1187 -5.85 -6.45 23.56
N GLU A 1188 -4.66 -5.95 23.93
CA GLU A 1188 -3.83 -5.10 23.05
C GLU A 1188 -3.50 -5.78 21.72
N TYR A 1189 -2.94 -7.00 21.75
CA TYR A 1189 -2.62 -7.76 20.52
C TYR A 1189 -3.87 -8.02 19.66
N SER A 1190 -5.01 -8.33 20.27
CA SER A 1190 -6.27 -8.62 19.57
C SER A 1190 -6.87 -7.38 18.90
N ILE A 1191 -6.85 -6.23 19.58
CA ILE A 1191 -7.35 -4.97 19.03
C ILE A 1191 -6.40 -4.45 17.94
N ALA A 1192 -5.08 -4.48 18.16
CA ALA A 1192 -4.07 -4.15 17.16
C ALA A 1192 -4.24 -5.00 15.88
N ALA A 1193 -4.39 -6.32 16.02
CA ALA A 1193 -4.64 -7.23 14.91
C ALA A 1193 -5.92 -6.89 14.14
N ARG A 1194 -7.02 -6.63 14.87
CA ARG A 1194 -8.33 -6.38 14.25
C ARG A 1194 -8.43 -5.02 13.58
N VAL A 1195 -7.80 -3.99 14.14
CA VAL A 1195 -7.88 -2.60 13.66
C VAL A 1195 -6.85 -2.31 12.58
N TRP A 1196 -5.60 -2.77 12.72
CA TRP A 1196 -4.54 -2.51 11.74
C TRP A 1196 -4.35 -3.65 10.71
N GLY A 1197 -5.07 -4.77 10.87
CA GLY A 1197 -5.02 -5.89 9.92
C GLY A 1197 -3.75 -6.72 10.02
N LEU A 1198 -3.11 -6.79 11.19
CA LEU A 1198 -1.90 -7.59 11.41
C LEU A 1198 -2.22 -9.08 11.29
N SER A 1199 -1.39 -9.79 10.54
CA SER A 1199 -1.46 -11.25 10.39
C SER A 1199 -0.89 -11.97 11.63
N PRO A 1200 -1.19 -13.27 11.84
CA PRO A 1200 -0.56 -14.05 12.91
C PRO A 1200 0.98 -14.03 12.84
N ASN A 1201 1.57 -13.94 11.65
CA ASN A 1201 3.01 -13.84 11.47
C ASN A 1201 3.56 -12.51 12.00
N ASP A 1202 2.81 -11.41 11.84
CA ASP A 1202 3.16 -10.09 12.37
C ASP A 1202 3.07 -10.07 13.90
N LEU A 1203 2.03 -10.69 14.47
CA LEU A 1203 1.89 -10.82 15.93
C LEU A 1203 3.03 -11.66 16.55
N CYS A 1204 3.46 -12.72 15.87
CA CYS A 1204 4.61 -13.53 16.30
C CYS A 1204 5.94 -12.76 16.19
N GLU A 1205 6.08 -11.85 15.22
CA GLU A 1205 7.23 -10.94 15.14
C GLU A 1205 7.27 -9.97 16.33
N ILE A 1206 6.13 -9.35 16.65
CA ILE A 1206 5.98 -8.42 17.79
C ILE A 1206 6.24 -9.17 19.12
N ALA A 1207 5.73 -10.40 19.26
CA ALA A 1207 6.00 -11.24 20.43
C ALA A 1207 7.49 -11.62 20.55
N ARG A 1208 8.14 -12.08 19.47
CA ARG A 1208 9.59 -12.36 19.45
C ARG A 1208 10.39 -11.10 19.83
N ASN A 1209 10.02 -9.94 19.31
CA ASN A 1209 10.67 -8.67 19.65
C ASN A 1209 10.51 -8.34 21.14
N SER A 1210 9.33 -8.54 21.74
CA SER A 1210 9.12 -8.36 23.19
C SER A 1210 10.08 -9.23 24.03
N VAL A 1211 10.29 -10.50 23.64
CA VAL A 1211 11.25 -11.40 24.31
C VAL A 1211 12.69 -10.93 24.12
N LEU A 1212 13.09 -10.52 22.91
CA LEU A 1212 14.43 -10.01 22.63
C LEU A 1212 14.75 -8.73 23.41
N GLN A 1213 13.81 -7.79 23.45
CA GLN A 1213 13.93 -6.54 24.20
C GLN A 1213 13.87 -6.75 25.72
N SER A 1214 13.22 -7.81 26.20
CA SER A 1214 13.06 -8.06 27.63
C SER A 1214 14.39 -8.28 28.36
N GLY A 1215 14.42 -8.01 29.66
CA GLY A 1215 15.62 -8.22 30.49
C GLY A 1215 15.60 -9.53 31.28
N PHE A 1216 14.86 -10.52 30.78
CA PHE A 1216 15.03 -11.91 31.20
C PHE A 1216 16.38 -12.48 30.72
N ASP A 1217 16.85 -13.51 31.40
CA ASP A 1217 18.17 -14.10 31.16
C ASP A 1217 18.28 -14.88 29.83
N TYR A 1218 19.51 -15.26 29.48
CA TYR A 1218 19.80 -15.97 28.23
C TYR A 1218 19.18 -17.38 28.18
N VAL A 1219 18.89 -18.01 29.33
CA VAL A 1219 18.24 -19.32 29.38
C VAL A 1219 16.77 -19.18 28.99
N PHE A 1220 16.07 -18.17 29.51
CA PHE A 1220 14.72 -17.83 29.08
C PHE A 1220 14.66 -17.49 27.59
N LYS A 1221 15.55 -16.63 27.09
CA LYS A 1221 15.56 -16.25 25.66
C LYS A 1221 15.83 -17.45 24.75
N ARG A 1222 16.76 -18.33 25.15
CA ARG A 1222 17.02 -19.61 24.47
C ARG A 1222 15.77 -20.49 24.43
N ASP A 1223 15.12 -20.70 25.57
CA ASP A 1223 13.95 -21.57 25.68
C ASP A 1223 12.72 -20.99 24.94
N ALA A 1224 12.60 -19.66 24.85
CA ALA A 1224 11.51 -18.96 24.17
C ALA A 1224 11.70 -18.80 22.65
N ILE A 1225 12.94 -18.57 22.16
CA ILE A 1225 13.21 -18.21 20.75
C ILE A 1225 13.94 -19.32 19.99
N GLY A 1226 14.84 -20.05 20.63
CA GLY A 1226 15.72 -21.03 19.98
C GLY A 1226 17.16 -20.97 20.48
N ASP A 1227 17.94 -22.02 20.18
CA ASP A 1227 19.25 -22.21 20.80
C ASP A 1227 20.29 -21.14 20.38
N GLN A 1228 20.10 -20.56 19.19
CA GLN A 1228 20.94 -19.49 18.61
C GLN A 1228 20.26 -18.11 18.63
N TRP A 1229 19.33 -17.83 19.56
CA TRP A 1229 18.50 -16.60 19.59
C TRP A 1229 19.25 -15.25 19.46
N TYR A 1230 20.54 -15.22 19.76
CA TYR A 1230 21.45 -14.07 19.65
C TYR A 1230 21.91 -13.77 18.22
N MET A 1231 21.73 -14.71 17.27
CA MET A 1231 21.92 -14.46 15.84
C MET A 1231 20.81 -13.55 15.31
N SER A 1232 21.18 -12.65 14.41
CA SER A 1232 20.29 -11.65 13.79
C SER A 1232 19.53 -12.19 12.58
N SER A 1233 20.10 -13.18 11.88
CA SER A 1233 19.48 -13.82 10.71
C SER A 1233 18.46 -14.91 11.11
N SER A 1234 17.91 -15.67 10.14
CA SER A 1234 16.97 -16.76 10.43
C SER A 1234 17.59 -17.93 11.19
N LEU A 1235 18.92 -18.03 11.28
CA LEU A 1235 19.56 -18.97 12.21
C LEU A 1235 19.16 -18.69 13.67
N GLY A 1236 18.92 -17.42 14.03
CA GLY A 1236 18.45 -16.99 15.34
C GLY A 1236 16.95 -17.13 15.56
N ASN A 1237 16.25 -17.95 14.76
CA ASN A 1237 14.81 -18.17 14.85
C ASN A 1237 14.48 -19.67 14.81
N ASP A 1238 14.02 -20.25 15.91
CA ASP A 1238 13.34 -21.54 15.89
C ASP A 1238 11.85 -21.30 15.60
N SER A 1239 11.45 -21.43 14.34
CA SER A 1239 10.07 -21.22 13.90
C SER A 1239 9.05 -22.19 14.55
N LEU A 1240 9.50 -23.23 15.27
CA LEU A 1240 8.67 -24.12 16.09
C LEU A 1240 8.51 -23.65 17.56
N ARG A 1241 9.14 -22.53 17.95
CA ARG A 1241 9.01 -21.85 19.25
C ARG A 1241 8.50 -20.41 19.09
N THR A 1242 9.05 -19.66 18.14
CA THR A 1242 8.64 -18.27 17.87
C THR A 1242 7.35 -18.17 17.08
N HIS A 1243 6.96 -19.23 16.36
CA HIS A 1243 5.86 -19.26 15.39
C HIS A 1243 6.01 -18.22 14.25
N LEU A 1244 7.19 -17.61 14.13
CA LEU A 1244 7.54 -16.61 13.12
C LEU A 1244 8.18 -17.26 11.89
N SER A 1245 7.78 -16.83 10.70
CA SER A 1245 8.36 -17.27 9.44
C SER A 1245 9.85 -16.93 9.33
N ASP A 1246 10.69 -17.91 9.01
CA ASP A 1246 12.11 -17.68 8.72
C ASP A 1246 12.32 -16.70 7.54
N ILE A 1247 11.40 -16.73 6.56
CA ILE A 1247 11.29 -15.74 5.46
C ILE A 1247 11.17 -14.29 5.98
N ARG A 1248 10.44 -14.07 7.08
CA ARG A 1248 10.27 -12.73 7.65
C ARG A 1248 11.57 -12.23 8.28
N VAL A 1249 12.24 -13.09 9.04
CA VAL A 1249 13.51 -12.79 9.69
C VAL A 1249 14.58 -12.51 8.64
N ALA A 1250 14.68 -13.36 7.61
CA ALA A 1250 15.57 -13.14 6.47
C ALA A 1250 15.29 -11.82 5.75
N PHE A 1251 14.01 -11.48 5.48
CA PHE A 1251 13.66 -10.18 4.88
C PHE A 1251 14.12 -8.99 5.74
N ARG A 1252 13.91 -9.03 7.06
CA ARG A 1252 14.33 -7.96 7.98
C ARG A 1252 15.85 -7.81 8.01
N PHE A 1253 16.57 -8.92 8.12
CA PHE A 1253 18.03 -8.99 8.09
C PHE A 1253 18.59 -8.43 6.77
N GLU A 1254 18.19 -9.02 5.62
CA GLU A 1254 18.64 -8.57 4.29
C GLU A 1254 18.34 -7.08 4.07
N THR A 1255 17.18 -6.59 4.54
CA THR A 1255 16.81 -5.18 4.43
C THR A 1255 17.67 -4.26 5.31
N TYR A 1256 17.94 -4.63 6.56
CA TYR A 1256 18.83 -3.87 7.45
C TYR A 1256 20.24 -3.74 6.86
N HIS A 1257 20.83 -4.85 6.42
CA HIS A 1257 22.18 -4.85 5.87
C HIS A 1257 22.24 -4.09 4.53
N THR A 1258 21.19 -4.16 3.70
CA THR A 1258 21.07 -3.30 2.50
C THR A 1258 21.12 -1.81 2.86
N GLU A 1259 20.39 -1.36 3.90
CA GLU A 1259 20.40 0.05 4.31
C GLU A 1259 21.77 0.47 4.87
N MET A 1260 22.42 -0.40 5.66
CA MET A 1260 23.76 -0.13 6.20
C MET A 1260 24.80 -0.01 5.08
N ASP A 1261 24.80 -0.93 4.10
CA ASP A 1261 25.68 -0.86 2.93
C ASP A 1261 25.50 0.46 2.16
N ILE A 1262 24.25 0.89 1.95
CA ILE A 1262 23.95 2.15 1.25
C ILE A 1262 24.46 3.36 2.04
N LEU A 1263 24.35 3.36 3.37
CA LEU A 1263 24.90 4.41 4.23
C LEU A 1263 26.43 4.44 4.23
N GLU A 1264 27.09 3.28 4.26
CA GLU A 1264 28.55 3.18 4.15
C GLU A 1264 29.04 3.69 2.78
N LEU A 1265 28.34 3.30 1.71
CA LEU A 1265 28.64 3.69 0.34
C LEU A 1265 28.45 5.20 0.09
N CYS A 1266 27.40 5.81 0.67
CA CYS A 1266 27.12 7.24 0.57
C CYS A 1266 27.99 8.09 1.50
N SER A 1267 28.29 7.62 2.71
CA SER A 1267 29.17 8.35 3.65
C SER A 1267 30.65 8.26 3.26
N GLY A 1268 31.05 7.15 2.61
CA GLY A 1268 32.42 6.88 2.18
C GLY A 1268 33.28 6.18 3.24
N ARG A 1269 32.68 5.60 4.29
CA ARG A 1269 33.37 4.89 5.38
C ARG A 1269 32.51 3.74 5.92
N PRO A 1270 33.10 2.73 6.58
CA PRO A 1270 32.34 1.74 7.35
C PRO A 1270 31.62 2.39 8.55
N ILE A 1271 30.50 1.80 8.96
CA ILE A 1271 29.65 2.21 10.08
C ILE A 1271 29.37 0.98 10.94
N LYS A 1272 29.57 1.07 12.26
CA LYS A 1272 29.31 -0.05 13.18
C LYS A 1272 27.82 -0.44 13.10
N ARG A 1273 27.54 -1.74 12.93
CA ARG A 1273 26.20 -2.32 12.78
C ARG A 1273 25.70 -2.85 14.13
N CYS A 1274 24.39 -2.77 14.38
CA CYS A 1274 23.75 -3.32 15.58
C CYS A 1274 23.27 -4.77 15.39
N MET A 1275 23.04 -5.20 14.15
CA MET A 1275 22.85 -6.62 13.80
C MET A 1275 24.19 -7.24 13.39
N LEU A 1276 24.38 -8.53 13.70
CA LEU A 1276 25.52 -9.30 13.23
C LEU A 1276 25.48 -9.43 11.70
N THR A 1277 26.64 -9.41 11.04
CA THR A 1277 26.75 -9.73 9.60
C THR A 1277 26.77 -11.23 9.36
N THR A 1278 26.43 -11.66 8.15
CA THR A 1278 26.54 -13.07 7.70
C THR A 1278 27.89 -13.67 8.13
N ASN A 1279 29.00 -13.01 7.80
CA ASN A 1279 30.35 -13.48 8.11
C ASN A 1279 30.63 -13.56 9.63
N GLN A 1280 30.04 -12.67 10.44
CA GLN A 1280 30.16 -12.75 11.90
C GLN A 1280 29.34 -13.91 12.47
N GLU A 1281 28.17 -14.20 11.90
CA GLU A 1281 27.38 -15.38 12.26
C GLU A 1281 28.10 -16.68 11.84
N GLU A 1282 28.79 -16.71 10.70
CA GLU A 1282 29.69 -17.82 10.32
C GLU A 1282 30.77 -18.02 11.38
N GLU A 1283 31.52 -16.97 11.73
CA GLU A 1283 32.62 -17.05 12.71
C GLU A 1283 32.13 -17.52 14.09
N ILE A 1284 30.95 -17.07 14.55
CA ILE A 1284 30.34 -17.53 15.81
C ILE A 1284 29.87 -18.98 15.68
N ASN A 1285 29.33 -19.39 14.53
CA ASN A 1285 28.90 -20.76 14.28
C ASN A 1285 30.09 -21.74 14.24
N GLU A 1286 31.19 -21.36 13.59
CA GLU A 1286 32.47 -22.10 13.59
C GLU A 1286 33.10 -22.20 14.98
N LYS A 1287 32.97 -21.17 15.82
CA LYS A 1287 33.44 -21.23 17.23
C LYS A 1287 32.58 -22.16 18.10
N ASN A 1288 31.28 -22.25 17.84
CA ASN A 1288 30.34 -23.03 18.64
C ASN A 1288 30.26 -24.50 18.22
N PHE A 1289 30.49 -24.81 16.95
CA PHE A 1289 30.66 -26.16 16.45
C PHE A 1289 32.16 -26.43 16.25
N ASP A 1290 32.75 -27.21 17.15
CA ASP A 1290 34.19 -27.55 17.24
C ASP A 1290 34.70 -28.32 15.99
N VAL A 1291 34.72 -27.65 14.84
CA VAL A 1291 35.17 -28.16 13.55
C VAL A 1291 36.64 -27.77 13.41
N GLY A 1292 37.51 -28.64 13.91
CA GLY A 1292 38.95 -28.52 13.69
C GLY A 1292 39.27 -28.37 12.20
N PRO A 1293 40.25 -27.53 11.82
CA PRO A 1293 40.47 -27.16 10.42
C PRO A 1293 41.07 -28.31 9.60
N GLU A 1294 40.20 -29.13 8.99
CA GLU A 1294 40.61 -30.04 7.93
C GLU A 1294 41.07 -29.23 6.71
N LYS A 1295 42.39 -29.17 6.52
CA LYS A 1295 43.00 -28.70 5.27
C LYS A 1295 42.68 -29.64 4.12
N VAL A 1296 41.51 -29.47 3.51
CA VAL A 1296 41.18 -30.11 2.23
C VAL A 1296 42.02 -29.46 1.13
N ILE A 1297 43.01 -30.20 0.64
CA ILE A 1297 43.81 -29.81 -0.54
C ILE A 1297 42.95 -30.08 -1.79
N LEU A 1298 42.22 -29.06 -2.22
CA LEU A 1298 41.40 -29.10 -3.42
C LEU A 1298 42.27 -29.28 -4.67
N SER A 1299 42.25 -30.50 -5.22
CA SER A 1299 43.00 -30.90 -6.41
C SER A 1299 42.11 -31.75 -7.33
N THR A 1300 41.26 -31.09 -8.12
CA THR A 1300 40.30 -31.71 -9.08
C THR A 1300 39.26 -32.68 -8.46
N HIS A 1301 39.34 -32.92 -7.15
CA HIS A 1301 38.43 -33.74 -6.36
C HIS A 1301 37.13 -32.98 -5.99
N ASP A 1302 37.15 -31.66 -6.20
CA ASP A 1302 36.14 -30.67 -5.81
C ASP A 1302 34.72 -31.03 -6.27
N GLN A 1303 34.55 -31.58 -7.48
CA GLN A 1303 33.25 -32.03 -7.98
C GLN A 1303 32.73 -33.29 -7.26
N ALA A 1304 33.63 -34.20 -6.85
CA ALA A 1304 33.26 -35.36 -6.06
C ALA A 1304 32.94 -34.97 -4.60
N ILE A 1305 33.70 -34.04 -4.04
CA ILE A 1305 33.43 -33.44 -2.73
C ILE A 1305 32.09 -32.69 -2.75
N GLU A 1306 31.77 -31.91 -3.78
CA GLU A 1306 30.49 -31.20 -3.88
C GLU A 1306 29.29 -32.18 -3.90
N ILE A 1307 29.41 -33.30 -4.63
CA ILE A 1307 28.40 -34.37 -4.60
C ILE A 1307 28.29 -35.01 -3.20
N MET A 1308 29.42 -35.30 -2.55
CA MET A 1308 29.43 -35.86 -1.20
C MET A 1308 28.87 -34.90 -0.15
N LEU A 1309 29.19 -33.61 -0.23
CA LEU A 1309 28.65 -32.56 0.64
C LEU A 1309 27.13 -32.45 0.46
N ARG A 1310 26.63 -32.45 -0.79
CA ARG A 1310 25.19 -32.49 -1.08
C ARG A 1310 24.53 -33.76 -0.51
N GLU A 1311 25.16 -34.93 -0.57
CA GLU A 1311 24.64 -36.15 0.08
C GLU A 1311 24.63 -36.03 1.62
N VAL A 1312 25.67 -35.44 2.22
CA VAL A 1312 25.77 -35.21 3.67
C VAL A 1312 24.72 -34.19 4.13
N GLU A 1313 24.50 -33.11 3.39
CA GLU A 1313 23.42 -32.15 3.62
C GLU A 1313 22.04 -32.81 3.50
N THR A 1314 21.84 -33.63 2.46
CA THR A 1314 20.58 -34.37 2.27
C THR A 1314 20.32 -35.33 3.44
N ARG A 1315 21.34 -36.02 3.94
CA ARG A 1315 21.25 -36.86 5.15
C ARG A 1315 21.05 -36.05 6.42
N ARG A 1316 21.71 -34.89 6.58
CA ARG A 1316 21.49 -33.96 7.69
C ARG A 1316 20.05 -33.47 7.72
N GLU A 1317 19.47 -33.13 6.57
CA GLU A 1317 18.08 -32.69 6.48
C GLU A 1317 17.09 -33.85 6.74
N GLN A 1318 17.36 -35.05 6.23
CA GLN A 1318 16.59 -36.25 6.60
C GLN A 1318 16.62 -36.54 8.11
N LEU A 1319 17.80 -36.40 8.74
CA LEU A 1319 17.95 -36.51 10.20
C LEU A 1319 17.22 -35.38 10.93
N ARG A 1320 17.28 -34.14 10.44
CA ARG A 1320 16.58 -32.99 11.02
C ARG A 1320 15.07 -33.15 10.93
N VAL A 1321 14.52 -33.51 9.77
CA VAL A 1321 13.10 -33.83 9.58
C VAL A 1321 12.66 -35.00 10.46
N SER A 1322 13.51 -36.04 10.60
CA SER A 1322 13.24 -37.16 11.50
C SER A 1322 13.23 -36.72 12.97
N ARG A 1323 14.17 -35.85 13.38
CA ARG A 1323 14.23 -35.27 14.73
C ARG A 1323 13.03 -34.37 15.01
N VAL A 1324 12.61 -33.54 14.06
CA VAL A 1324 11.38 -32.73 14.14
C VAL A 1324 10.14 -33.62 14.27
N LYS A 1325 10.06 -34.74 13.52
CA LYS A 1325 8.98 -35.73 13.69
C LYS A 1325 9.01 -36.39 15.07
N VAL A 1326 10.18 -36.75 15.59
CA VAL A 1326 10.35 -37.32 16.94
C VAL A 1326 9.99 -36.30 18.03
N ASP A 1327 10.37 -35.03 17.89
CA ASP A 1327 10.06 -33.98 18.86
C ASP A 1327 8.60 -33.50 18.74
N ALA A 1328 7.97 -33.59 17.56
CA ALA A 1328 6.53 -33.45 17.40
C ALA A 1328 5.77 -34.62 18.06
N LEU A 1329 6.24 -35.87 17.90
CA LEU A 1329 5.69 -37.03 18.61
C LEU A 1329 5.90 -36.92 20.14
N ARG A 1330 7.04 -36.42 20.61
CA ARG A 1330 7.26 -36.12 22.05
C ARG A 1330 6.36 -35.00 22.55
N ARG A 1331 6.11 -33.95 21.76
CA ARG A 1331 5.13 -32.89 22.10
C ARG A 1331 3.70 -33.44 22.15
N GLN A 1332 3.32 -34.31 21.20
CA GLN A 1332 2.03 -35.01 21.23
C GLN A 1332 1.92 -35.97 22.42
N GLN A 1333 2.96 -36.75 22.71
CA GLN A 1333 3.03 -37.64 23.87
C GLN A 1333 2.93 -36.85 25.17
N LYS A 1334 3.65 -35.73 25.29
CA LYS A 1334 3.55 -34.85 26.45
C LYS A 1334 2.15 -34.23 26.57
N SER A 1335 1.56 -33.74 25.49
CA SER A 1335 0.17 -33.25 25.50
C SER A 1335 -0.85 -34.34 25.85
N LEU A 1336 -0.61 -35.59 25.46
CA LEU A 1336 -1.42 -36.75 25.85
C LEU A 1336 -1.26 -37.07 27.35
N VAL A 1337 -0.04 -37.01 27.88
CA VAL A 1337 0.22 -37.18 29.32
C VAL A 1337 -0.39 -36.04 30.12
N ASP A 1338 -0.22 -34.78 29.69
CA ASP A 1338 -0.80 -33.60 30.34
C ASP A 1338 -2.34 -33.72 30.35
N LYS A 1339 -2.97 -34.08 29.21
CA LYS A 1339 -4.43 -34.35 29.14
C LYS A 1339 -4.89 -35.56 29.96
N LEU A 1340 -4.09 -36.63 30.04
CA LEU A 1340 -4.39 -37.76 30.94
C LEU A 1340 -4.29 -37.34 32.40
N THR A 1341 -3.39 -36.41 32.73
CA THR A 1341 -3.24 -35.85 34.07
C THR A 1341 -4.40 -34.92 34.40
N GLU A 1342 -4.81 -34.04 33.48
CA GLU A 1342 -6.04 -33.23 33.61
C GLU A 1342 -7.29 -34.12 33.74
N LEU A 1343 -7.43 -35.17 32.93
CA LEU A 1343 -8.54 -36.12 33.04
C LEU A 1343 -8.51 -36.91 34.35
N ALA A 1344 -7.33 -37.26 34.88
CA ALA A 1344 -7.19 -37.93 36.17
C ALA A 1344 -7.55 -36.99 37.33
N ILE A 1345 -7.07 -35.72 37.29
CA ILE A 1345 -7.46 -34.68 38.24
C ILE A 1345 -8.97 -34.47 38.17
N HIS A 1346 -9.55 -34.34 36.98
CA HIS A 1346 -10.98 -34.10 36.82
C HIS A 1346 -11.84 -35.32 37.18
N GLN A 1347 -11.34 -36.55 37.00
CA GLN A 1347 -11.98 -37.76 37.54
C GLN A 1347 -11.89 -37.81 39.07
N GLN A 1348 -10.77 -37.39 39.66
CA GLN A 1348 -10.63 -37.29 41.11
C GLN A 1348 -11.53 -36.19 41.69
N GLU A 1349 -11.59 -35.01 41.07
CA GLU A 1349 -12.53 -33.93 41.41
C GLU A 1349 -13.98 -34.44 41.31
N MET A 1350 -14.35 -35.11 40.20
CA MET A 1350 -15.67 -35.72 40.05
C MET A 1350 -15.96 -36.82 41.09
N GLN A 1351 -14.96 -37.59 41.54
CA GLN A 1351 -15.11 -38.56 42.63
C GLN A 1351 -15.25 -37.86 43.99
N GLU A 1352 -14.48 -36.81 44.26
CA GLU A 1352 -14.58 -36.02 45.50
C GLU A 1352 -15.89 -35.23 45.55
N GLU A 1353 -16.36 -34.69 44.42
CA GLU A 1353 -17.65 -34.03 44.27
C GLU A 1353 -18.80 -35.04 44.40
N ALA A 1354 -18.68 -36.24 43.82
CA ALA A 1354 -19.65 -37.33 44.00
C ALA A 1354 -19.66 -37.87 45.43
N GLU A 1355 -18.51 -37.97 46.11
CA GLU A 1355 -18.46 -38.30 47.54
C GLU A 1355 -19.03 -37.18 48.41
N ARG A 1356 -18.80 -35.90 48.07
CA ARG A 1356 -19.45 -34.77 48.75
C ARG A 1356 -20.96 -34.76 48.54
N CYS A 1357 -21.43 -35.02 47.31
CA CYS A 1357 -22.85 -35.18 47.01
C CYS A 1357 -23.45 -36.37 47.77
N ASN A 1358 -22.84 -37.56 47.72
CA ASN A 1358 -23.31 -38.72 48.48
C ASN A 1358 -23.34 -38.46 50.00
N ARG A 1359 -22.33 -37.77 50.56
CA ARG A 1359 -22.32 -37.35 51.98
C ARG A 1359 -23.36 -36.27 52.29
N ALA A 1360 -23.70 -35.40 51.33
CA ALA A 1360 -24.73 -34.37 51.49
C ALA A 1360 -26.16 -34.94 51.37
N GLU A 1361 -26.40 -35.81 50.38
CA GLU A 1361 -27.67 -36.53 50.17
C GLU A 1361 -27.98 -37.48 51.33
N ALA A 1362 -26.96 -38.16 51.88
CA ALA A 1362 -27.12 -38.97 53.10
C ALA A 1362 -27.54 -38.17 54.34
N LEU A 1363 -27.49 -36.83 54.30
CA LEU A 1363 -27.72 -35.98 55.48
C LEU A 1363 -28.92 -35.03 55.39
N ARG A 1364 -29.49 -34.70 54.21
CA ARG A 1364 -30.56 -33.68 54.12
C ARG A 1364 -31.67 -33.94 53.10
N TYR A 1365 -32.83 -34.29 53.65
CA TYR A 1365 -34.22 -34.07 53.18
C TYR A 1365 -34.40 -33.33 51.83
N GLU A 1366 -35.04 -34.01 50.89
CA GLU A 1366 -35.45 -33.45 49.59
C GLU A 1366 -36.34 -32.19 49.74
N ARG A 1367 -35.99 -31.14 48.98
CA ARG A 1367 -36.94 -30.10 48.54
C ARG A 1367 -36.86 -29.98 47.02
N ARG A 1368 -37.92 -30.42 46.32
CA ARG A 1368 -38.05 -30.28 44.86
C ARG A 1368 -38.22 -28.81 44.46
N PRO A 1369 -37.36 -28.24 43.59
CA PRO A 1369 -37.68 -27.02 42.86
C PRO A 1369 -38.56 -27.34 41.63
N PRO A 1370 -39.31 -26.37 41.07
CA PRO A 1370 -40.21 -26.61 39.95
C PRO A 1370 -39.48 -26.77 38.61
N THR A 1371 -40.09 -27.49 37.67
CA THR A 1371 -39.68 -27.57 36.26
C THR A 1371 -39.59 -26.20 35.59
N PRO A 1372 -38.55 -25.91 34.80
CA PRO A 1372 -38.52 -24.72 33.95
C PRO A 1372 -39.56 -24.85 32.81
N PRO A 1373 -40.23 -23.77 32.40
CA PRO A 1373 -41.14 -23.81 31.27
C PRO A 1373 -40.38 -23.85 29.94
N ASP A 1374 -40.85 -24.67 28.99
CA ASP A 1374 -40.49 -24.59 27.59
C ASP A 1374 -40.82 -23.19 27.03
N ALA A 1375 -39.81 -22.43 26.61
CA ALA A 1375 -39.99 -21.18 25.90
C ALA A 1375 -38.87 -20.93 24.88
N ALA A 1376 -39.16 -21.33 23.65
CA ALA A 1376 -38.38 -21.07 22.45
C ALA A 1376 -37.94 -19.60 22.29
N PHE A 1377 -36.66 -19.33 22.52
CA PHE A 1377 -35.95 -18.17 21.97
C PHE A 1377 -34.96 -18.62 20.89
N MET A 1378 -35.50 -18.97 19.72
CA MET A 1378 -34.69 -19.12 18.50
C MET A 1378 -34.62 -17.78 17.77
N THR A 1379 -33.47 -17.12 17.81
CA THR A 1379 -33.24 -15.90 17.03
C THR A 1379 -33.28 -16.18 15.52
N SER A 1380 -33.85 -15.24 14.77
CA SER A 1380 -34.05 -15.33 13.31
C SER A 1380 -32.76 -15.49 12.50
N GLU A 1381 -31.62 -15.16 13.09
CA GLU A 1381 -30.29 -15.19 12.47
C GLU A 1381 -29.87 -16.60 12.02
N ARG A 1382 -30.22 -17.66 12.79
CA ARG A 1382 -29.87 -19.04 12.42
C ARG A 1382 -30.59 -19.54 11.16
N ALA A 1383 -31.78 -19.01 10.85
CA ALA A 1383 -32.51 -19.34 9.62
C ALA A 1383 -31.88 -18.66 8.39
N THR A 1384 -31.36 -17.43 8.54
CA THR A 1384 -30.63 -16.72 7.48
C THR A 1384 -29.29 -17.41 7.17
N VAL A 1385 -28.55 -17.82 8.20
CA VAL A 1385 -27.29 -18.60 8.04
C VAL A 1385 -27.56 -19.96 7.39
N GLN A 1386 -28.64 -20.68 7.76
CA GLN A 1386 -28.98 -21.93 7.08
C GLN A 1386 -29.49 -21.78 5.65
N ARG A 1387 -30.05 -20.62 5.25
CA ARG A 1387 -30.38 -20.33 3.84
C ARG A 1387 -29.13 -20.02 3.01
N LEU A 1388 -28.14 -19.33 3.58
CA LEU A 1388 -26.86 -19.03 2.93
C LEU A 1388 -26.00 -20.29 2.71
N LEU A 1389 -26.16 -21.33 3.53
CA LEU A 1389 -25.39 -22.59 3.45
C LEU A 1389 -25.96 -23.65 2.48
N ARG A 1390 -26.93 -23.31 1.61
CA ARG A 1390 -27.62 -24.29 0.73
C ARG A 1390 -27.39 -24.15 -0.77
N TRP A 1391 -26.47 -23.29 -1.22
CA TRP A 1391 -26.05 -23.27 -2.64
C TRP A 1391 -25.13 -24.44 -2.96
N ARG A 1392 -25.70 -25.54 -3.49
CA ARG A 1392 -24.94 -26.63 -4.11
C ARG A 1392 -24.59 -26.26 -5.56
N PRO A 1393 -23.38 -26.57 -6.06
CA PRO A 1393 -23.11 -26.55 -7.49
C PRO A 1393 -24.04 -27.56 -8.19
N LYS A 1394 -24.60 -27.19 -9.35
CA LYS A 1394 -25.25 -28.18 -10.23
C LYS A 1394 -24.18 -29.16 -10.76
N PRO A 1395 -24.46 -30.46 -10.89
CA PRO A 1395 -23.46 -31.44 -11.31
C PRO A 1395 -22.90 -31.18 -12.72
N LEU A 1396 -21.63 -31.53 -12.93
CA LEU A 1396 -21.11 -31.80 -14.28
C LEU A 1396 -21.75 -33.10 -14.77
N ASP A 1397 -22.84 -33.03 -15.54
CA ASP A 1397 -23.37 -34.18 -16.32
C ASP A 1397 -24.41 -33.71 -17.38
N VAL A 1398 -23.98 -32.88 -18.33
CA VAL A 1398 -24.73 -32.65 -19.60
C VAL A 1398 -23.75 -32.59 -20.77
N LEU A 1399 -23.08 -33.71 -21.03
CA LEU A 1399 -22.34 -33.99 -22.26
C LEU A 1399 -22.87 -35.27 -22.90
N LYS A 1400 -23.90 -35.12 -23.75
CA LYS A 1400 -24.32 -36.04 -24.83
C LYS A 1400 -25.67 -35.58 -25.39
N HIS A 1401 -25.67 -35.07 -26.61
CA HIS A 1401 -26.50 -35.56 -27.73
C HIS A 1401 -26.33 -34.61 -28.93
N THR A 1402 -25.32 -34.91 -29.74
CA THR A 1402 -25.24 -34.45 -31.12
C THR A 1402 -26.25 -35.23 -31.96
N THR A 1403 -27.18 -34.53 -32.58
CA THR A 1403 -27.90 -35.00 -33.78
C THR A 1403 -27.95 -33.83 -34.75
N GLU A 1404 -27.26 -33.99 -35.88
CA GLU A 1404 -27.21 -33.00 -36.95
C GLU A 1404 -28.59 -32.90 -37.63
N SER A 1405 -29.17 -31.71 -37.66
CA SER A 1405 -30.30 -31.40 -38.55
C SER A 1405 -29.83 -30.42 -39.62
N SER A 1406 -29.63 -30.93 -40.82
CA SER A 1406 -29.26 -30.14 -42.00
C SER A 1406 -30.40 -29.19 -42.38
N VAL A 1407 -30.28 -27.89 -42.06
CA VAL A 1407 -31.21 -26.87 -42.54
C VAL A 1407 -30.77 -26.43 -43.95
N PRO A 1408 -31.68 -26.37 -44.95
CA PRO A 1408 -31.28 -26.07 -46.34
C PRO A 1408 -30.71 -24.66 -46.50
N LEU A 1409 -29.65 -24.53 -47.29
CA LEU A 1409 -29.12 -23.26 -47.79
C LEU A 1409 -30.23 -22.47 -48.51
N ARG A 1410 -30.78 -21.45 -47.85
CA ARG A 1410 -31.72 -20.51 -48.48
C ARG A 1410 -30.95 -19.49 -49.32
N ASN A 1411 -31.47 -19.20 -50.51
CA ASN A 1411 -30.87 -18.27 -51.47
C ASN A 1411 -30.66 -16.86 -50.86
N PRO A 1412 -29.58 -16.14 -51.24
CA PRO A 1412 -29.28 -14.82 -50.70
C PRO A 1412 -30.40 -13.80 -51.01
N ARG A 1413 -30.72 -12.95 -50.02
CA ARG A 1413 -31.65 -11.81 -50.18
C ARG A 1413 -31.15 -10.92 -51.31
N ARG A 1414 -31.98 -10.63 -52.32
CA ARG A 1414 -31.66 -9.59 -53.30
C ARG A 1414 -31.57 -8.25 -52.58
N LEU A 1415 -30.39 -7.63 -52.61
CA LEU A 1415 -30.16 -6.29 -52.05
C LEU A 1415 -31.13 -5.27 -52.68
N PRO A 1416 -31.63 -4.26 -51.93
CA PRO A 1416 -32.51 -3.23 -52.46
C PRO A 1416 -31.87 -2.47 -53.64
N SER A 1417 -32.59 -2.40 -54.77
CA SER A 1417 -32.20 -1.58 -55.91
C SER A 1417 -32.51 -0.11 -55.62
N LEU A 1418 -31.53 0.62 -55.09
CA LEU A 1418 -31.61 2.08 -55.00
C LEU A 1418 -31.61 2.67 -56.43
N THR A 1419 -32.72 3.33 -56.79
CA THR A 1419 -32.98 3.91 -58.10
C THR A 1419 -31.88 4.89 -58.53
N ALA A 1420 -31.36 4.71 -59.74
CA ALA A 1420 -30.46 5.67 -60.35
C ALA A 1420 -31.19 7.01 -60.62
N PRO A 1421 -30.54 8.18 -60.44
CA PRO A 1421 -31.13 9.45 -60.82
C PRO A 1421 -31.27 9.51 -62.35
N SER A 1422 -32.50 9.50 -62.83
CA SER A 1422 -32.81 9.69 -64.25
C SER A 1422 -32.41 11.10 -64.69
N ILE A 1423 -31.57 11.21 -65.72
CA ILE A 1423 -31.26 12.47 -66.39
C ILE A 1423 -32.50 12.91 -67.18
N GLY A 1424 -33.40 13.62 -66.50
CA GLY A 1424 -34.66 14.11 -67.05
C GLY A 1424 -34.50 15.47 -67.73
N VAL A 1425 -34.17 15.47 -69.02
CA VAL A 1425 -34.26 16.68 -69.85
C VAL A 1425 -35.74 17.02 -70.07
N ARG A 1426 -36.22 18.13 -69.49
CA ARG A 1426 -37.56 18.66 -69.77
C ARG A 1426 -37.64 19.29 -71.16
N ARG A 1427 -38.49 18.75 -72.03
CA ARG A 1427 -39.24 19.50 -73.06
C ARG A 1427 -40.65 18.90 -73.16
N THR A 1428 -41.66 19.74 -72.93
CA THR A 1428 -43.07 19.64 -73.39
C THR A 1428 -43.67 18.23 -73.52
N ILE A 1429 -44.66 17.85 -72.72
CA ILE A 1429 -45.95 18.51 -72.47
C ILE A 1429 -46.27 18.57 -70.97
#